data_AF-A0AAU3RTV4-F1
#
_entry.id   AF-A0AAU3RTV4-F1
#
_cell.length_a   1.000
_cell.length_b   1.000
_cell.length_c   1.000
_cell.angle_alpha   90.00
_cell.angle_beta   90.00
_cell.angle_gamma   90.00
#
_symmetry.space_group_name_H-M   'P 1'
#
loop_
_entity.id
_entity.type
_entity.pdbx_description
1 polymer ?
#
loop_
_entity_poly.entity_id
_entity_poly.type
_entity_poly.pdbx_seq_one_letter_code
_entity_poly.pdbx_strand_id
1 'polypeptide(L)'
;MDETDRPEYGPDTAIAVVGMAARLPGADTVEEFWENLAAGRESIRPITDEEFLAAGGDPDGLADPDLVRMASVVEGIDRFDSAFFGYSPAEAEVIDPQQRLLLECAYHALEEAGYADGHGDLQVGVYAGAGDSRYYPGHVHPRFAGQSASVALVHAATSNSLGTLATRISYELGLTGPSLSLQTACSTALVGIHTACQDLIDYRCDVALAGAASLNPSALLGYRHVPDGPFSPDGRCRAFAADAAGTSSGDGVGMVVLKRLADALADGDRVRAVIRGSAINNDGRRKVGFTAPSTEGQTEAILAAQVAAGVDADSIGYVEAHGTATRIGDPIEVAALTRAFRESSDREQFCALGSVKSNIGHLGAAAGIAGFIKIVLALEHRQIPPTLHFEQPNPLIDFAASPFRVPTALEEWDSGSAPRRAAVSAFGVGGTNAHVIVEEAPPAPPAPAPRKEENPRWHVLPLSARTPGALRGQAESLGRHLTEHPELDLTDVAHTLRTDRPAMPHRAAVAAQSAEQAARILLHPLQAPAEVRGEDAPPVAFLLPGGGTQYIGMGAGLYRDLPVYRDAVDRCAAILRPVTGRDLRTALYEHSEPGGVDAFLALVVTEYALATALMEHGVRPAAFIGHSLGEYTAATLAGVMTPEEMLPLVAERIRLIASAGGATVGVALGEEALRGYLTDDLSLAAVNGPAACTVAGRQDAVAALEARLLADEVAFRRLRLPAAAHSHVLDPILPAFADVLRTMTLRAPTIPYITNVTGTWVTDEQATSVEHWLDHTRRTVRFADGIASLWQHGNPLFVEIGPGDSLAKLAGARLGDAPVATVPTMRHAKAATPDGQVFAEALGRLWSAGVPADITGPDDAREPCRVPLPGYAFERRRHWIEAPGARPTAGTDDEAAPGSGSGRAPRPYLTTEYAAPRTPRERAVAGHWEEALGIEGIGIHDNYFDLGGDSMRAVILAGRMRTEGVLDVPAAAFLSAPTVAGLVALAGRGGAAGRDAFAPLLPLRADGDQRPLFCVHPGAGIAWRYTGLLPHLGARQPVYGLQAHGLDGTREPAADAKDMVDSYLAHLREVQPEGPYRLMGWSYGGFVAHAMATALQRQGEEVELLAMLDAPLTQDEAADPAATERQVASLLVRVAGLEMPDGGARDVDEVVRLIGEDGAERGPSPVTREEALAIARVMRNNLAIAGEFAPEVFRGDVLFFSATEDAPASAEPADLSLATGKADSWRPYVGGVLTDHAVPCGHYEMTEPEPVARIGAVLAAALRPAAG
;
A
#
# COMPACT_ATOMS: atom_id res chain seq x y z
N MET A 1 -7.08 5.71 -56.15
CA MET A 1 -6.05 6.43 -55.37
C MET A 1 -4.74 5.75 -55.69
N ASP A 2 -3.71 6.53 -56.01
CA ASP A 2 -2.36 6.02 -56.27
C ASP A 2 -1.87 5.21 -55.07
N GLU A 3 -1.05 4.19 -55.33
CA GLU A 3 -0.41 3.28 -54.36
C GLU A 3 0.48 3.99 -53.32
N THR A 4 0.70 5.30 -53.45
CA THR A 4 1.59 6.10 -52.60
C THR A 4 0.89 6.94 -51.53
N ASP A 5 -0.44 6.86 -51.41
CA ASP A 5 -1.25 7.68 -50.47
C ASP A 5 -2.17 6.83 -49.56
N ARG A 6 -1.77 5.59 -49.24
CA ARG A 6 -2.35 4.88 -48.08
C ARG A 6 -1.73 5.49 -46.82
N PRO A 7 -2.53 5.93 -45.81
CA PRO A 7 -1.95 6.34 -44.53
C PRO A 7 -1.13 5.18 -43.98
N GLU A 8 0.18 5.38 -43.78
CA GLU A 8 1.01 4.43 -43.05
C GLU A 8 0.48 4.37 -41.61
N TYR A 9 -0.36 3.38 -41.31
CA TYR A 9 -0.63 2.98 -39.92
C TYR A 9 0.64 2.35 -39.36
N GLY A 10 1.54 3.20 -38.89
CA GLY A 10 2.82 2.84 -38.29
C GLY A 10 2.67 2.27 -36.88
N PRO A 11 3.80 2.00 -36.18
CA PRO A 11 3.84 1.49 -34.80
C PRO A 11 3.07 2.33 -33.76
N ASP A 12 2.64 3.55 -34.10
CA ASP A 12 2.01 4.52 -33.22
C ASP A 12 0.58 4.16 -32.78
N THR A 13 -0.10 3.22 -33.44
CA THR A 13 -1.46 2.76 -33.06
C THR A 13 -1.50 1.37 -32.43
N ALA A 14 -0.35 0.73 -32.21
CA ALA A 14 -0.26 -0.60 -31.62
C ALA A 14 -0.41 -0.56 -30.10
N ILE A 15 -1.26 -1.42 -29.55
CA ILE A 15 -1.55 -1.49 -28.11
C ILE A 15 -1.03 -2.82 -27.56
N ALA A 16 -0.12 -2.77 -26.59
CA ALA A 16 0.38 -3.92 -25.86
C ALA A 16 -0.64 -4.40 -24.81
N VAL A 17 -0.77 -5.71 -24.68
CA VAL A 17 -1.37 -6.36 -23.52
C VAL A 17 -0.25 -6.67 -22.53
N VAL A 18 -0.27 -6.05 -21.35
CA VAL A 18 0.81 -6.13 -20.34
C VAL A 18 0.41 -6.83 -19.03
N GLY A 19 -0.90 -7.02 -18.79
CA GLY A 19 -1.44 -7.68 -17.59
C GLY A 19 -2.77 -8.38 -17.86
N MET A 20 -3.11 -9.47 -17.18
CA MET A 20 -4.43 -10.13 -17.24
C MET A 20 -4.71 -10.96 -15.99
N ALA A 21 -5.97 -10.96 -15.57
CA ALA A 21 -6.45 -11.89 -14.59
C ALA A 21 -7.87 -12.33 -14.98
N ALA A 22 -8.19 -13.58 -14.69
CA ALA A 22 -9.54 -14.10 -14.90
C ALA A 22 -9.86 -15.20 -13.91
N ARG A 23 -11.15 -15.31 -13.60
CA ARG A 23 -11.76 -16.47 -12.94
C ARG A 23 -12.83 -17.03 -13.85
N LEU A 24 -12.62 -18.27 -14.27
CA LEU A 24 -13.41 -18.96 -15.28
C LEU A 24 -13.84 -20.34 -14.76
N PRO A 25 -14.83 -20.99 -15.37
CA PRO A 25 -15.27 -22.30 -14.91
C PRO A 25 -14.13 -23.32 -14.95
N GLY A 26 -13.82 -23.91 -13.80
CA GLY A 26 -12.72 -24.87 -13.64
C GLY A 26 -11.31 -24.28 -13.64
N ALA A 27 -11.15 -22.95 -13.58
CA ALA A 27 -9.86 -22.27 -13.54
C ALA A 27 -9.93 -20.96 -12.74
N ASP A 28 -9.16 -20.87 -11.67
CA ASP A 28 -9.04 -19.67 -10.84
C ASP A 28 -7.92 -18.73 -11.31
N THR A 29 -7.09 -19.17 -12.24
CA THR A 29 -6.06 -18.35 -12.92
C THR A 29 -6.05 -18.56 -14.43
N VAL A 30 -5.33 -17.70 -15.16
CA VAL A 30 -5.19 -17.81 -16.63
C VAL A 30 -4.30 -18.98 -17.05
N GLU A 31 -3.36 -19.40 -16.20
CA GLU A 31 -2.51 -20.57 -16.40
C GLU A 31 -3.34 -21.86 -16.31
N GLU A 32 -4.15 -22.02 -15.26
CA GLU A 32 -5.08 -23.15 -15.13
C GLU A 32 -6.06 -23.18 -16.32
N PHE A 33 -6.50 -22.01 -16.77
CA PHE A 33 -7.36 -21.90 -17.93
C PHE A 33 -6.66 -22.38 -19.21
N TRP A 34 -5.40 -22.01 -19.43
CA TRP A 34 -4.61 -22.54 -20.55
C TRP A 34 -4.47 -24.06 -20.48
N GLU A 35 -4.11 -24.62 -19.32
CA GLU A 35 -3.98 -26.07 -19.15
C GLU A 35 -5.29 -26.80 -19.51
N ASN A 36 -6.42 -26.23 -19.10
CA ASN A 36 -7.74 -26.76 -19.45
C ASN A 36 -8.01 -26.71 -20.95
N LEU A 37 -7.69 -25.59 -21.62
CA LEU A 37 -7.85 -25.45 -23.06
C LEU A 37 -6.94 -26.41 -23.84
N ALA A 38 -5.65 -26.47 -23.49
CA ALA A 38 -4.66 -27.32 -24.13
C ALA A 38 -4.99 -28.81 -23.99
N ALA A 39 -5.51 -29.22 -22.82
CA ALA A 39 -5.98 -30.58 -22.57
C ALA A 39 -7.37 -30.89 -23.16
N GLY A 40 -8.05 -29.91 -23.77
CA GLY A 40 -9.40 -30.08 -24.31
C GLY A 40 -10.46 -30.38 -23.24
N ARG A 41 -10.33 -29.81 -22.04
CA ARG A 41 -11.26 -30.03 -20.93
C ARG A 41 -12.56 -29.22 -21.12
N GLU A 42 -13.69 -29.87 -20.82
CA GLU A 42 -15.03 -29.27 -20.72
C GLU A 42 -15.33 -28.99 -19.24
N SER A 43 -15.52 -27.71 -18.89
CA SER A 43 -15.87 -27.27 -17.52
C SER A 43 -17.38 -27.15 -17.31
N ILE A 44 -18.18 -27.45 -18.33
CA ILE A 44 -19.64 -27.57 -18.19
C ILE A 44 -19.94 -28.94 -17.58
N ARG A 45 -20.62 -28.96 -16.44
CA ARG A 45 -20.88 -30.19 -15.67
C ARG A 45 -22.35 -30.38 -15.34
N PRO A 46 -22.81 -31.62 -15.11
CA PRO A 46 -24.14 -31.87 -14.57
C PRO A 46 -24.28 -31.29 -13.16
N ILE A 47 -25.49 -30.82 -12.85
CA ILE A 47 -25.90 -30.38 -11.51
C ILE A 47 -26.52 -31.58 -10.79
N THR A 48 -26.02 -31.88 -9.59
CA THR A 48 -26.55 -32.98 -8.77
C THR A 48 -27.93 -32.64 -8.19
N ASP A 49 -28.70 -33.65 -7.81
CA ASP A 49 -29.98 -33.45 -7.12
C ASP A 49 -29.81 -32.65 -5.82
N GLU A 50 -28.70 -32.87 -5.10
CA GLU A 50 -28.37 -32.15 -3.86
C GLU A 50 -28.08 -30.66 -4.12
N GLU A 51 -27.24 -30.34 -5.10
CA GLU A 51 -26.92 -28.96 -5.48
C GLU A 51 -28.17 -28.19 -5.94
N PHE A 52 -29.00 -28.83 -6.78
CA PHE A 52 -30.23 -28.23 -7.28
C PHE A 52 -31.21 -27.91 -6.13
N LEU A 53 -31.41 -28.85 -5.21
CA LEU A 53 -32.29 -28.64 -4.04
C LEU A 53 -31.71 -27.61 -3.06
N ALA A 54 -30.38 -27.60 -2.84
CA ALA A 54 -29.70 -26.64 -1.99
C ALA A 54 -29.82 -25.20 -2.55
N ALA A 55 -29.77 -25.05 -3.87
CA ALA A 55 -29.98 -23.78 -4.56
C ALA A 55 -31.44 -23.27 -4.55
N GLY A 56 -32.36 -24.01 -3.92
CA GLY A 56 -33.79 -23.65 -3.83
C GLY A 56 -34.64 -24.23 -4.95
N GLY A 57 -34.15 -25.24 -5.67
CA GLY A 57 -34.90 -25.93 -6.72
C GLY A 57 -36.13 -26.67 -6.17
N ASP A 58 -37.21 -26.67 -6.95
CA ASP A 58 -38.43 -27.40 -6.63
C ASP A 58 -38.20 -28.91 -6.80
N PRO A 59 -38.43 -29.74 -5.76
CA PRO A 59 -38.31 -31.20 -5.87
C PRO A 59 -39.10 -31.81 -7.04
N ASP A 60 -40.25 -31.23 -7.42
CA ASP A 60 -41.04 -31.71 -8.56
C ASP A 60 -40.30 -31.51 -9.90
N GLY A 61 -39.41 -30.51 -9.95
CA GLY A 61 -38.53 -30.23 -11.08
C GLY A 61 -37.49 -31.32 -11.36
N LEU A 62 -37.15 -32.17 -10.39
CA LEU A 62 -36.21 -33.29 -10.60
C LEU A 62 -36.73 -34.32 -11.59
N ALA A 63 -38.05 -34.43 -11.73
CA ALA A 63 -38.71 -35.34 -12.67
C ALA A 63 -39.06 -34.68 -14.01
N ASP A 64 -38.74 -33.40 -14.19
CA ASP A 64 -39.10 -32.62 -15.37
C ASP A 64 -38.14 -32.88 -16.54
N PRO A 65 -38.61 -33.48 -17.65
CA PRO A 65 -37.75 -33.81 -18.78
C PRO A 65 -37.26 -32.58 -19.57
N ASP A 66 -37.91 -31.42 -19.41
CA ASP A 66 -37.53 -30.19 -20.10
C ASP A 66 -36.55 -29.34 -19.26
N LEU A 67 -36.25 -29.74 -18.02
CA LEU A 67 -35.27 -29.07 -17.17
C LEU A 67 -33.85 -29.58 -17.46
N VAL A 68 -33.04 -28.72 -18.10
CA VAL A 68 -31.63 -28.99 -18.37
C VAL A 68 -30.80 -28.60 -17.14
N ARG A 69 -30.22 -29.60 -16.48
CA ARG A 69 -29.44 -29.45 -15.25
C ARG A 69 -27.94 -29.52 -15.50
N MET A 70 -27.43 -28.51 -16.19
CA MET A 70 -26.01 -28.33 -16.47
C MET A 70 -25.57 -26.94 -16.00
N ALA A 71 -24.37 -26.85 -15.43
CA ALA A 71 -23.79 -25.60 -14.95
C ALA A 71 -22.36 -25.42 -15.44
N SER A 72 -22.00 -24.16 -15.68
CA SER A 72 -20.61 -23.73 -15.88
C SER A 72 -20.42 -22.50 -15.00
N VAL A 73 -19.87 -22.72 -13.81
CA VAL A 73 -19.87 -21.74 -12.71
C VAL A 73 -18.45 -21.36 -12.33
N VAL A 74 -18.29 -20.12 -11.89
CA VAL A 74 -17.10 -19.71 -11.12
C VAL A 74 -17.36 -20.15 -9.67
N GLU A 75 -16.41 -20.87 -9.08
CA GLU A 75 -16.56 -21.35 -7.71
C GLU A 75 -16.30 -20.22 -6.70
N GLY A 76 -17.02 -20.22 -5.58
CA GLY A 76 -16.81 -19.25 -4.49
C GLY A 76 -17.16 -17.79 -4.86
N ILE A 77 -18.19 -17.56 -5.68
CA ILE A 77 -18.72 -16.20 -5.96
C ILE A 77 -19.26 -15.50 -4.69
N ASP A 78 -19.48 -16.25 -3.63
CA ASP A 78 -19.84 -15.73 -2.31
C ASP A 78 -18.62 -15.32 -1.48
N ARG A 79 -17.38 -15.55 -1.94
CA ARG A 79 -16.16 -15.25 -1.19
C ARG A 79 -15.43 -14.02 -1.73
N PHE A 80 -14.93 -13.17 -0.84
CA PHE A 80 -14.21 -11.94 -1.17
C PHE A 80 -13.35 -11.47 0.01
N ASP A 81 -12.21 -10.85 -0.24
CA ASP A 81 -11.36 -10.25 0.80
C ASP A 81 -11.78 -8.79 1.05
N SER A 82 -12.87 -8.61 1.81
CA SER A 82 -13.43 -7.28 2.10
C SER A 82 -12.48 -6.36 2.85
N ALA A 83 -11.69 -6.89 3.79
CA ALA A 83 -10.75 -6.12 4.58
C ALA A 83 -9.60 -5.56 3.73
N PHE A 84 -9.15 -6.30 2.71
CA PHE A 84 -8.16 -5.80 1.77
C PHE A 84 -8.62 -4.53 1.05
N PHE A 85 -9.89 -4.47 0.65
CA PHE A 85 -10.48 -3.30 -0.03
C PHE A 85 -11.20 -2.34 0.93
N GLY A 86 -10.95 -2.42 2.25
CA GLY A 86 -11.50 -1.47 3.21
C GLY A 86 -13.02 -1.58 3.48
N TYR A 87 -13.68 -2.66 3.04
CA TYR A 87 -15.10 -2.89 3.29
C TYR A 87 -15.35 -3.60 4.62
N SER A 88 -16.41 -3.18 5.32
CA SER A 88 -16.99 -3.97 6.41
C SER A 88 -17.67 -5.24 5.86
N PRO A 89 -17.77 -6.33 6.65
CA PRO A 89 -18.46 -7.54 6.22
C PRO A 89 -19.90 -7.29 5.76
N ALA A 90 -20.62 -6.38 6.42
CA ALA A 90 -22.00 -6.04 6.10
C ALA A 90 -22.14 -5.28 4.77
N GLU A 91 -21.14 -4.47 4.37
CA GLU A 91 -21.12 -3.83 3.04
C GLU A 91 -20.87 -4.87 1.96
N ALA A 92 -19.86 -5.70 2.16
CA ALA A 92 -19.45 -6.71 1.19
C ALA A 92 -20.58 -7.73 0.89
N GLU A 93 -21.44 -8.05 1.87
CA GLU A 93 -22.63 -8.88 1.65
C GLU A 93 -23.61 -8.26 0.64
N VAL A 94 -23.73 -6.94 0.61
CA VAL A 94 -24.69 -6.22 -0.25
C VAL A 94 -24.14 -6.04 -1.66
N ILE A 95 -22.81 -5.98 -1.84
CA ILE A 95 -22.17 -5.73 -3.13
C ILE A 95 -22.35 -6.95 -4.06
N ASP A 96 -22.75 -6.68 -5.30
CA ASP A 96 -22.88 -7.72 -6.33
C ASP A 96 -21.54 -8.50 -6.47
N PRO A 97 -21.56 -9.84 -6.42
CA PRO A 97 -20.39 -10.68 -6.70
C PRO A 97 -19.61 -10.28 -7.96
N GLN A 98 -20.30 -9.78 -8.99
CA GLN A 98 -19.67 -9.30 -10.22
C GLN A 98 -18.72 -8.14 -9.96
N GLN A 99 -19.08 -7.19 -9.08
CA GLN A 99 -18.21 -6.07 -8.72
C GLN A 99 -17.03 -6.52 -7.86
N ARG A 100 -17.28 -7.43 -6.90
CA ARG A 100 -16.25 -7.97 -6.00
C ARG A 100 -15.15 -8.72 -6.75
N LEU A 101 -15.53 -9.69 -7.57
CA LEU A 101 -14.56 -10.51 -8.30
C LEU A 101 -13.87 -9.73 -9.41
N LEU A 102 -14.55 -8.76 -10.05
CA LEU A 102 -13.91 -7.91 -11.04
C LEU A 102 -12.88 -6.96 -10.41
N LEU A 103 -13.12 -6.49 -9.18
CA LEU A 103 -12.16 -5.70 -8.41
C LEU A 103 -10.91 -6.52 -8.04
N GLU A 104 -11.06 -7.78 -7.59
CA GLU A 104 -9.91 -8.68 -7.39
C GLU A 104 -9.14 -8.91 -8.70
N CYS A 105 -9.84 -9.17 -9.82
CA CYS A 105 -9.19 -9.34 -11.12
C CYS A 105 -8.49 -8.06 -11.60
N ALA A 106 -9.05 -6.89 -11.34
CA ALA A 106 -8.41 -5.62 -11.67
C ALA A 106 -7.09 -5.44 -10.91
N TYR A 107 -7.10 -5.71 -9.60
CA TYR A 107 -5.89 -5.66 -8.79
C TYR A 107 -4.85 -6.67 -9.28
N HIS A 108 -5.21 -7.93 -9.49
CA HIS A 108 -4.29 -8.96 -9.98
C HIS A 108 -3.74 -8.65 -11.38
N ALA A 109 -4.56 -8.10 -12.28
CA ALA A 109 -4.10 -7.73 -13.61
C ALA A 109 -3.08 -6.57 -13.56
N LEU A 110 -3.29 -5.57 -12.69
CA LEU A 110 -2.30 -4.50 -12.46
C LEU A 110 -1.03 -5.02 -11.79
N GLU A 111 -1.17 -5.94 -10.84
CA GLU A 111 -0.04 -6.56 -10.16
C GLU A 111 0.81 -7.38 -11.15
N GLU A 112 0.19 -8.15 -12.04
CA GLU A 112 0.91 -8.87 -13.09
C GLU A 112 1.61 -7.92 -14.07
N ALA A 113 1.03 -6.75 -14.35
CA ALA A 113 1.64 -5.72 -15.19
C ALA A 113 2.73 -4.89 -14.47
N GLY A 114 2.86 -5.01 -13.15
CA GLY A 114 3.80 -4.22 -12.35
C GLY A 114 3.34 -2.80 -12.01
N TYR A 115 2.02 -2.56 -11.94
CA TYR A 115 1.39 -1.26 -11.64
C TYR A 115 0.50 -1.30 -10.39
N ALA A 116 0.72 -2.24 -9.47
CA ALA A 116 -0.07 -2.36 -8.23
C ALA A 116 0.44 -1.49 -7.07
N ASP A 117 1.72 -1.07 -7.06
CA ASP A 117 2.34 -0.27 -5.99
C ASP A 117 2.22 1.24 -6.25
N GLY A 118 0.97 1.68 -6.45
CA GLY A 118 0.70 3.03 -6.95
C GLY A 118 1.08 3.19 -8.42
N HIS A 119 0.49 4.18 -9.06
CA HIS A 119 0.68 4.48 -10.48
C HIS A 119 1.40 5.82 -10.68
N GLY A 120 1.97 6.39 -9.61
CA GLY A 120 2.57 7.73 -9.64
C GLY A 120 1.60 8.75 -10.25
N ASP A 121 2.09 9.50 -11.24
CA ASP A 121 1.30 10.47 -12.00
C ASP A 121 0.55 9.85 -13.20
N LEU A 122 0.63 8.54 -13.43
CA LEU A 122 0.02 7.89 -14.59
C LEU A 122 -1.52 7.92 -14.49
N GLN A 123 -2.16 8.29 -15.61
CA GLN A 123 -3.61 8.22 -15.71
C GLN A 123 -4.05 6.82 -16.10
N VAL A 124 -4.58 6.06 -15.15
CA VAL A 124 -5.09 4.70 -15.39
C VAL A 124 -6.59 4.75 -15.66
N GLY A 125 -7.00 4.44 -16.90
CA GLY A 125 -8.41 4.34 -17.29
C GLY A 125 -9.03 2.98 -16.98
N VAL A 126 -10.35 2.92 -16.79
CA VAL A 126 -11.14 1.72 -16.48
C VAL A 126 -12.34 1.61 -17.41
N TYR A 127 -12.38 0.53 -18.20
CA TYR A 127 -13.43 0.23 -19.17
C TYR A 127 -14.03 -1.14 -18.83
N ALA A 128 -14.97 -1.12 -17.89
CA ALA A 128 -15.53 -2.33 -17.29
C ALA A 128 -16.97 -2.54 -17.74
N GLY A 129 -17.39 -3.79 -17.89
CA GLY A 129 -18.80 -4.13 -18.12
C GLY A 129 -19.27 -5.31 -17.29
N ALA A 130 -20.57 -5.41 -17.04
CA ALA A 130 -21.13 -6.56 -16.36
C ALA A 130 -22.53 -6.88 -16.86
N GLY A 131 -22.92 -8.16 -16.84
CA GLY A 131 -24.30 -8.55 -17.04
C GLY A 131 -25.23 -7.94 -15.99
N ASP A 132 -26.53 -7.86 -16.29
CA ASP A 132 -27.52 -7.36 -15.34
C ASP A 132 -27.40 -8.07 -13.98
N SER A 133 -27.44 -7.29 -12.89
CA SER A 133 -27.36 -7.85 -11.54
C SER A 133 -28.55 -8.78 -11.29
N ARG A 134 -28.28 -10.08 -11.22
CA ARG A 134 -29.25 -11.10 -10.78
C ARG A 134 -29.25 -11.23 -9.27
N TYR A 135 -28.16 -10.83 -8.63
CA TYR A 135 -28.02 -10.84 -7.18
C TYR A 135 -28.95 -9.84 -6.51
N TYR A 136 -29.01 -8.61 -7.03
CA TYR A 136 -29.85 -7.57 -6.45
C TYR A 136 -31.34 -7.94 -6.33
N PRO A 137 -32.06 -8.31 -7.42
CA PRO A 137 -33.48 -8.63 -7.32
C PRO A 137 -33.75 -9.95 -6.58
N GLY A 138 -32.86 -10.94 -6.67
CA GLY A 138 -33.07 -12.27 -6.08
C GLY A 138 -32.72 -12.38 -4.60
N HIS A 139 -31.71 -11.61 -4.14
CA HIS A 139 -31.11 -11.74 -2.82
C HIS A 139 -31.22 -10.45 -2.01
N VAL A 140 -30.77 -9.32 -2.58
CA VAL A 140 -30.61 -8.06 -1.85
C VAL A 140 -31.94 -7.32 -1.67
N HIS A 141 -32.62 -6.97 -2.76
CA HIS A 141 -33.84 -6.17 -2.78
C HIS A 141 -34.96 -6.74 -1.89
N PRO A 142 -35.22 -8.07 -1.82
CA PRO A 142 -36.23 -8.63 -0.93
C PRO A 142 -36.04 -8.27 0.56
N ARG A 143 -34.80 -8.08 1.04
CA ARG A 143 -34.54 -7.63 2.42
C ARG A 143 -34.98 -6.19 2.69
N PHE A 144 -35.03 -5.37 1.65
CA PHE A 144 -35.38 -3.95 1.73
C PHE A 144 -36.80 -3.66 1.20
N ALA A 145 -37.49 -4.68 0.69
CA ALA A 145 -38.84 -4.57 0.15
C ALA A 145 -39.81 -4.01 1.22
N GLY A 146 -40.52 -2.94 0.88
CA GLY A 146 -41.44 -2.23 1.79
C GLY A 146 -40.84 -1.00 2.48
N GLN A 147 -39.53 -0.77 2.41
CA GLN A 147 -38.85 0.42 2.92
C GLN A 147 -38.71 1.49 1.81
N SER A 148 -39.84 2.06 1.38
CA SER A 148 -39.83 3.08 0.31
C SER A 148 -38.98 4.28 0.71
N ALA A 149 -38.07 4.71 -0.19
CA ALA A 149 -37.16 5.85 0.00
C ALA A 149 -36.21 5.75 1.21
N SER A 150 -35.80 4.53 1.63
CA SER A 150 -34.76 4.38 2.63
C SER A 150 -33.36 4.53 2.03
N VAL A 151 -32.47 5.13 2.80
CA VAL A 151 -31.07 5.31 2.43
C VAL A 151 -30.34 3.97 2.24
N ALA A 152 -30.73 2.93 2.98
CA ALA A 152 -30.17 1.57 2.80
C ALA A 152 -30.54 0.98 1.44
N LEU A 153 -31.76 1.25 0.95
CA LEU A 153 -32.18 0.80 -0.37
C LEU A 153 -31.39 1.50 -1.48
N VAL A 154 -31.08 2.80 -1.33
CA VAL A 154 -30.24 3.55 -2.26
C VAL A 154 -28.82 3.01 -2.28
N HIS A 155 -28.22 2.75 -1.11
CA HIS A 155 -26.92 2.12 -1.01
C HIS A 155 -26.91 0.74 -1.69
N ALA A 156 -27.88 -0.11 -1.36
CA ALA A 156 -28.01 -1.43 -1.97
C ALA A 156 -28.17 -1.36 -3.50
N ALA A 157 -28.97 -0.42 -4.02
CA ALA A 157 -29.12 -0.22 -5.46
C ALA A 157 -27.80 0.23 -6.10
N THR A 158 -27.09 1.16 -5.47
CA THR A 158 -25.81 1.71 -5.97
C THR A 158 -24.71 0.65 -5.98
N SER A 159 -24.65 -0.22 -4.97
CA SER A 159 -23.68 -1.32 -4.85
C SER A 159 -23.96 -2.52 -5.76
N ASN A 160 -25.05 -2.46 -6.52
CA ASN A 160 -25.41 -3.47 -7.53
C ASN A 160 -25.70 -2.85 -8.91
N SER A 161 -25.51 -1.54 -9.06
CA SER A 161 -25.74 -0.84 -10.33
C SER A 161 -24.58 -1.07 -11.28
N LEU A 162 -24.87 -1.29 -12.56
CA LEU A 162 -23.84 -1.29 -13.60
C LEU A 162 -23.11 0.06 -13.66
N GLY A 163 -23.82 1.18 -13.43
CA GLY A 163 -23.28 2.53 -13.57
C GLY A 163 -22.14 2.86 -12.59
N THR A 164 -21.94 2.04 -11.55
CA THR A 164 -20.90 2.24 -10.53
C THR A 164 -19.77 1.21 -10.61
N LEU A 165 -19.84 0.25 -11.54
CA LEU A 165 -18.86 -0.83 -11.68
C LEU A 165 -17.44 -0.30 -11.92
N ALA A 166 -17.24 0.51 -12.97
CA ALA A 166 -15.93 1.05 -13.30
C ALA A 166 -15.45 2.06 -12.25
N THR A 167 -16.34 2.94 -11.78
CA THR A 167 -15.99 3.97 -10.80
C THR A 167 -15.63 3.40 -9.44
N ARG A 168 -16.19 2.23 -9.07
CA ARG A 168 -15.77 1.52 -7.86
C ARG A 168 -14.34 1.00 -8.00
N ILE A 169 -13.99 0.41 -9.13
CA ILE A 169 -12.59 -0.01 -9.39
C ILE A 169 -11.65 1.18 -9.32
N SER A 170 -12.01 2.30 -9.96
CA SER A 170 -11.24 3.54 -9.89
C SER A 170 -11.08 4.04 -8.46
N TYR A 171 -12.17 4.09 -7.69
CA TYR A 171 -12.15 4.57 -6.31
C TYR A 171 -11.30 3.68 -5.38
N GLU A 172 -11.51 2.37 -5.41
CA GLU A 172 -10.82 1.44 -4.49
C GLU A 172 -9.33 1.28 -4.80
N LEU A 173 -8.92 1.48 -6.05
CA LEU A 173 -7.53 1.36 -6.49
C LEU A 173 -6.85 2.73 -6.71
N GLY A 174 -7.55 3.84 -6.42
CA GLY A 174 -7.03 5.20 -6.55
C GLY A 174 -6.79 5.68 -7.99
N LEU A 175 -7.43 5.08 -8.99
CA LEU A 175 -7.16 5.34 -10.42
C LEU A 175 -7.86 6.60 -10.93
N THR A 176 -7.15 7.46 -11.66
CA THR A 176 -7.60 8.82 -12.03
C THR A 176 -7.93 9.01 -13.51
N GLY A 177 -7.77 8.00 -14.35
CA GLY A 177 -8.12 8.07 -15.78
C GLY A 177 -9.63 7.92 -16.06
N PRO A 178 -10.05 7.88 -17.35
CA PRO A 178 -11.44 7.71 -17.73
C PRO A 178 -12.05 6.45 -17.12
N SER A 179 -13.26 6.54 -16.55
CA SER A 179 -13.91 5.41 -15.87
C SER A 179 -15.31 5.18 -16.42
N LEU A 180 -15.48 4.13 -17.23
CA LEU A 180 -16.66 3.88 -18.04
C LEU A 180 -17.22 2.47 -17.79
N SER A 181 -18.48 2.44 -17.36
CA SER A 181 -19.27 1.21 -17.31
C SER A 181 -20.03 0.98 -18.62
N LEU A 182 -19.79 -0.16 -19.29
CA LEU A 182 -20.32 -0.47 -20.62
C LEU A 182 -21.21 -1.72 -20.62
N GLN A 183 -22.22 -1.75 -21.51
CA GLN A 183 -23.07 -2.93 -21.74
C GLN A 183 -23.59 -2.98 -23.18
N THR A 184 -23.11 -3.96 -23.93
CA THR A 184 -23.49 -4.23 -25.34
C THR A 184 -23.77 -5.73 -25.55
N ALA A 185 -24.40 -6.34 -24.54
CA ALA A 185 -24.66 -7.77 -24.41
C ALA A 185 -23.37 -8.60 -24.53
N CYS A 186 -23.37 -9.61 -25.40
CA CYS A 186 -22.26 -10.54 -25.57
C CYS A 186 -20.97 -9.90 -26.09
N SER A 187 -21.05 -8.68 -26.63
CA SER A 187 -19.89 -7.91 -27.15
C SER A 187 -19.23 -6.99 -26.12
N THR A 188 -19.78 -6.90 -24.91
CA THR A 188 -19.40 -5.91 -23.88
C THR A 188 -17.90 -5.80 -23.65
N ALA A 189 -17.23 -6.93 -23.37
CA ALA A 189 -15.79 -6.93 -23.12
C ALA A 189 -14.95 -6.41 -24.30
N LEU A 190 -15.28 -6.79 -25.54
CA LEU A 190 -14.51 -6.35 -26.71
C LEU A 190 -14.79 -4.89 -27.06
N VAL A 191 -16.00 -4.38 -26.77
CA VAL A 191 -16.29 -2.95 -26.87
C VAL A 191 -15.50 -2.16 -25.81
N GLY A 192 -15.35 -2.70 -24.60
CA GLY A 192 -14.47 -2.14 -23.57
C GLY A 192 -13.01 -2.07 -24.02
N ILE A 193 -12.48 -3.17 -24.56
CA ILE A 193 -11.12 -3.21 -25.13
C ILE A 193 -10.96 -2.21 -26.28
N HIS A 194 -11.93 -2.13 -27.19
CA HIS A 194 -11.89 -1.17 -28.29
C HIS A 194 -11.83 0.27 -27.79
N THR A 195 -12.73 0.65 -26.86
CA THR A 195 -12.77 1.98 -26.27
C THR A 195 -11.46 2.31 -25.55
N ALA A 196 -10.93 1.37 -24.75
CA ALA A 196 -9.64 1.50 -24.10
C ALA A 196 -8.49 1.74 -25.09
N CYS A 197 -8.47 1.01 -26.21
CA CYS A 197 -7.48 1.21 -27.26
C CYS A 197 -7.60 2.62 -27.88
N GLN A 198 -8.81 3.11 -28.14
CA GLN A 198 -9.00 4.45 -28.68
C GLN A 198 -8.50 5.53 -27.72
N ASP A 199 -8.83 5.42 -26.43
CA ASP A 199 -8.42 6.41 -25.43
C ASP A 199 -6.90 6.36 -25.15
N LEU A 200 -6.26 5.19 -25.27
CA LEU A 200 -4.79 5.09 -25.25
C LEU A 200 -4.15 5.76 -26.47
N ILE A 201 -4.69 5.53 -27.67
CA ILE A 201 -4.20 6.16 -28.92
C ILE A 201 -4.38 7.68 -28.88
N ASP A 202 -5.49 8.15 -28.31
CA ASP A 202 -5.81 9.56 -28.14
C ASP A 202 -5.12 10.22 -26.93
N TYR A 203 -4.26 9.48 -26.20
CA TYR A 203 -3.56 9.94 -24.99
C TYR A 203 -4.49 10.48 -23.88
N ARG A 204 -5.69 9.92 -23.74
CA ARG A 204 -6.62 10.21 -22.62
C ARG A 204 -6.30 9.43 -21.35
N CYS A 205 -5.47 8.40 -21.47
CA CYS A 205 -4.90 7.64 -20.37
C CYS A 205 -3.56 7.05 -20.81
N ASP A 206 -2.74 6.65 -19.85
CA ASP A 206 -1.42 6.03 -20.09
C ASP A 206 -1.50 4.52 -20.03
N VAL A 207 -2.33 4.02 -19.12
CA VAL A 207 -2.62 2.61 -18.89
C VAL A 207 -4.13 2.45 -18.87
N ALA A 208 -4.65 1.34 -19.38
CA ALA A 208 -6.08 1.08 -19.38
C ALA A 208 -6.41 -0.34 -18.90
N LEU A 209 -7.33 -0.44 -17.95
CA LEU A 209 -7.99 -1.68 -17.57
C LEU A 209 -9.23 -1.89 -18.45
N ALA A 210 -9.35 -3.05 -19.10
CA ALA A 210 -10.53 -3.41 -19.86
C ALA A 210 -10.99 -4.83 -19.55
N GLY A 211 -12.27 -5.02 -19.27
CA GLY A 211 -12.75 -6.31 -18.81
C GLY A 211 -14.26 -6.38 -18.61
N ALA A 212 -14.74 -7.58 -18.27
CA ALA A 212 -16.13 -7.76 -17.93
C ALA A 212 -16.40 -8.94 -17.00
N ALA A 213 -17.53 -8.87 -16.31
CA ALA A 213 -18.08 -9.93 -15.47
C ALA A 213 -19.46 -10.39 -15.96
N SER A 214 -19.78 -11.65 -15.74
CA SER A 214 -21.13 -12.19 -15.90
C SER A 214 -21.26 -13.35 -14.94
N LEU A 215 -21.99 -13.16 -13.84
CA LEU A 215 -22.20 -14.20 -12.83
C LEU A 215 -23.69 -14.43 -12.60
N ASN A 216 -24.08 -15.69 -12.45
CA ASN A 216 -25.45 -16.10 -12.21
C ASN A 216 -25.58 -16.82 -10.86
N PRO A 217 -26.02 -16.11 -9.78
CA PRO A 217 -26.28 -16.71 -8.47
C PRO A 217 -27.24 -17.90 -8.48
N SER A 218 -28.04 -18.06 -9.54
CA SER A 218 -29.01 -19.15 -9.73
C SER A 218 -28.58 -20.19 -10.76
N ALA A 219 -27.31 -20.24 -11.15
CA ALA A 219 -26.81 -21.19 -12.16
C ALA A 219 -27.11 -22.66 -11.82
N LEU A 220 -27.10 -23.00 -10.53
CA LEU A 220 -27.40 -24.34 -10.03
C LEU A 220 -28.88 -24.74 -10.12
N LEU A 221 -29.77 -23.84 -10.56
CA LEU A 221 -31.16 -24.19 -10.88
C LEU A 221 -31.35 -24.69 -12.31
N GLY A 222 -30.29 -24.66 -13.14
CA GLY A 222 -30.38 -25.01 -14.55
C GLY A 222 -31.30 -24.07 -15.34
N TYR A 223 -31.78 -24.54 -16.49
CA TYR A 223 -32.76 -23.82 -17.30
C TYR A 223 -33.72 -24.78 -17.97
N ARG A 224 -34.91 -24.27 -18.33
CA ARG A 224 -35.90 -25.05 -19.07
C ARG A 224 -35.65 -24.92 -20.57
N HIS A 225 -35.48 -26.04 -21.25
CA HIS A 225 -35.33 -26.08 -22.70
C HIS A 225 -36.67 -25.73 -23.35
N VAL A 226 -36.60 -24.87 -24.37
CA VAL A 226 -37.73 -24.52 -25.22
C VAL A 226 -37.35 -24.92 -26.64
N PRO A 227 -38.15 -25.76 -27.33
CA PRO A 227 -37.90 -26.11 -28.72
C PRO A 227 -37.73 -24.86 -29.58
N ASP A 228 -36.70 -24.88 -30.44
CA ASP A 228 -36.30 -23.75 -31.30
C ASP A 228 -35.86 -22.46 -30.55
N GLY A 229 -35.66 -22.56 -29.23
CA GLY A 229 -35.05 -21.51 -28.41
C GLY A 229 -33.53 -21.40 -28.60
N PRO A 230 -32.89 -20.41 -27.95
CA PRO A 230 -31.45 -20.17 -28.08
C PRO A 230 -30.58 -21.12 -27.24
N PHE A 231 -31.17 -21.80 -26.25
CA PHE A 231 -30.45 -22.66 -25.32
C PHE A 231 -30.44 -24.12 -25.74
N SER A 232 -29.32 -24.79 -25.47
CA SER A 232 -29.05 -26.17 -25.81
C SER A 232 -29.97 -27.14 -25.05
N PRO A 233 -30.43 -28.25 -25.65
CA PRO A 233 -31.24 -29.26 -24.96
C PRO A 233 -30.45 -30.08 -23.93
N ASP A 234 -29.11 -30.04 -23.95
CA ASP A 234 -28.25 -30.83 -23.07
C ASP A 234 -27.10 -30.04 -22.44
N GLY A 235 -27.17 -28.70 -22.51
CA GLY A 235 -26.20 -27.83 -21.89
C GLY A 235 -24.82 -27.79 -22.55
N ARG A 236 -24.63 -28.38 -23.72
CA ARG A 236 -23.35 -28.27 -24.45
C ARG A 236 -23.41 -27.27 -25.60
N CYS A 237 -22.30 -26.57 -25.83
CA CYS A 237 -22.11 -25.73 -27.01
C CYS A 237 -21.30 -26.49 -28.07
N ARG A 238 -21.93 -26.86 -29.19
CA ARG A 238 -21.31 -27.57 -30.31
C ARG A 238 -21.06 -26.64 -31.48
N ALA A 239 -20.17 -25.68 -31.30
CA ALA A 239 -19.94 -24.65 -32.32
C ALA A 239 -19.54 -25.29 -33.65
N PHE A 240 -20.23 -24.87 -34.72
CA PHE A 240 -20.00 -25.28 -36.11
C PHE A 240 -20.32 -26.75 -36.47
N ALA A 241 -20.75 -27.55 -35.51
CA ALA A 241 -21.08 -28.96 -35.72
C ALA A 241 -22.45 -29.16 -36.40
N ALA A 242 -22.64 -30.31 -37.04
CA ALA A 242 -23.89 -30.69 -37.71
C ALA A 242 -25.09 -30.77 -36.75
N ASP A 243 -24.83 -31.14 -35.49
CA ASP A 243 -25.81 -31.27 -34.40
C ASP A 243 -25.81 -30.06 -33.45
N ALA A 244 -25.30 -28.90 -33.90
CA ALA A 244 -25.42 -27.64 -33.18
C ALA A 244 -26.89 -27.33 -32.85
N ALA A 245 -27.21 -27.24 -31.55
CA ALA A 245 -28.59 -27.20 -31.06
C ALA A 245 -28.89 -26.04 -30.10
N GLY A 246 -27.98 -25.06 -29.99
CA GLY A 246 -28.10 -23.91 -29.09
C GLY A 246 -26.90 -23.76 -28.17
N THR A 247 -26.94 -22.71 -27.36
CA THR A 247 -25.87 -22.33 -26.44
C THR A 247 -26.14 -22.79 -25.01
N SER A 248 -25.11 -22.81 -24.16
CA SER A 248 -25.23 -23.05 -22.72
C SER A 248 -24.73 -21.84 -21.96
N SER A 249 -25.39 -21.45 -20.88
CA SER A 249 -24.95 -20.30 -20.08
C SER A 249 -23.74 -20.67 -19.23
N GLY A 250 -22.85 -19.70 -19.01
CA GLY A 250 -21.75 -19.84 -18.06
C GLY A 250 -21.45 -18.55 -17.33
N ASP A 251 -20.66 -18.69 -16.27
CA ASP A 251 -20.15 -17.60 -15.45
C ASP A 251 -18.70 -17.26 -15.81
N GLY A 252 -18.31 -16.00 -15.66
CA GLY A 252 -16.90 -15.63 -15.78
C GLY A 252 -16.61 -14.19 -15.48
N VAL A 253 -15.36 -13.94 -15.11
CA VAL A 253 -14.81 -12.61 -14.83
C VAL A 253 -13.42 -12.55 -15.45
N GLY A 254 -13.11 -11.45 -16.12
CA GLY A 254 -11.78 -11.23 -16.67
C GLY A 254 -11.46 -9.76 -16.86
N MET A 255 -10.17 -9.44 -16.73
CA MET A 255 -9.60 -8.11 -16.89
C MET A 255 -8.26 -8.19 -17.61
N VAL A 256 -7.96 -7.21 -18.46
CA VAL A 256 -6.65 -7.02 -19.09
C VAL A 256 -6.12 -5.60 -18.82
N VAL A 257 -4.80 -5.46 -18.76
CA VAL A 257 -4.10 -4.18 -18.73
C VAL A 257 -3.51 -3.92 -20.10
N LEU A 258 -3.83 -2.75 -20.64
CA LEU A 258 -3.45 -2.29 -21.96
C LEU A 258 -2.58 -1.04 -21.85
N LYS A 259 -1.61 -0.93 -22.75
CA LYS A 259 -0.71 0.21 -22.85
C LYS A 259 -0.31 0.44 -24.30
N ARG A 260 0.05 1.66 -24.70
CA ARG A 260 0.68 1.88 -26.01
C ARG A 260 1.94 1.02 -26.10
N LEU A 261 2.16 0.34 -27.23
CA LEU A 261 3.28 -0.59 -27.37
C LEU A 261 4.64 0.10 -27.19
N ALA A 262 4.79 1.33 -27.70
CA ALA A 262 6.00 2.11 -27.54
C ALA A 262 6.32 2.36 -26.06
N ASP A 263 5.32 2.76 -25.27
CA ASP A 263 5.49 3.05 -23.83
C ASP A 263 5.71 1.75 -23.03
N ALA A 264 5.09 0.65 -23.43
CA ALA A 264 5.33 -0.66 -22.81
C ALA A 264 6.79 -1.11 -23.00
N LEU A 265 7.34 -0.93 -24.21
CA LEU A 265 8.74 -1.26 -24.50
C LEU A 265 9.71 -0.30 -23.80
N ALA A 266 9.36 0.99 -23.70
CA ALA A 266 10.18 1.99 -23.02
C ALA A 266 10.29 1.72 -21.51
N ASP A 267 9.20 1.28 -20.88
CA ASP A 267 9.15 1.02 -19.44
C ASP A 267 9.60 -0.40 -19.07
N GLY A 268 9.97 -1.23 -20.05
CA GLY A 268 10.41 -2.61 -19.84
C GLY A 268 9.28 -3.56 -19.45
N ASP A 269 8.04 -3.25 -19.81
CA ASP A 269 6.87 -4.08 -19.53
C ASP A 269 6.93 -5.42 -20.28
N ARG A 270 6.36 -6.46 -19.67
CA ARG A 270 6.15 -7.74 -20.35
C ARG A 270 5.00 -7.62 -21.35
N VAL A 271 5.33 -7.44 -22.63
CA VAL A 271 4.34 -7.49 -23.71
C VAL A 271 3.96 -8.95 -23.97
N ARG A 272 2.69 -9.31 -23.74
CA ARG A 272 2.18 -10.67 -23.97
C ARG A 272 1.61 -10.88 -25.36
N ALA A 273 0.95 -9.85 -25.87
CA ALA A 273 0.43 -9.78 -27.22
C ALA A 273 0.24 -8.31 -27.62
N VAL A 274 -0.01 -8.07 -28.90
CA VAL A 274 -0.24 -6.74 -29.45
C VAL A 274 -1.58 -6.68 -30.16
N ILE A 275 -2.46 -5.78 -29.73
CA ILE A 275 -3.68 -5.43 -30.47
C ILE A 275 -3.26 -4.52 -31.62
N ARG A 276 -3.44 -5.00 -32.86
CA ARG A 276 -3.08 -4.27 -34.08
C ARG A 276 -4.21 -3.37 -34.57
N GLY A 277 -5.45 -3.79 -34.36
CA GLY A 277 -6.62 -3.04 -34.77
C GLY A 277 -7.89 -3.64 -34.20
N SER A 278 -8.91 -2.81 -34.02
CA SER A 278 -10.23 -3.23 -33.57
C SER A 278 -11.30 -2.36 -34.22
N ALA A 279 -12.50 -2.91 -34.37
CA ALA A 279 -13.64 -2.16 -34.88
C ALA A 279 -14.94 -2.61 -34.24
N ILE A 280 -15.87 -1.65 -34.11
CA ILE A 280 -17.23 -1.88 -33.65
C ILE A 280 -18.24 -1.27 -34.63
N ASN A 281 -19.42 -1.88 -34.78
CA ASN A 281 -20.54 -1.30 -35.52
C ASN A 281 -21.91 -1.78 -34.99
N ASN A 282 -22.99 -1.46 -35.71
CA ASN A 282 -24.31 -2.03 -35.44
C ASN A 282 -25.03 -2.52 -36.71
N ASP A 283 -25.72 -3.66 -36.60
CA ASP A 283 -26.51 -4.26 -37.68
C ASP A 283 -27.69 -3.37 -38.13
N GLY A 284 -28.21 -2.51 -37.24
CA GLY A 284 -29.38 -1.69 -37.50
C GLY A 284 -30.61 -2.53 -37.87
N ARG A 285 -31.35 -2.08 -38.89
CA ARG A 285 -32.54 -2.76 -39.44
C ARG A 285 -32.23 -3.77 -40.56
N ARG A 286 -30.96 -4.09 -40.81
CA ARG A 286 -30.54 -5.03 -41.87
C ARG A 286 -30.90 -6.49 -41.54
N LYS A 287 -31.06 -6.79 -40.25
CA LYS A 287 -31.47 -8.08 -39.71
C LYS A 287 -33.00 -8.27 -39.72
N VAL A 288 -33.44 -9.52 -39.85
CA VAL A 288 -34.88 -9.90 -39.93
C VAL A 288 -35.66 -9.73 -38.62
N GLY A 289 -34.97 -9.57 -37.50
CA GLY A 289 -35.57 -9.36 -36.18
C GLY A 289 -34.54 -8.82 -35.20
N PHE A 290 -34.99 -8.30 -34.05
CA PHE A 290 -34.10 -7.64 -33.07
C PHE A 290 -32.94 -8.53 -32.58
N THR A 291 -33.21 -9.82 -32.41
CA THR A 291 -32.25 -10.82 -31.89
C THR A 291 -31.50 -11.58 -32.99
N ALA A 292 -31.81 -11.36 -34.27
CA ALA A 292 -31.16 -12.05 -35.37
C ALA A 292 -29.81 -11.38 -35.72
N PRO A 293 -28.77 -12.14 -36.10
CA PRO A 293 -27.53 -11.55 -36.59
C PRO A 293 -27.67 -11.04 -38.06
N SER A 294 -26.71 -10.23 -38.52
CA SER A 294 -26.58 -9.81 -39.94
C SER A 294 -25.21 -10.19 -40.50
N THR A 295 -25.21 -10.89 -41.63
CA THR A 295 -23.97 -11.22 -42.36
C THR A 295 -23.24 -9.94 -42.80
N GLU A 296 -23.96 -8.95 -43.33
CA GLU A 296 -23.37 -7.69 -43.80
C GLU A 296 -22.74 -6.89 -42.66
N GLY A 297 -23.45 -6.75 -41.54
CA GLY A 297 -22.94 -6.02 -40.37
C GLY A 297 -21.68 -6.65 -39.79
N GLN A 298 -21.63 -7.98 -39.69
CA GLN A 298 -20.45 -8.70 -39.24
C GLN A 298 -19.28 -8.56 -40.24
N THR A 299 -19.51 -8.71 -41.54
CA THR A 299 -18.48 -8.52 -42.57
C THR A 299 -17.87 -7.13 -42.50
N GLU A 300 -18.68 -6.07 -42.33
CA GLU A 300 -18.20 -4.70 -42.21
C GLU A 300 -17.31 -4.49 -40.98
N ALA A 301 -17.68 -5.03 -39.82
CA ALA A 301 -16.88 -4.93 -38.61
C ALA A 301 -15.53 -5.66 -38.76
N ILE A 302 -15.54 -6.85 -39.37
CA ILE A 302 -14.32 -7.64 -39.62
C ILE A 302 -13.39 -6.89 -40.58
N LEU A 303 -13.89 -6.39 -41.70
CA LEU A 303 -13.11 -5.61 -42.66
C LEU A 303 -12.56 -4.33 -42.05
N ALA A 304 -13.36 -3.60 -41.26
CA ALA A 304 -12.92 -2.39 -40.60
C ALA A 304 -11.76 -2.65 -39.63
N ALA A 305 -11.81 -3.74 -38.86
CA ALA A 305 -10.73 -4.13 -37.96
C ALA A 305 -9.45 -4.56 -38.72
N GLN A 306 -9.58 -5.29 -39.84
CA GLN A 306 -8.44 -5.64 -40.71
C GLN A 306 -7.78 -4.40 -41.32
N VAL A 307 -8.61 -3.44 -41.79
CA VAL A 307 -8.13 -2.16 -42.31
C VAL A 307 -7.44 -1.36 -41.22
N ALA A 308 -8.03 -1.26 -40.03
CA ALA A 308 -7.43 -0.56 -38.89
C ALA A 308 -6.09 -1.20 -38.46
N ALA A 309 -5.97 -2.53 -38.56
CA ALA A 309 -4.74 -3.25 -38.28
C ALA A 309 -3.68 -3.14 -39.39
N GLY A 310 -4.08 -2.74 -40.61
CA GLY A 310 -3.22 -2.74 -41.79
C GLY A 310 -2.73 -4.13 -42.18
N VAL A 311 -3.55 -5.18 -41.99
CA VAL A 311 -3.16 -6.57 -42.27
C VAL A 311 -4.07 -7.26 -43.28
N ASP A 312 -3.47 -8.10 -44.13
CA ASP A 312 -4.21 -8.97 -45.04
C ASP A 312 -4.70 -10.23 -44.32
N ALA A 313 -5.83 -10.78 -44.78
CA ALA A 313 -6.45 -11.98 -44.22
C ALA A 313 -5.54 -13.21 -44.24
N ASP A 314 -4.63 -13.30 -45.23
CA ASP A 314 -3.64 -14.37 -45.36
C ASP A 314 -2.68 -14.49 -44.16
N SER A 315 -2.53 -13.42 -43.40
CA SER A 315 -1.68 -13.39 -42.21
C SER A 315 -2.39 -13.78 -40.92
N ILE A 316 -3.73 -13.88 -40.93
CA ILE A 316 -4.53 -14.27 -39.77
C ILE A 316 -4.62 -15.80 -39.75
N GLY A 317 -3.95 -16.43 -38.79
CA GLY A 317 -3.86 -17.88 -38.66
C GLY A 317 -4.96 -18.50 -37.81
N TYR A 318 -5.62 -17.71 -36.95
CA TYR A 318 -6.65 -18.21 -36.05
C TYR A 318 -7.77 -17.18 -35.82
N VAL A 319 -9.02 -17.61 -35.86
CA VAL A 319 -10.18 -16.81 -35.44
C VAL A 319 -10.84 -17.50 -34.24
N GLU A 320 -10.83 -16.82 -33.10
CA GLU A 320 -11.73 -17.10 -32.00
C GLU A 320 -13.07 -16.41 -32.27
N ALA A 321 -14.04 -17.21 -32.68
CA ALA A 321 -15.34 -16.76 -33.13
C ALA A 321 -16.29 -16.44 -31.97
N HIS A 322 -17.38 -15.76 -32.29
CA HIS A 322 -18.52 -15.67 -31.40
C HIS A 322 -19.14 -17.05 -31.18
N GLY A 323 -19.30 -17.87 -32.22
CA GLY A 323 -19.49 -19.33 -32.18
C GLY A 323 -20.43 -19.83 -31.09
N THR A 324 -21.71 -19.45 -31.16
CA THR A 324 -22.71 -19.75 -30.11
C THR A 324 -23.35 -21.12 -30.24
N ALA A 325 -22.96 -21.92 -31.24
CA ALA A 325 -23.55 -23.23 -31.51
C ALA A 325 -25.05 -23.17 -31.88
N THR A 326 -25.49 -22.05 -32.46
CA THR A 326 -26.87 -21.90 -32.91
C THR A 326 -27.00 -22.28 -34.38
N ARG A 327 -28.08 -22.99 -34.72
CA ARG A 327 -28.34 -23.48 -36.10
C ARG A 327 -28.28 -22.40 -37.19
N ILE A 328 -28.62 -21.16 -36.83
CA ILE A 328 -28.66 -20.01 -37.75
C ILE A 328 -27.41 -19.12 -37.58
N GLY A 329 -26.93 -18.92 -36.35
CA GLY A 329 -25.83 -17.99 -36.09
C GLY A 329 -24.50 -18.48 -36.64
N ASP A 330 -24.16 -19.76 -36.47
CA ASP A 330 -22.87 -20.30 -36.90
C ASP A 330 -22.68 -20.19 -38.44
N PRO A 331 -23.67 -20.54 -39.30
CA PRO A 331 -23.54 -20.30 -40.74
C PRO A 331 -23.43 -18.82 -41.13
N ILE A 332 -24.14 -17.93 -40.44
CA ILE A 332 -24.08 -16.49 -40.70
C ILE A 332 -22.70 -15.93 -40.40
N GLU A 333 -22.12 -16.33 -39.26
CA GLU A 333 -20.79 -15.91 -38.85
C GLU A 333 -19.70 -16.39 -39.79
N VAL A 334 -19.71 -17.68 -40.15
CA VAL A 334 -18.70 -18.23 -41.09
C VAL A 334 -18.86 -17.61 -42.48
N ALA A 335 -20.08 -17.33 -42.93
CA ALA A 335 -20.31 -16.61 -44.19
C ALA A 335 -19.77 -15.18 -44.13
N ALA A 336 -19.97 -14.46 -43.02
CA ALA A 336 -19.49 -13.10 -42.84
C ALA A 336 -17.95 -13.02 -42.82
N LEU A 337 -17.32 -13.92 -42.08
CA LEU A 337 -15.86 -14.11 -42.03
C LEU A 337 -15.30 -14.47 -43.40
N THR A 338 -15.92 -15.42 -44.10
CA THR A 338 -15.49 -15.85 -45.44
C THR A 338 -15.53 -14.69 -46.41
N ARG A 339 -16.62 -13.92 -46.41
CA ARG A 339 -16.76 -12.74 -47.27
C ARG A 339 -15.68 -11.70 -46.99
N ALA A 340 -15.39 -11.40 -45.72
CA ALA A 340 -14.35 -10.45 -45.36
C ALA A 340 -12.95 -10.95 -45.78
N PHE A 341 -12.63 -12.20 -45.49
CA PHE A 341 -11.32 -12.79 -45.81
C PHE A 341 -11.08 -12.86 -47.33
N ARG A 342 -12.12 -13.09 -48.13
CA ARG A 342 -12.04 -13.14 -49.60
C ARG A 342 -11.73 -11.80 -50.26
N GLU A 343 -11.79 -10.67 -49.54
CA GLU A 343 -11.35 -9.37 -50.07
C GLU A 343 -9.82 -9.29 -50.23
N SER A 344 -9.05 -10.11 -49.50
CA SER A 344 -7.57 -10.12 -49.56
C SER A 344 -6.93 -11.52 -49.62
N SER A 345 -7.72 -12.60 -49.67
CA SER A 345 -7.21 -13.99 -49.69
C SER A 345 -8.05 -14.95 -50.55
N ASP A 346 -7.39 -15.69 -51.43
CA ASP A 346 -7.97 -16.82 -52.18
C ASP A 346 -7.67 -18.19 -51.54
N ARG A 347 -6.94 -18.23 -50.42
CA ARG A 347 -6.57 -19.49 -49.76
C ARG A 347 -7.77 -20.16 -49.10
N GLU A 348 -7.74 -21.49 -49.06
CA GLU A 348 -8.76 -22.33 -48.42
C GLU A 348 -8.13 -23.07 -47.24
N GLN A 349 -8.92 -23.33 -46.20
CA GLN A 349 -8.56 -24.19 -45.06
C GLN A 349 -7.27 -23.83 -44.30
N PHE A 350 -6.80 -22.59 -44.40
CA PHE A 350 -5.53 -22.18 -43.78
C PHE A 350 -5.69 -21.54 -42.39
N CYS A 351 -6.83 -20.91 -42.11
CA CYS A 351 -7.10 -20.26 -40.84
C CYS A 351 -7.85 -21.23 -39.92
N ALA A 352 -7.37 -21.41 -38.69
CA ALA A 352 -8.14 -22.12 -37.68
C ALA A 352 -9.37 -21.29 -37.27
N LEU A 353 -10.47 -21.95 -36.93
CA LEU A 353 -11.69 -21.34 -36.42
C LEU A 353 -12.14 -22.11 -35.20
N GLY A 354 -12.26 -21.42 -34.06
CA GLY A 354 -12.69 -22.06 -32.81
C GLY A 354 -13.59 -21.19 -31.96
N SER A 355 -14.11 -21.79 -30.90
CA SER A 355 -14.93 -21.10 -29.90
C SER A 355 -14.68 -21.67 -28.51
N VAL A 356 -14.26 -20.83 -27.58
CA VAL A 356 -14.08 -21.13 -26.16
C VAL A 356 -15.37 -21.63 -25.50
N LYS A 357 -16.53 -21.32 -26.09
CA LYS A 357 -17.84 -21.67 -25.55
C LYS A 357 -18.06 -23.17 -25.53
N SER A 358 -17.34 -23.94 -26.36
CA SER A 358 -17.35 -25.41 -26.28
C SER A 358 -16.76 -25.95 -24.98
N ASN A 359 -15.89 -25.19 -24.31
CA ASN A 359 -15.23 -25.57 -23.07
C ASN A 359 -16.02 -25.08 -21.84
N ILE A 360 -16.48 -23.83 -21.84
CA ILE A 360 -16.98 -23.14 -20.64
C ILE A 360 -18.36 -22.50 -20.81
N GLY A 361 -19.05 -22.76 -21.93
CA GLY A 361 -20.33 -22.14 -22.24
C GLY A 361 -20.21 -20.66 -22.62
N HIS A 362 -21.36 -20.00 -22.76
CA HIS A 362 -21.47 -18.60 -23.11
C HIS A 362 -21.54 -17.73 -21.85
N LEU A 363 -20.47 -16.98 -21.61
CA LEU A 363 -20.29 -16.15 -20.41
C LEU A 363 -20.94 -14.76 -20.49
N GLY A 364 -22.07 -14.62 -21.19
CA GLY A 364 -22.76 -13.33 -21.35
C GLY A 364 -21.81 -12.17 -21.74
N ALA A 365 -21.80 -11.11 -20.91
CA ALA A 365 -20.94 -9.93 -21.09
C ALA A 365 -19.44 -10.23 -21.03
N ALA A 366 -19.04 -11.28 -20.31
CA ALA A 366 -17.65 -11.75 -20.17
C ALA A 366 -17.22 -12.72 -21.29
N ALA A 367 -18.08 -13.05 -22.26
CA ALA A 367 -17.73 -13.98 -23.33
C ALA A 367 -16.58 -13.49 -24.20
N GLY A 368 -16.54 -12.19 -24.48
CA GLY A 368 -15.47 -11.57 -25.26
C GLY A 368 -14.11 -11.61 -24.57
N ILE A 369 -14.07 -11.38 -23.24
CA ILE A 369 -12.80 -11.36 -22.50
C ILE A 369 -12.18 -12.76 -22.40
N ALA A 370 -13.00 -13.81 -22.21
CA ALA A 370 -12.51 -15.19 -22.20
C ALA A 370 -11.92 -15.62 -23.55
N GLY A 371 -12.58 -15.26 -24.65
CA GLY A 371 -12.06 -15.50 -26.00
C GLY A 371 -10.78 -14.71 -26.29
N PHE A 372 -10.70 -13.46 -25.82
CA PHE A 372 -9.50 -12.64 -25.95
C PHE A 372 -8.32 -13.21 -25.17
N ILE A 373 -8.51 -13.59 -23.90
CA ILE A 373 -7.48 -14.22 -23.07
C ILE A 373 -7.01 -15.54 -23.68
N LYS A 374 -7.93 -16.38 -24.19
CA LYS A 374 -7.58 -17.60 -24.92
C LYS A 374 -6.65 -17.32 -26.11
N ILE A 375 -6.91 -16.26 -26.88
CA ILE A 375 -6.04 -15.87 -28.00
C ILE A 375 -4.66 -15.41 -27.52
N VAL A 376 -4.59 -14.60 -26.47
CA VAL A 376 -3.30 -14.16 -25.90
C VAL A 376 -2.48 -15.38 -25.48
N LEU A 377 -3.07 -16.31 -24.72
CA LEU A 377 -2.41 -17.54 -24.29
C LEU A 377 -1.99 -18.43 -25.47
N ALA A 378 -2.85 -18.58 -26.50
CA ALA A 378 -2.52 -19.34 -27.71
C ALA A 378 -1.31 -18.76 -28.46
N LEU A 379 -1.17 -17.43 -28.49
CA LEU A 379 -0.01 -16.75 -29.08
C LEU A 379 1.25 -16.97 -28.24
N GLU A 380 1.16 -16.83 -26.92
CA GLU A 380 2.28 -17.04 -25.98
C GLU A 380 2.82 -18.47 -26.04
N HIS A 381 1.92 -19.46 -26.00
CA HIS A 381 2.27 -20.88 -26.08
C HIS A 381 2.53 -21.35 -27.51
N ARG A 382 2.24 -20.52 -28.52
CA ARG A 382 2.39 -20.84 -29.95
C ARG A 382 1.64 -22.11 -30.34
N GLN A 383 0.43 -22.29 -29.80
CA GLN A 383 -0.40 -23.47 -29.99
C GLN A 383 -1.86 -23.09 -30.18
N ILE A 384 -2.60 -23.87 -30.96
CA ILE A 384 -4.04 -23.68 -31.20
C ILE A 384 -4.81 -24.78 -30.45
N PRO A 385 -5.61 -24.44 -29.42
CA PRO A 385 -6.36 -25.42 -28.66
C PRO A 385 -7.56 -25.97 -29.45
N PRO A 386 -8.01 -27.20 -29.14
CA PRO A 386 -9.16 -27.82 -29.81
C PRO A 386 -10.47 -27.09 -29.52
N THR A 387 -11.38 -27.07 -30.49
CA THR A 387 -12.81 -26.78 -30.29
C THR A 387 -13.53 -28.10 -30.05
N LEU A 388 -14.27 -28.19 -28.93
CA LEU A 388 -14.89 -29.44 -28.51
C LEU A 388 -16.19 -29.71 -29.27
N HIS A 389 -16.60 -30.99 -29.25
CA HIS A 389 -17.86 -31.48 -29.83
C HIS A 389 -18.03 -31.26 -31.35
N PHE A 390 -16.93 -31.10 -32.08
CA PHE A 390 -16.94 -30.99 -33.55
C PHE A 390 -16.65 -32.35 -34.21
N GLU A 391 -17.65 -33.21 -34.34
CA GLU A 391 -17.51 -34.51 -35.00
C GLU A 391 -17.77 -34.45 -36.51
N GLN A 392 -18.87 -33.79 -36.92
CA GLN A 392 -19.24 -33.59 -38.32
C GLN A 392 -19.51 -32.10 -38.57
N PRO A 393 -19.06 -31.54 -39.69
CA PRO A 393 -19.28 -30.13 -40.01
C PRO A 393 -20.75 -29.83 -40.29
N ASN A 394 -21.22 -28.64 -39.90
CA ASN A 394 -22.56 -28.17 -40.23
C ASN A 394 -22.75 -28.11 -41.77
N PRO A 395 -23.74 -28.81 -42.34
CA PRO A 395 -23.94 -28.87 -43.79
C PRO A 395 -24.38 -27.52 -44.42
N LEU A 396 -24.76 -26.54 -43.60
CA LEU A 396 -25.05 -25.18 -44.05
C LEU A 396 -23.78 -24.33 -44.23
N ILE A 397 -22.62 -24.86 -43.86
CA ILE A 397 -21.31 -24.20 -43.97
C ILE A 397 -20.48 -24.97 -45.00
N ASP A 398 -20.11 -24.30 -46.10
CA ASP A 398 -19.16 -24.86 -47.07
C ASP A 398 -17.73 -24.68 -46.56
N PHE A 399 -17.34 -25.50 -45.58
CA PHE A 399 -16.00 -25.42 -45.02
C PHE A 399 -14.94 -25.65 -46.10
N ALA A 400 -15.12 -26.63 -46.99
CA ALA A 400 -14.13 -26.97 -48.00
C ALA A 400 -13.71 -25.77 -48.89
N ALA A 401 -14.67 -24.94 -49.29
CA ALA A 401 -14.40 -23.73 -50.08
C ALA A 401 -14.11 -22.46 -49.24
N SER A 402 -14.14 -22.57 -47.91
CA SER A 402 -13.88 -21.46 -46.99
C SER A 402 -12.40 -21.38 -46.58
N PRO A 403 -11.93 -20.22 -46.09
CA PRO A 403 -10.62 -20.08 -45.46
C PRO A 403 -10.42 -20.92 -44.19
N PHE A 404 -11.50 -21.44 -43.57
CA PHE A 404 -11.52 -21.85 -42.17
C PHE A 404 -11.55 -23.36 -41.96
N ARG A 405 -10.73 -23.88 -41.06
CA ARG A 405 -10.83 -25.26 -40.53
C ARG A 405 -11.05 -25.24 -39.02
N VAL A 406 -11.77 -26.21 -38.47
CA VAL A 406 -11.99 -26.31 -37.02
C VAL A 406 -10.99 -27.30 -36.40
N PRO A 407 -10.09 -26.88 -35.50
CA PRO A 407 -9.13 -27.77 -34.86
C PRO A 407 -9.84 -28.66 -33.83
N THR A 408 -9.59 -29.96 -33.86
CA THR A 408 -10.17 -30.96 -32.94
C THR A 408 -9.14 -31.59 -31.99
N ALA A 409 -7.87 -31.22 -32.14
CA ALA A 409 -6.78 -31.54 -31.23
C ALA A 409 -5.91 -30.29 -31.03
N LEU A 410 -5.04 -30.31 -30.02
CA LEU A 410 -4.02 -29.27 -29.84
C LEU A 410 -3.04 -29.30 -31.02
N GLU A 411 -2.90 -28.18 -31.73
CA GLU A 411 -2.00 -28.02 -32.88
C GLU A 411 -0.85 -27.07 -32.53
N GLU A 412 0.37 -27.37 -32.98
CA GLU A 412 1.45 -26.39 -32.99
C GLU A 412 1.12 -25.27 -33.99
N TRP A 413 1.41 -24.03 -33.61
CA TRP A 413 1.17 -22.87 -34.44
C TRP A 413 2.52 -22.37 -34.98
N ASP A 414 2.88 -22.71 -36.20
CA ASP A 414 4.13 -22.24 -36.80
C ASP A 414 4.05 -20.77 -37.24
N SER A 415 5.12 -20.00 -37.01
CA SER A 415 5.27 -18.66 -37.60
C SER A 415 5.60 -18.80 -39.09
N GLY A 416 4.73 -18.27 -39.95
CA GLY A 416 4.94 -18.24 -41.40
C GLY A 416 5.88 -17.11 -41.82
N SER A 417 5.61 -16.51 -42.99
CA SER A 417 6.32 -15.31 -43.47
C SER A 417 5.92 -14.00 -42.74
N ALA A 418 4.94 -14.09 -41.83
CA ALA A 418 4.44 -12.98 -41.01
C ALA A 418 4.32 -13.46 -39.54
N PRO A 419 4.31 -12.52 -38.56
CA PRO A 419 4.02 -12.85 -37.17
C PRO A 419 2.69 -13.60 -37.04
N ARG A 420 2.57 -14.46 -36.02
CA ARG A 420 1.30 -15.11 -35.69
C ARG A 420 0.25 -14.05 -35.37
N ARG A 421 -0.88 -14.10 -36.07
CA ARG A 421 -2.02 -13.22 -35.81
C ARG A 421 -3.28 -14.02 -35.64
N ALA A 422 -4.09 -13.58 -34.69
CA ALA A 422 -5.43 -14.07 -34.48
C ALA A 422 -6.45 -12.94 -34.58
N ALA A 423 -7.72 -13.32 -34.66
CA ALA A 423 -8.83 -12.41 -34.45
C ALA A 423 -9.81 -12.93 -33.40
N VAL A 424 -10.48 -12.02 -32.70
CA VAL A 424 -11.52 -12.34 -31.71
C VAL A 424 -12.81 -11.64 -32.13
N SER A 425 -13.91 -12.38 -32.21
CA SER A 425 -15.24 -11.85 -32.57
C SER A 425 -16.23 -11.95 -31.43
N ALA A 426 -17.03 -10.90 -31.22
CA ALA A 426 -18.17 -10.95 -30.32
C ALA A 426 -19.35 -10.14 -30.88
N PHE A 427 -20.52 -10.78 -30.96
CA PHE A 427 -21.71 -10.18 -31.55
C PHE A 427 -22.83 -10.13 -30.50
N GLY A 428 -23.18 -8.91 -30.08
CA GLY A 428 -24.19 -8.69 -29.05
C GLY A 428 -25.61 -8.80 -29.60
N VAL A 429 -26.52 -9.34 -28.79
CA VAL A 429 -27.96 -9.25 -29.09
C VAL A 429 -28.37 -7.76 -29.21
N GLY A 430 -29.20 -7.44 -30.21
CA GLY A 430 -29.45 -6.05 -30.63
C GLY A 430 -28.54 -5.58 -31.77
N GLY A 431 -27.46 -6.31 -32.05
CA GLY A 431 -26.65 -6.21 -33.27
C GLY A 431 -25.39 -5.38 -33.16
N THR A 432 -24.88 -5.09 -31.96
CA THR A 432 -23.57 -4.45 -31.80
C THR A 432 -22.48 -5.50 -32.01
N ASN A 433 -21.65 -5.32 -33.03
CA ASN A 433 -20.58 -6.24 -33.38
C ASN A 433 -19.23 -5.66 -32.98
N ALA A 434 -18.33 -6.50 -32.48
CA ALA A 434 -16.95 -6.16 -32.19
C ALA A 434 -16.00 -7.21 -32.77
N HIS A 435 -14.91 -6.75 -33.39
CA HIS A 435 -13.85 -7.59 -33.92
C HIS A 435 -12.48 -6.99 -33.59
N VAL A 436 -11.55 -7.81 -33.09
CA VAL A 436 -10.22 -7.38 -32.65
C VAL A 436 -9.15 -8.26 -33.29
N ILE A 437 -8.12 -7.65 -33.89
CA ILE A 437 -6.95 -8.32 -34.46
C ILE A 437 -5.79 -8.26 -33.46
N VAL A 438 -5.25 -9.43 -33.11
CA VAL A 438 -4.19 -9.60 -32.11
C VAL A 438 -2.98 -10.29 -32.75
N GLU A 439 -1.79 -9.83 -32.44
CA GLU A 439 -0.51 -10.32 -32.94
C GLU A 439 0.36 -10.82 -31.78
N GLU A 440 1.22 -11.82 -32.02
CA GLU A 440 2.21 -12.24 -31.03
C GLU A 440 3.12 -11.08 -30.59
N ALA A 441 3.58 -11.12 -29.35
CA ALA A 441 4.50 -10.11 -28.83
C ALA A 441 5.77 -10.00 -29.70
N PRO A 442 6.38 -8.80 -29.81
CA PRO A 442 7.69 -8.65 -30.43
C PRO A 442 8.69 -9.61 -29.79
N PRO A 443 9.62 -10.21 -30.56
CA PRO A 443 10.61 -11.11 -29.99
C PRO A 443 11.40 -10.38 -28.91
N ALA A 444 11.34 -10.89 -27.68
CA ALA A 444 12.18 -10.40 -26.61
C ALA A 444 13.65 -10.52 -27.03
N PRO A 445 14.53 -9.58 -26.62
CA PRO A 445 15.96 -9.77 -26.76
C PRO A 445 16.33 -11.14 -26.20
N PRO A 446 17.19 -11.93 -26.87
CA PRO A 446 17.56 -13.23 -26.37
C PRO A 446 18.11 -13.07 -24.96
N ALA A 447 17.41 -13.66 -23.98
CA ALA A 447 17.86 -13.66 -22.60
C ALA A 447 19.29 -14.23 -22.58
N PRO A 448 20.25 -13.55 -21.91
CA PRO A 448 21.58 -14.11 -21.75
C PRO A 448 21.44 -15.52 -21.18
N ALA A 449 22.10 -16.51 -21.80
CA ALA A 449 22.03 -17.87 -21.30
C ALA A 449 22.37 -17.85 -19.80
N PRO A 450 21.57 -18.53 -18.93
CA PRO A 450 21.83 -18.54 -17.51
C PRO A 450 23.27 -19.02 -17.32
N ARG A 451 24.12 -18.13 -16.79
CA ARG A 451 25.48 -18.53 -16.46
C ARG A 451 25.35 -19.54 -15.34
N LYS A 452 25.87 -20.75 -15.54
CA LYS A 452 26.23 -21.60 -14.40
C LYS A 452 27.32 -20.87 -13.64
N GLU A 453 26.93 -20.05 -12.67
CA GLU A 453 27.89 -19.44 -11.77
C GLU A 453 28.65 -20.54 -11.05
N GLU A 454 29.98 -20.48 -11.07
CA GLU A 454 30.82 -21.41 -10.31
C GLU A 454 30.59 -21.25 -8.79
N ASN A 455 30.06 -20.10 -8.36
CA ASN A 455 29.58 -19.81 -7.00
C ASN A 455 28.26 -19.03 -7.06
N PRO A 456 27.09 -19.68 -6.85
CA PRO A 456 25.79 -19.02 -6.80
C PRO A 456 25.76 -17.93 -5.72
N ARG A 457 25.18 -16.77 -6.03
CA ARG A 457 25.01 -15.66 -5.06
C ARG A 457 23.81 -15.88 -4.14
N TRP A 458 23.75 -15.14 -3.04
CA TRP A 458 22.57 -15.10 -2.16
C TRP A 458 21.65 -13.96 -2.58
N HIS A 459 20.39 -14.29 -2.88
CA HIS A 459 19.33 -13.33 -3.18
C HIS A 459 18.37 -13.22 -2.00
N VAL A 460 17.86 -12.01 -1.76
CA VAL A 460 16.81 -11.74 -0.78
C VAL A 460 15.48 -11.60 -1.53
N LEU A 461 14.53 -12.47 -1.25
CA LEU A 461 13.17 -12.45 -1.79
C LEU A 461 12.23 -11.78 -0.79
N PRO A 462 11.82 -10.51 -1.02
CA PRO A 462 10.86 -9.85 -0.15
C PRO A 462 9.44 -10.37 -0.41
N LEU A 463 8.68 -10.52 0.67
CA LEU A 463 7.26 -10.84 0.67
C LEU A 463 6.54 -9.91 1.62
N SER A 464 5.38 -9.44 1.21
CA SER A 464 4.55 -8.53 1.98
C SER A 464 3.07 -8.83 1.81
N ALA A 465 2.28 -8.56 2.85
CA ALA A 465 0.82 -8.61 2.77
C ALA A 465 0.15 -7.68 3.80
N ARG A 466 -1.17 -7.50 3.69
CA ARG A 466 -1.97 -6.73 4.66
C ARG A 466 -2.28 -7.49 5.94
N THR A 467 -2.11 -8.82 5.94
CA THR A 467 -2.36 -9.66 7.11
C THR A 467 -1.31 -10.78 7.23
N PRO A 468 -1.14 -11.40 8.41
CA PRO A 468 -0.23 -12.54 8.57
C PRO A 468 -0.63 -13.78 7.76
N GLY A 469 -1.93 -14.01 7.56
CA GLY A 469 -2.39 -15.18 6.81
C GLY A 469 -2.28 -14.99 5.30
N ALA A 470 -2.52 -13.78 4.77
CA ALA A 470 -2.20 -13.45 3.38
C ALA A 470 -0.69 -13.58 3.10
N LEU A 471 0.19 -13.16 4.03
CA LEU A 471 1.64 -13.35 3.88
C LEU A 471 2.03 -14.82 3.79
N ARG A 472 1.38 -15.69 4.57
CA ARG A 472 1.56 -17.15 4.48
C ARG A 472 1.09 -17.67 3.12
N GLY A 473 -0.08 -17.25 2.67
CA GLY A 473 -0.62 -17.60 1.35
C GLY A 473 0.31 -17.18 0.20
N GLN A 474 0.88 -15.97 0.28
CA GLN A 474 1.88 -15.47 -0.67
C GLN A 474 3.12 -16.37 -0.71
N ALA A 475 3.65 -16.73 0.46
CA ALA A 475 4.81 -17.62 0.55
C ALA A 475 4.52 -19.00 -0.05
N GLU A 476 3.37 -19.60 0.30
CA GLU A 476 2.97 -20.90 -0.24
C GLU A 476 2.75 -20.87 -1.76
N SER A 477 2.12 -19.81 -2.27
CA SER A 477 1.87 -19.61 -3.70
C SER A 477 3.17 -19.47 -4.49
N LEU A 478 4.08 -18.60 -4.03
CA LEU A 478 5.40 -18.43 -4.64
C LEU A 478 6.23 -19.71 -4.55
N GLY A 479 6.19 -20.40 -3.41
CA GLY A 479 6.92 -21.66 -3.21
C GLY A 479 6.46 -22.77 -4.16
N ARG A 480 5.15 -22.87 -4.43
CA ARG A 480 4.60 -23.80 -5.43
C ARG A 480 5.02 -23.40 -6.84
N HIS A 481 4.89 -22.12 -7.18
CA HIS A 481 5.26 -21.61 -8.50
C HIS A 481 6.75 -21.87 -8.83
N LEU A 482 7.66 -21.62 -7.88
CA LEU A 482 9.09 -21.92 -8.06
C LEU A 482 9.41 -23.43 -8.10
N THR A 483 8.50 -24.28 -7.61
CA THR A 483 8.61 -25.74 -7.77
C THR A 483 8.20 -26.19 -9.17
N GLU A 484 7.18 -25.56 -9.72
CA GLU A 484 6.64 -25.83 -11.06
C GLU A 484 7.52 -25.22 -12.17
N HIS A 485 8.21 -24.11 -11.86
CA HIS A 485 9.08 -23.36 -12.77
C HIS A 485 10.54 -23.28 -12.27
N PRO A 486 11.27 -24.40 -12.15
CA PRO A 486 12.66 -24.40 -11.68
C PRO A 486 13.63 -23.69 -12.65
N GLU A 487 13.20 -23.39 -13.87
CA GLU A 487 13.97 -22.63 -14.86
C GLU A 487 14.08 -21.12 -14.58
N LEU A 488 13.26 -20.58 -13.66
CA LEU A 488 13.29 -19.16 -13.33
C LEU A 488 14.60 -18.74 -12.65
N ASP A 489 15.19 -17.65 -13.14
CA ASP A 489 16.37 -17.03 -12.54
C ASP A 489 15.96 -16.29 -11.26
N LEU A 490 16.60 -16.63 -10.14
CA LEU A 490 16.27 -16.03 -8.84
C LEU A 490 16.56 -14.53 -8.80
N THR A 491 17.46 -14.03 -9.67
CA THR A 491 17.73 -12.61 -9.86
C THR A 491 16.49 -11.87 -10.35
N ASP A 492 15.82 -12.42 -11.37
CA ASP A 492 14.62 -11.85 -11.97
C ASP A 492 13.43 -11.96 -11.00
N VAL A 493 13.32 -13.08 -10.28
CA VAL A 493 12.30 -13.27 -9.23
C VAL A 493 12.48 -12.23 -8.12
N ALA A 494 13.70 -12.08 -7.59
CA ALA A 494 14.00 -11.09 -6.55
C ALA A 494 13.76 -9.66 -7.04
N HIS A 495 14.09 -9.37 -8.30
CA HIS A 495 13.84 -8.07 -8.93
C HIS A 495 12.34 -7.77 -9.00
N THR A 496 11.55 -8.67 -9.59
CA THR A 496 10.09 -8.53 -9.73
C THR A 496 9.41 -8.34 -8.36
N LEU A 497 9.80 -9.11 -7.34
CA LEU A 497 9.26 -8.95 -5.98
C LEU A 497 9.61 -7.61 -5.32
N ARG A 498 10.71 -6.96 -5.73
CA ARG A 498 11.12 -5.65 -5.19
C ARG A 498 10.47 -4.49 -5.92
N THR A 499 10.34 -4.58 -7.24
CA THR A 499 9.93 -3.45 -8.09
C THR A 499 8.44 -3.42 -8.37
N ASP A 500 7.80 -4.59 -8.42
CA ASP A 500 6.44 -4.74 -8.96
C ASP A 500 5.44 -5.16 -7.87
N ARG A 501 5.88 -5.25 -6.61
CA ARG A 501 5.05 -5.66 -5.47
C ARG A 501 5.16 -4.64 -4.33
N PRO A 502 4.02 -4.15 -3.80
CA PRO A 502 4.02 -3.14 -2.75
C PRO A 502 4.55 -3.66 -1.42
N ALA A 503 5.33 -2.85 -0.71
CA ALA A 503 5.84 -3.18 0.63
C ALA A 503 4.75 -2.98 1.73
N MET A 504 3.80 -3.90 1.81
CA MET A 504 2.70 -3.89 2.80
C MET A 504 3.17 -4.13 4.26
N PRO A 505 2.31 -3.90 5.29
CA PRO A 505 2.71 -3.91 6.71
C PRO A 505 3.26 -5.23 7.27
N HIS A 506 2.76 -6.38 6.81
CA HIS A 506 3.30 -7.68 7.22
C HIS A 506 4.35 -8.13 6.24
N ARG A 507 5.62 -8.11 6.67
CA ARG A 507 6.77 -8.36 5.80
C ARG A 507 7.56 -9.57 6.25
N ALA A 508 8.05 -10.35 5.30
CA ALA A 508 9.03 -11.41 5.53
C ALA A 508 9.99 -11.49 4.34
N ALA A 509 11.18 -12.03 4.54
CA ALA A 509 12.14 -12.21 3.46
C ALA A 509 12.82 -13.57 3.54
N VAL A 510 13.12 -14.14 2.37
CA VAL A 510 13.83 -15.42 2.22
C VAL A 510 15.18 -15.19 1.54
N ALA A 511 16.25 -15.71 2.13
CA ALA A 511 17.58 -15.74 1.51
C ALA A 511 17.81 -17.10 0.83
N ALA A 512 18.09 -17.11 -0.47
CA ALA A 512 18.33 -18.34 -1.23
C ALA A 512 19.31 -18.13 -2.39
N GLN A 513 19.90 -19.22 -2.88
CA GLN A 513 20.83 -19.23 -4.03
C GLN A 513 20.24 -19.90 -5.27
N SER A 514 19.06 -20.52 -5.17
CA SER A 514 18.35 -21.14 -6.30
C SER A 514 16.83 -21.15 -6.06
N ALA A 515 16.06 -21.28 -7.15
CA ALA A 515 14.61 -21.40 -7.09
C ALA A 515 14.17 -22.60 -6.22
N GLU A 516 14.86 -23.74 -6.29
CA GLU A 516 14.53 -24.92 -5.49
C GLU A 516 14.85 -24.73 -4.01
N GLN A 517 15.91 -23.98 -3.67
CA GLN A 517 16.18 -23.63 -2.28
C GLN A 517 15.12 -22.67 -1.75
N ALA A 518 14.76 -21.65 -2.52
CA ALA A 518 13.71 -20.70 -2.16
C ALA A 518 12.37 -21.42 -1.95
N ALA A 519 11.95 -22.26 -2.90
CA ALA A 519 10.71 -23.05 -2.81
C ALA A 519 10.63 -23.88 -1.53
N ARG A 520 11.71 -24.60 -1.16
CA ARG A 520 11.75 -25.38 0.08
C ARG A 520 11.59 -24.52 1.34
N ILE A 521 12.15 -23.32 1.37
CA ILE A 521 12.04 -22.42 2.51
C ILE A 521 10.63 -21.83 2.60
N LEU A 522 10.08 -21.40 1.45
CA LEU A 522 8.76 -20.77 1.32
C LEU A 522 7.60 -21.71 1.67
N LEU A 523 7.75 -23.00 1.38
CA LEU A 523 6.76 -24.03 1.72
C LEU A 523 6.79 -24.46 3.21
N HIS A 524 7.66 -23.86 4.02
CA HIS A 524 7.65 -24.00 5.46
C HIS A 524 7.15 -22.70 6.13
N PRO A 525 6.54 -22.78 7.34
CA PRO A 525 6.03 -21.60 8.02
C PRO A 525 7.11 -20.54 8.24
N LEU A 526 6.97 -19.39 7.57
CA LEU A 526 7.83 -18.23 7.75
C LEU A 526 7.50 -17.53 9.08
N GLN A 527 8.53 -17.10 9.79
CA GLN A 527 8.37 -16.20 10.93
C GLN A 527 8.38 -14.76 10.42
N ALA A 528 7.22 -14.12 10.42
CA ALA A 528 7.13 -12.68 10.18
C ALA A 528 7.36 -11.92 11.50
N PRO A 529 8.09 -10.80 11.49
CA PRO A 529 8.11 -9.85 12.60
C PRO A 529 6.70 -9.30 12.91
N ALA A 530 6.61 -8.49 13.96
CA ALA A 530 5.41 -7.69 14.21
C ALA A 530 5.10 -6.79 13.00
N GLU A 531 3.82 -6.47 12.83
CA GLU A 531 3.32 -5.52 11.83
C GLU A 531 4.15 -4.22 11.84
N VAL A 532 4.62 -3.79 10.67
CA VAL A 532 5.30 -2.50 10.51
C VAL A 532 4.23 -1.40 10.54
N ARG A 533 4.30 -0.51 11.54
CA ARG A 533 3.32 0.54 11.79
C ARG A 533 3.95 1.92 11.63
N GLY A 534 3.30 2.79 10.85
CA GLY A 534 3.75 4.15 10.59
C GLY A 534 4.81 4.25 9.49
N GLU A 535 5.12 5.48 9.09
CA GLU A 535 6.15 5.79 8.08
C GLU A 535 7.57 5.81 8.67
N ASP A 536 7.69 5.95 9.99
CA ASP A 536 8.98 6.05 10.67
C ASP A 536 9.64 4.67 10.81
N ALA A 537 10.79 4.50 10.16
CA ALA A 537 11.63 3.33 10.32
C ALA A 537 12.10 3.20 11.79
N PRO A 538 12.11 1.99 12.36
CA PRO A 538 12.56 1.83 13.74
C PRO A 538 14.06 2.15 13.87
N PRO A 539 14.51 2.75 14.99
CA PRO A 539 15.90 3.09 15.17
C PRO A 539 16.77 1.83 15.19
N VAL A 540 17.92 1.88 14.54
CA VAL A 540 18.87 0.77 14.46
C VAL A 540 20.09 1.09 15.31
N ALA A 541 20.54 0.17 16.16
CA ALA A 541 21.78 0.33 16.91
C ALA A 541 22.75 -0.81 16.64
N PHE A 542 23.99 -0.47 16.27
CA PHE A 542 25.02 -1.48 16.02
C PHE A 542 25.74 -1.85 17.32
N LEU A 543 25.86 -3.16 17.55
CA LEU A 543 26.57 -3.77 18.66
C LEU A 543 27.87 -4.36 18.12
N LEU A 544 29.01 -3.77 18.50
CA LEU A 544 30.32 -4.18 18.02
C LEU A 544 31.03 -5.03 19.08
N PRO A 545 31.26 -6.33 18.83
CA PRO A 545 31.81 -7.26 19.82
C PRO A 545 33.22 -6.87 20.30
N GLY A 546 33.60 -7.48 21.42
CA GLY A 546 34.95 -7.39 21.94
C GLY A 546 35.78 -8.60 21.56
N GLY A 547 37.03 -8.61 22.03
CA GLY A 547 37.91 -9.75 21.86
C GLY A 547 37.34 -11.05 22.46
N GLY A 548 37.36 -12.14 21.68
CA GLY A 548 36.95 -13.49 22.10
C GLY A 548 36.00 -14.22 21.14
N THR A 549 35.45 -13.53 20.14
CA THR A 549 34.52 -14.08 19.13
C THR A 549 35.20 -14.44 17.81
N GLN A 550 36.43 -13.96 17.59
CA GLN A 550 37.19 -14.18 16.37
C GLN A 550 37.54 -15.64 16.10
N TYR A 551 37.60 -16.02 14.82
CA TYR A 551 38.05 -17.33 14.37
C TYR A 551 38.62 -17.24 12.94
N ILE A 552 39.45 -18.22 12.57
CA ILE A 552 40.05 -18.30 11.23
C ILE A 552 38.97 -18.53 10.18
N GLY A 553 38.98 -17.71 9.12
CA GLY A 553 38.04 -17.81 8.01
C GLY A 553 36.73 -17.05 8.22
N MET A 554 36.61 -16.21 9.26
CA MET A 554 35.44 -15.34 9.42
C MET A 554 35.35 -14.32 8.29
N GLY A 555 34.19 -14.22 7.64
CA GLY A 555 33.97 -13.29 6.52
C GLY A 555 34.67 -13.68 5.22
N ALA A 556 35.24 -14.88 5.10
CA ALA A 556 35.94 -15.31 3.88
C ALA A 556 35.00 -15.38 2.66
N GLY A 557 33.76 -15.84 2.86
CA GLY A 557 32.73 -15.82 1.81
C GLY A 557 32.35 -14.41 1.39
N LEU A 558 32.16 -13.51 2.37
CA LEU A 558 31.85 -12.10 2.11
C LEU A 558 32.98 -11.40 1.35
N TYR A 559 34.24 -11.65 1.69
CA TYR A 559 35.39 -11.10 0.96
C TYR A 559 35.44 -11.56 -0.50
N ARG A 560 35.04 -12.81 -0.77
CA ARG A 560 34.96 -13.32 -2.14
C ARG A 560 33.80 -12.67 -2.91
N ASP A 561 32.62 -12.60 -2.28
CA ASP A 561 31.35 -12.38 -3.00
C ASP A 561 30.82 -10.95 -2.92
N LEU A 562 31.22 -10.16 -1.91
CA LEU A 562 30.68 -8.81 -1.64
C LEU A 562 31.77 -7.74 -1.82
N PRO A 563 31.76 -6.96 -2.93
CA PRO A 563 32.79 -5.97 -3.24
C PRO A 563 33.05 -4.95 -2.15
N VAL A 564 32.01 -4.36 -1.57
CA VAL A 564 32.13 -3.36 -0.50
C VAL A 564 32.88 -3.92 0.72
N TYR A 565 32.57 -5.15 1.11
CA TYR A 565 33.25 -5.83 2.21
C TYR A 565 34.72 -6.09 1.88
N ARG A 566 35.00 -6.58 0.68
CA ARG A 566 36.36 -6.84 0.20
C ARG A 566 37.21 -5.58 0.19
N ASP A 567 36.69 -4.49 -0.36
CA ASP A 567 37.42 -3.23 -0.50
C ASP A 567 37.74 -2.62 0.88
N ALA A 568 36.81 -2.73 1.83
CA ALA A 568 37.06 -2.34 3.22
C ALA A 568 38.16 -3.18 3.88
N VAL A 569 38.13 -4.51 3.70
CA VAL A 569 39.19 -5.42 4.21
C VAL A 569 40.54 -5.10 3.58
N ASP A 570 40.59 -4.89 2.26
CA ASP A 570 41.83 -4.59 1.52
C ASP A 570 42.44 -3.26 1.95
N ARG A 571 41.61 -2.22 2.15
CA ARG A 571 42.05 -0.93 2.69
C ARG A 571 42.65 -1.11 4.09
N CYS A 572 41.95 -1.80 4.99
CA CYS A 572 42.43 -2.05 6.35
C CYS A 572 43.73 -2.86 6.37
N ALA A 573 43.85 -3.88 5.51
CA ALA A 573 45.06 -4.69 5.38
C ALA A 573 46.24 -3.85 4.88
N ALA A 574 46.02 -2.92 3.94
CA ALA A 574 47.04 -2.00 3.45
C ALA A 574 47.55 -1.05 4.56
N ILE A 575 46.65 -0.54 5.41
CA ILE A 575 46.99 0.32 6.56
C ILE A 575 47.82 -0.45 7.60
N LEU A 576 47.46 -1.70 7.88
CA LEU A 576 48.11 -2.50 8.92
C LEU A 576 49.44 -3.12 8.50
N ARG A 577 49.65 -3.36 7.20
CA ARG A 577 50.89 -3.96 6.67
C ARG A 577 52.18 -3.29 7.16
N PRO A 578 52.34 -1.95 7.15
CA PRO A 578 53.53 -1.30 7.70
C PRO A 578 53.65 -1.40 9.23
N VAL A 579 52.53 -1.61 9.94
CA VAL A 579 52.48 -1.69 11.41
C VAL A 579 52.83 -3.10 11.91
N THR A 580 52.27 -4.13 11.29
CA THR A 580 52.45 -5.53 11.70
C THR A 580 53.61 -6.23 10.97
N GLY A 581 54.08 -5.66 9.85
CA GLY A 581 55.09 -6.24 8.98
C GLY A 581 54.61 -7.44 8.16
N ARG A 582 53.30 -7.73 8.17
CA ARG A 582 52.66 -8.87 7.49
C ARG A 582 51.32 -8.47 6.88
N ASP A 583 50.81 -9.29 5.97
CA ASP A 583 49.47 -9.09 5.42
C ASP A 583 48.43 -9.72 6.36
N LEU A 584 47.51 -8.90 6.89
CA LEU A 584 46.48 -9.37 7.81
C LEU A 584 45.55 -10.41 7.16
N ARG A 585 45.38 -10.39 5.84
CA ARG A 585 44.48 -11.33 5.14
C ARG A 585 44.93 -12.78 5.30
N THR A 586 46.24 -13.02 5.32
CA THR A 586 46.81 -14.34 5.64
C THR A 586 46.41 -14.79 7.05
N ALA A 587 46.44 -13.87 8.02
CA ALA A 587 46.03 -14.18 9.38
C ALA A 587 44.51 -14.41 9.51
N LEU A 588 43.71 -13.62 8.77
CA LEU A 588 42.25 -13.70 8.77
C LEU A 588 41.75 -15.00 8.14
N TYR A 589 42.37 -15.48 7.06
CA TYR A 589 41.84 -16.60 6.25
C TYR A 589 42.64 -17.91 6.31
N GLU A 590 43.95 -17.86 6.54
CA GLU A 590 44.80 -19.06 6.42
C GLU A 590 45.32 -19.54 7.78
N HIS A 591 45.89 -18.65 8.59
CA HIS A 591 46.54 -19.05 9.84
C HIS A 591 46.64 -17.91 10.86
N SER A 592 46.02 -18.07 12.03
CA SER A 592 46.23 -17.18 13.18
C SER A 592 46.57 -17.96 14.44
N GLU A 593 47.57 -17.50 15.21
CA GLU A 593 47.75 -17.98 16.59
C GLU A 593 46.57 -17.52 17.47
N PRO A 594 45.90 -18.43 18.19
CA PRO A 594 44.82 -18.05 19.10
C PRO A 594 45.29 -17.06 20.16
N GLY A 595 44.70 -15.86 20.19
CA GLY A 595 45.03 -14.80 21.15
C GLY A 595 46.24 -13.93 20.77
N GLY A 596 46.78 -14.08 19.55
CA GLY A 596 47.79 -13.18 18.99
C GLY A 596 47.20 -11.84 18.52
N VAL A 597 48.08 -10.86 18.29
CA VAL A 597 47.71 -9.49 17.85
C VAL A 597 46.85 -9.52 16.58
N ASP A 598 47.25 -10.32 15.60
CA ASP A 598 46.58 -10.41 14.30
C ASP A 598 45.12 -10.90 14.42
N ALA A 599 44.81 -11.75 15.40
CA ALA A 599 43.45 -12.26 15.59
C ALA A 599 42.48 -11.18 16.11
N PHE A 600 42.95 -10.26 16.94
CA PHE A 600 42.14 -9.14 17.43
C PHE A 600 42.01 -8.03 16.37
N LEU A 601 43.07 -7.78 15.59
CA LEU A 601 42.99 -6.87 14.45
C LEU A 601 42.04 -7.39 13.38
N ALA A 602 42.08 -8.69 13.11
CA ALA A 602 41.13 -9.36 12.23
C ALA A 602 39.68 -9.10 12.64
N LEU A 603 39.36 -9.16 13.94
CA LEU A 603 38.01 -8.84 14.44
C LEU A 603 37.61 -7.40 14.10
N VAL A 604 38.44 -6.42 14.46
CA VAL A 604 38.16 -5.00 14.20
C VAL A 604 37.98 -4.70 12.71
N VAL A 605 38.80 -5.30 11.86
CA VAL A 605 38.67 -5.16 10.40
C VAL A 605 37.37 -5.79 9.90
N THR A 606 37.00 -6.98 10.40
CA THR A 606 35.72 -7.62 10.07
C THR A 606 34.52 -6.78 10.53
N GLU A 607 34.56 -6.22 11.74
CA GLU A 607 33.51 -5.34 12.25
C GLU A 607 33.34 -4.10 11.37
N TYR A 608 34.44 -3.41 11.08
CA TYR A 608 34.44 -2.22 10.24
C TYR A 608 33.90 -2.51 8.83
N ALA A 609 34.32 -3.62 8.22
CA ALA A 609 33.87 -4.03 6.89
C ALA A 609 32.39 -4.43 6.86
N LEU A 610 31.88 -5.14 7.90
CA LEU A 610 30.45 -5.48 8.02
C LEU A 610 29.58 -4.23 8.21
N ALA A 611 29.97 -3.32 9.10
CA ALA A 611 29.25 -2.08 9.33
C ALA A 611 29.19 -1.22 8.06
N THR A 612 30.33 -1.07 7.38
CA THR A 612 30.41 -0.34 6.10
C THR A 612 29.50 -0.98 5.05
N ALA A 613 29.52 -2.31 4.92
CA ALA A 613 28.66 -3.02 3.98
C ALA A 613 27.16 -2.78 4.24
N LEU A 614 26.72 -2.85 5.50
CA LEU A 614 25.32 -2.55 5.83
C LEU A 614 24.95 -1.08 5.58
N MET A 615 25.83 -0.15 5.92
CA MET A 615 25.59 1.28 5.70
C MET A 615 25.51 1.64 4.22
N GLU A 616 26.31 0.99 3.37
CA GLU A 616 26.21 1.11 1.91
C GLU A 616 24.90 0.49 1.37
N HIS A 617 24.35 -0.53 2.04
CA HIS A 617 23.00 -1.07 1.74
C HIS A 617 21.88 -0.24 2.42
N GLY A 618 22.08 1.07 2.58
CA GLY A 618 21.05 1.99 3.08
C GLY A 618 20.72 1.90 4.58
N VAL A 619 21.32 0.97 5.34
CA VAL A 619 21.03 0.84 6.78
C VAL A 619 21.68 2.00 7.53
N ARG A 620 20.85 2.89 8.09
CA ARG A 620 21.32 4.06 8.86
C ARG A 620 21.30 3.77 10.37
N PRO A 621 22.45 3.55 11.01
CA PRO A 621 22.49 3.37 12.45
C PRO A 621 22.16 4.68 13.16
N ALA A 622 21.22 4.63 14.10
CA ALA A 622 20.89 5.73 15.00
C ALA A 622 21.93 5.88 16.12
N ALA A 623 22.57 4.78 16.52
CA ALA A 623 23.59 4.77 17.57
C ALA A 623 24.52 3.56 17.51
N PHE A 624 25.65 3.64 18.22
CA PHE A 624 26.59 2.53 18.39
C PHE A 624 26.85 2.18 19.85
N ILE A 625 27.17 0.91 20.10
CA ILE A 625 27.83 0.47 21.33
C ILE A 625 28.86 -0.60 20.97
N GLY A 626 30.11 -0.38 21.34
CA GLY A 626 31.17 -1.38 21.18
C GLY A 626 31.57 -1.97 22.51
N HIS A 627 31.96 -3.24 22.58
CA HIS A 627 32.47 -3.86 23.80
C HIS A 627 34.00 -3.85 23.79
N SER A 628 34.61 -3.04 24.66
CA SER A 628 36.06 -2.93 24.83
C SER A 628 36.79 -2.59 23.53
N LEU A 629 37.18 -3.60 22.75
CA LEU A 629 37.85 -3.42 21.48
C LEU A 629 36.90 -2.82 20.43
N GLY A 630 35.63 -3.26 20.41
CA GLY A 630 34.63 -2.78 19.47
C GLY A 630 34.29 -1.30 19.63
N GLU A 631 34.59 -0.65 20.79
CA GLU A 631 34.35 0.79 20.97
C GLU A 631 35.26 1.63 20.07
N TYR A 632 36.46 1.14 19.72
CA TYR A 632 37.32 1.80 18.74
C TYR A 632 36.70 1.77 17.34
N THR A 633 36.09 0.64 16.95
CA THR A 633 35.34 0.53 15.71
C THR A 633 34.11 1.45 15.73
N ALA A 634 33.35 1.46 16.84
CA ALA A 634 32.19 2.33 17.03
C ALA A 634 32.55 3.82 16.89
N ALA A 635 33.62 4.25 17.55
CA ALA A 635 34.10 5.64 17.50
C ALA A 635 34.62 6.01 16.10
N THR A 636 35.22 5.06 15.38
CA THR A 636 35.66 5.27 13.99
C THR A 636 34.47 5.45 13.05
N LEU A 637 33.44 4.60 13.17
CA LEU A 637 32.19 4.73 12.40
C LEU A 637 31.43 6.02 12.76
N ALA A 638 31.54 6.47 14.00
CA ALA A 638 31.01 7.75 14.47
C ALA A 638 31.86 8.96 14.05
N GLY A 639 33.00 8.79 13.36
CA GLY A 639 33.84 9.88 12.87
C GLY A 639 34.84 10.46 13.88
N VAL A 640 34.95 9.91 15.09
CA VAL A 640 35.94 10.35 16.10
C VAL A 640 37.37 10.13 15.60
N MET A 641 37.60 9.02 14.91
CA MET A 641 38.87 8.63 14.30
C MET A 641 38.66 8.18 12.86
N THR A 642 39.72 8.23 12.06
CA THR A 642 39.78 7.56 10.76
C THR A 642 40.30 6.13 10.89
N PRO A 643 40.05 5.21 9.93
CA PRO A 643 40.67 3.88 9.93
C PRO A 643 42.21 3.92 9.97
N GLU A 644 42.80 4.91 9.30
CA GLU A 644 44.25 5.17 9.27
C GLU A 644 44.81 5.54 10.65
N GLU A 645 43.98 6.14 11.52
CA GLU A 645 44.30 6.49 12.89
C GLU A 645 44.00 5.33 13.86
N MET A 646 42.82 4.72 13.73
CA MET A 646 42.34 3.68 14.66
C MET A 646 43.15 2.38 14.57
N LEU A 647 43.44 1.87 13.36
CA LEU A 647 44.07 0.56 13.21
C LEU A 647 45.49 0.49 13.82
N PRO A 648 46.38 1.48 13.59
CA PRO A 648 47.68 1.52 14.26
C PRO A 648 47.56 1.68 15.78
N LEU A 649 46.63 2.51 16.26
CA LEU A 649 46.39 2.69 17.69
C LEU A 649 45.96 1.38 18.35
N VAL A 650 45.02 0.67 17.74
CA VAL A 650 44.53 -0.62 18.24
C VAL A 650 45.62 -1.68 18.23
N ALA A 651 46.43 -1.76 17.16
CA ALA A 651 47.58 -2.67 17.11
C ALA A 651 48.55 -2.42 18.27
N GLU A 652 48.85 -1.15 18.54
CA GLU A 652 49.74 -0.75 19.63
C GLU A 652 49.12 -1.00 21.01
N ARG A 653 47.82 -0.74 21.18
CA ARG A 653 47.06 -1.07 22.39
C ARG A 653 47.16 -2.57 22.71
N ILE A 654 46.90 -3.42 21.71
CA ILE A 654 46.97 -4.88 21.88
C ILE A 654 48.39 -5.31 22.25
N ARG A 655 49.41 -4.75 21.59
CA ARG A 655 50.83 -5.02 21.89
C ARG A 655 51.21 -4.63 23.32
N LEU A 656 50.83 -3.44 23.76
CA LEU A 656 51.11 -2.93 25.11
C LEU A 656 50.38 -3.76 26.18
N ILE A 657 49.09 -4.05 25.99
CA ILE A 657 48.31 -4.91 26.90
C ILE A 657 48.93 -6.31 26.99
N ALA A 658 49.29 -6.93 25.86
CA ALA A 658 49.95 -8.23 25.85
C ALA A 658 51.28 -8.22 26.62
N SER A 659 52.05 -7.13 26.54
CA SER A 659 53.32 -6.99 27.25
C SER A 659 53.17 -6.86 28.78
N ALA A 660 52.02 -6.38 29.26
CA ALA A 660 51.72 -6.29 30.70
C ALA A 660 51.34 -7.65 31.32
N GLY A 661 50.83 -8.59 30.52
CA GLY A 661 50.46 -9.94 30.95
C GLY A 661 49.24 -9.98 31.89
N GLY A 662 49.20 -10.99 32.76
CA GLY A 662 48.07 -11.23 33.67
C GLY A 662 47.01 -12.16 33.08
N ALA A 663 45.81 -12.12 33.64
CA ALA A 663 44.71 -12.99 33.25
C ALA A 663 43.34 -12.36 33.43
N THR A 664 42.36 -12.91 32.71
CA THR A 664 40.96 -12.48 32.74
C THR A 664 40.03 -13.68 32.86
N VAL A 665 39.03 -13.60 33.74
CA VAL A 665 38.03 -14.65 34.00
C VAL A 665 36.62 -14.06 33.98
N GLY A 666 35.69 -14.71 33.27
CA GLY A 666 34.27 -14.41 33.33
C GLY A 666 33.61 -15.16 34.49
N VAL A 667 32.76 -14.48 35.27
CA VAL A 667 32.12 -15.00 36.48
C VAL A 667 30.60 -14.83 36.36
N ALA A 668 29.85 -15.89 36.65
CA ALA A 668 28.39 -15.90 36.60
C ALA A 668 27.76 -15.24 37.84
N LEU A 669 28.21 -14.03 38.18
CA LEU A 669 27.71 -13.21 39.28
C LEU A 669 27.45 -11.78 38.79
N GLY A 670 26.48 -11.12 39.42
CA GLY A 670 26.27 -9.67 39.29
C GLY A 670 27.32 -8.86 40.06
N GLU A 671 27.43 -7.57 39.74
CA GLU A 671 28.44 -6.67 40.31
C GLU A 671 28.43 -6.69 41.85
N GLU A 672 27.25 -6.58 42.46
CA GLU A 672 27.09 -6.50 43.91
C GLU A 672 27.58 -7.77 44.62
N ALA A 673 27.16 -8.95 44.14
CA ALA A 673 27.58 -10.24 44.70
C ALA A 673 29.08 -10.48 44.50
N LEU A 674 29.64 -9.99 43.39
CA LEU A 674 31.05 -10.15 43.06
C LEU A 674 31.98 -9.30 43.95
N ARG A 675 31.50 -8.20 44.55
CA ARG A 675 32.32 -7.34 45.43
C ARG A 675 32.97 -8.11 46.58
N GLY A 676 32.31 -9.13 47.13
CA GLY A 676 32.86 -9.97 48.20
C GLY A 676 34.05 -10.85 47.78
N TYR A 677 34.29 -10.98 46.47
CA TYR A 677 35.40 -11.76 45.89
C TYR A 677 36.56 -10.90 45.40
N LEU A 678 36.36 -9.58 45.24
CA LEU A 678 37.39 -8.67 44.75
C LEU A 678 38.40 -8.34 45.86
N THR A 679 39.68 -8.38 45.52
CA THR A 679 40.82 -7.93 46.35
C THR A 679 41.52 -6.77 45.65
N ASP A 680 42.46 -6.10 46.31
CA ASP A 680 43.23 -5.01 45.71
C ASP A 680 44.05 -5.45 44.48
N ASP A 681 44.40 -6.75 44.39
CA ASP A 681 45.10 -7.37 43.26
C ASP A 681 44.17 -7.83 42.13
N LEU A 682 42.87 -7.52 42.21
CA LEU A 682 41.84 -7.84 41.22
C LEU A 682 41.09 -6.57 40.80
N SER A 683 40.70 -6.50 39.54
CA SER A 683 39.88 -5.42 39.01
C SER A 683 38.64 -5.99 38.35
N LEU A 684 37.51 -5.32 38.58
CA LEU A 684 36.30 -5.56 37.81
C LEU A 684 36.53 -5.03 36.39
N ALA A 685 36.69 -5.94 35.43
CA ALA A 685 37.02 -5.62 34.06
C ALA A 685 35.77 -5.27 33.23
N ALA A 686 34.65 -5.96 33.44
CA ALA A 686 33.40 -5.67 32.73
C ALA A 686 32.16 -6.07 33.54
N VAL A 687 31.09 -5.31 33.38
CA VAL A 687 29.72 -5.64 33.80
C VAL A 687 28.89 -5.85 32.53
N ASN A 688 28.69 -7.11 32.16
CA ASN A 688 28.05 -7.51 30.89
C ASN A 688 26.56 -7.78 31.04
N GLY A 689 26.09 -8.04 32.25
CA GLY A 689 24.67 -8.26 32.56
C GLY A 689 24.44 -8.50 34.05
N PRO A 690 23.18 -8.72 34.46
CA PRO A 690 22.80 -8.84 35.87
C PRO A 690 23.46 -10.03 36.61
N ALA A 691 23.88 -11.06 35.87
CA ALA A 691 24.61 -12.20 36.40
C ALA A 691 25.85 -12.56 35.56
N ALA A 692 26.47 -11.56 34.91
CA ALA A 692 27.61 -11.77 34.02
C ALA A 692 28.64 -10.64 34.20
N CYS A 693 29.68 -10.90 34.98
CA CYS A 693 30.79 -9.97 35.19
C CYS A 693 32.12 -10.59 34.74
N THR A 694 33.13 -9.75 34.49
CA THR A 694 34.48 -10.17 34.15
C THR A 694 35.47 -9.58 35.14
N VAL A 695 36.41 -10.39 35.63
CA VAL A 695 37.47 -9.98 36.55
C VAL A 695 38.83 -10.17 35.88
N ALA A 696 39.71 -9.20 36.05
CA ALA A 696 41.08 -9.23 35.53
C ALA A 696 42.09 -8.87 36.62
N GLY A 697 43.28 -9.46 36.54
CA GLY A 697 44.35 -9.20 37.49
C GLY A 697 45.62 -10.01 37.18
N ARG A 698 46.56 -10.03 38.12
CA ARG A 698 47.77 -10.86 37.99
C ARG A 698 47.41 -12.34 37.93
N GLN A 699 48.25 -13.14 37.27
CA GLN A 699 47.95 -14.57 37.02
C GLN A 699 47.66 -15.37 38.28
N ASP A 700 48.44 -15.13 39.33
CA ASP A 700 48.33 -15.73 40.66
C ASP A 700 47.05 -15.29 41.39
N ALA A 701 46.74 -14.00 41.36
CA ALA A 701 45.51 -13.46 41.95
C ALA A 701 44.24 -14.03 41.28
N VAL A 702 44.22 -14.12 39.95
CA VAL A 702 43.08 -14.72 39.24
C VAL A 702 42.99 -16.22 39.50
N ALA A 703 44.10 -16.95 39.57
CA ALA A 703 44.09 -18.37 39.94
C ALA A 703 43.54 -18.60 41.37
N ALA A 704 43.86 -17.71 42.32
CA ALA A 704 43.30 -17.75 43.66
C ALA A 704 41.79 -17.47 43.68
N LEU A 705 41.33 -16.50 42.87
CA LEU A 705 39.91 -16.24 42.67
C LEU A 705 39.19 -17.47 42.10
N GLU A 706 39.73 -18.12 41.08
CA GLU A 706 39.15 -19.32 40.47
C GLU A 706 39.01 -20.47 41.47
N ALA A 707 40.02 -20.68 42.32
CA ALA A 707 39.94 -21.68 43.38
C ALA A 707 38.83 -21.36 44.41
N ARG A 708 38.67 -20.08 44.75
CA ARG A 708 37.61 -19.63 45.67
C ARG A 708 36.22 -19.77 45.04
N LEU A 709 36.04 -19.33 43.80
CA LEU A 709 34.78 -19.47 43.07
C LEU A 709 34.39 -20.95 42.93
N LEU A 710 35.37 -21.83 42.69
CA LEU A 710 35.13 -23.28 42.65
C LEU A 710 34.68 -23.83 44.01
N ALA A 711 35.29 -23.37 45.11
CA ALA A 711 34.91 -23.78 46.47
C ALA A 711 33.50 -23.31 46.85
N ASP A 712 33.10 -22.13 46.36
CA ASP A 712 31.79 -21.52 46.60
C ASP A 712 30.73 -21.95 45.55
N GLU A 713 31.05 -22.94 44.70
CA GLU A 713 30.20 -23.48 43.62
C GLU A 713 29.68 -22.44 42.61
N VAL A 714 30.43 -21.34 42.43
CA VAL A 714 30.11 -20.28 41.46
C VAL A 714 30.69 -20.63 40.10
N ALA A 715 29.86 -20.63 39.06
CA ALA A 715 30.31 -20.88 37.70
C ALA A 715 31.21 -19.76 37.17
N PHE A 716 32.35 -20.13 36.59
CA PHE A 716 33.29 -19.20 35.96
C PHE A 716 33.95 -19.82 34.72
N ARG A 717 34.54 -18.97 33.88
CA ARG A 717 35.27 -19.39 32.68
C ARG A 717 36.46 -18.48 32.43
N ARG A 718 37.67 -19.05 32.38
CA ARG A 718 38.87 -18.34 31.91
C ARG A 718 38.65 -17.84 30.48
N LEU A 719 38.87 -16.55 30.24
CA LEU A 719 38.78 -15.99 28.90
C LEU A 719 40.09 -16.22 28.14
N ARG A 720 39.98 -16.50 26.85
CA ARG A 720 41.14 -16.72 25.95
C ARG A 720 41.72 -15.38 25.50
N LEU A 721 42.13 -14.56 26.47
CA LEU A 721 42.77 -13.27 26.27
C LEU A 721 44.23 -13.36 26.74
N PRO A 722 45.17 -12.72 26.05
CA PRO A 722 46.60 -12.82 26.38
C PRO A 722 47.01 -12.07 27.67
N ALA A 723 46.11 -11.27 28.25
CA ALA A 723 46.43 -10.37 29.37
C ALA A 723 45.20 -9.97 30.22
N ALA A 724 45.46 -9.24 31.30
CA ALA A 724 44.48 -8.65 32.22
C ALA A 724 43.97 -7.28 31.72
N ALA A 725 43.17 -7.27 30.65
CA ALA A 725 42.55 -6.04 30.13
C ALA A 725 41.65 -5.37 31.18
N HIS A 726 41.52 -4.03 31.15
CA HIS A 726 40.65 -3.26 32.05
C HIS A 726 40.98 -3.45 33.54
N SER A 727 42.28 -3.45 33.88
CA SER A 727 42.77 -3.68 35.24
C SER A 727 43.97 -2.82 35.62
N HIS A 728 44.26 -2.74 36.92
CA HIS A 728 45.45 -2.07 37.47
C HIS A 728 46.78 -2.64 36.93
N VAL A 729 46.78 -3.86 36.37
CA VAL A 729 47.97 -4.45 35.73
C VAL A 729 48.44 -3.59 34.55
N LEU A 730 47.56 -2.78 33.96
CA LEU A 730 47.89 -1.92 32.82
C LEU A 730 48.50 -0.58 33.21
N ASP A 731 48.47 -0.16 34.48
CA ASP A 731 48.97 1.15 34.93
C ASP A 731 50.39 1.49 34.41
N PRO A 732 51.36 0.53 34.38
CA PRO A 732 52.70 0.80 33.86
C PRO A 732 52.78 1.10 32.36
N ILE A 733 51.80 0.63 31.55
CA ILE A 733 51.81 0.83 30.09
C ILE A 733 50.99 2.05 29.64
N LEU A 734 50.18 2.64 30.52
CA LEU A 734 49.33 3.79 30.18
C LEU A 734 50.12 5.03 29.70
N PRO A 735 51.29 5.40 30.26
CA PRO A 735 52.06 6.53 29.75
C PRO A 735 52.50 6.35 28.29
N ALA A 736 52.94 5.14 27.93
CA ALA A 736 53.34 4.83 26.55
C ALA A 736 52.14 4.88 25.59
N PHE A 737 50.98 4.42 26.04
CA PHE A 737 49.75 4.51 25.24
C PHE A 737 49.27 5.96 25.07
N ALA A 738 49.42 6.79 26.11
CA ALA A 738 49.11 8.21 26.06
C ALA A 738 49.95 8.97 25.02
N ASP A 739 51.23 8.63 24.90
CA ASP A 739 52.11 9.24 23.90
C ASP A 739 51.64 8.98 22.48
N VAL A 740 51.08 7.78 22.20
CA VAL A 740 50.50 7.43 20.90
C VAL A 740 49.21 8.22 20.66
N LEU A 741 48.30 8.26 21.64
CA LEU A 741 47.03 8.99 21.55
C LEU A 741 47.25 10.50 21.27
N ARG A 742 48.29 11.11 21.85
CA ARG A 742 48.62 12.53 21.62
C ARG A 742 49.06 12.84 20.18
N THR A 743 49.40 11.84 19.38
CA THR A 743 49.74 12.03 17.96
C THR A 743 48.51 12.05 17.05
N MET A 744 47.34 11.69 17.58
CA MET A 744 46.11 11.54 16.80
C MET A 744 45.27 12.81 16.80
N THR A 745 44.42 12.96 15.78
CA THR A 745 43.39 14.00 15.76
C THR A 745 42.05 13.37 16.11
N LEU A 746 41.63 13.50 17.37
CA LEU A 746 40.32 13.05 17.82
C LEU A 746 39.26 14.11 17.49
N ARG A 747 38.08 13.68 17.03
CA ARG A 747 36.99 14.55 16.57
C ARG A 747 35.71 14.28 17.36
N ALA A 748 34.80 15.25 17.37
CA ALA A 748 33.46 15.03 17.92
C ALA A 748 32.70 14.00 17.06
N PRO A 749 31.89 13.12 17.68
CA PRO A 749 31.14 12.10 16.95
C PRO A 749 30.00 12.74 16.12
N THR A 750 29.80 12.25 14.89
CA THR A 750 28.68 12.62 14.02
C THR A 750 27.47 11.70 14.17
N ILE A 751 27.69 10.51 14.73
CA ILE A 751 26.65 9.55 15.12
C ILE A 751 26.88 9.23 16.59
N PRO A 752 25.85 9.31 17.46
CA PRO A 752 26.04 9.13 18.89
C PRO A 752 26.40 7.68 19.23
N TYR A 753 27.25 7.48 20.24
CA TYR A 753 27.57 6.15 20.74
C TYR A 753 27.70 6.12 22.26
N ILE A 754 27.53 4.93 22.82
CA ILE A 754 27.66 4.68 24.26
C ILE A 754 29.10 4.34 24.60
N THR A 755 29.71 5.10 25.51
CA THR A 755 31.06 4.78 26.01
C THR A 755 31.01 3.73 27.11
N ASN A 756 31.96 2.79 27.07
CA ASN A 756 32.09 1.73 28.08
C ASN A 756 32.55 2.24 29.44
N VAL A 757 33.15 3.43 29.52
CA VAL A 757 33.66 3.98 30.79
C VAL A 757 32.51 4.30 31.75
N THR A 758 31.45 4.93 31.24
CA THR A 758 30.32 5.40 32.04
C THR A 758 29.06 4.55 31.84
N GLY A 759 28.93 3.87 30.70
CA GLY A 759 27.71 3.15 30.33
C GLY A 759 26.58 4.09 29.89
N THR A 760 26.92 5.30 29.47
CA THR A 760 25.98 6.28 28.89
C THR A 760 26.59 6.93 27.65
N TRP A 761 25.85 7.85 27.02
CA TRP A 761 26.27 8.60 25.85
C TRP A 761 27.61 9.30 26.08
N VAL A 762 28.53 9.15 25.12
CA VAL A 762 29.78 9.92 25.13
C VAL A 762 29.47 11.40 24.87
N THR A 763 30.22 12.31 25.50
CA THR A 763 30.18 13.74 25.14
C THR A 763 31.30 14.07 24.14
N ASP A 764 31.18 15.20 23.44
CA ASP A 764 32.22 15.69 22.52
C ASP A 764 33.57 15.85 23.23
N GLU A 765 33.57 16.36 24.47
CA GLU A 765 34.78 16.49 25.29
C GLU A 765 35.39 15.14 25.66
N GLN A 766 34.55 14.14 25.95
CA GLN A 766 35.02 12.80 26.26
C GLN A 766 35.62 12.12 25.03
N ALA A 767 34.93 12.17 23.88
CA ALA A 767 35.38 11.56 22.64
C ALA A 767 36.74 12.14 22.17
N THR A 768 36.97 13.43 22.42
CA THR A 768 38.18 14.16 22.03
C THR A 768 39.29 14.18 23.10
N SER A 769 39.08 13.54 24.26
CA SER A 769 40.03 13.53 25.38
C SER A 769 40.95 12.32 25.37
N VAL A 770 42.27 12.54 25.45
CA VAL A 770 43.27 11.47 25.65
C VAL A 770 43.01 10.74 26.97
N GLU A 771 42.70 11.47 28.05
CA GLU A 771 42.41 10.91 29.37
C GLU A 771 41.23 9.94 29.33
N HIS A 772 40.18 10.26 28.55
CA HIS A 772 39.05 9.36 28.37
C HIS A 772 39.46 8.03 27.73
N TRP A 773 40.31 8.05 26.68
CA TRP A 773 40.80 6.82 26.03
C TRP A 773 41.77 6.00 26.90
N LEU A 774 42.50 6.65 27.81
CA LEU A 774 43.26 5.99 28.87
C LEU A 774 42.34 5.31 29.88
N ASP A 775 41.31 6.02 30.35
CA ASP A 775 40.29 5.46 31.23
C ASP A 775 39.55 4.31 30.53
N HIS A 776 39.18 4.43 29.26
CA HIS A 776 38.58 3.34 28.48
C HIS A 776 39.47 2.09 28.43
N THR A 777 40.79 2.24 28.40
CA THR A 777 41.72 1.10 28.41
C THR A 777 41.86 0.48 29.81
N ARG A 778 41.66 1.28 30.86
CA ARG A 778 41.99 0.92 32.26
C ARG A 778 40.78 0.56 33.12
N ARG A 779 39.63 1.21 32.92
CA ARG A 779 38.44 1.15 33.77
C ARG A 779 37.51 0.03 33.35
N THR A 780 36.51 -0.25 34.19
CA THR A 780 35.49 -1.27 33.95
C THR A 780 34.66 -0.95 32.72
N VAL A 781 34.41 -1.94 31.86
CA VAL A 781 33.45 -1.87 30.76
C VAL A 781 32.02 -1.98 31.29
N ARG A 782 31.26 -0.89 31.22
CA ARG A 782 29.86 -0.76 31.68
C ARG A 782 28.85 -1.13 30.59
N PHE A 783 29.02 -2.28 29.95
CA PHE A 783 28.17 -2.70 28.82
C PHE A 783 26.69 -2.86 29.19
N ALA A 784 26.39 -3.47 30.35
CA ALA A 784 25.02 -3.67 30.84
C ALA A 784 24.28 -2.35 31.10
N ASP A 785 25.00 -1.34 31.60
CA ASP A 785 24.47 0.01 31.82
C ASP A 785 24.27 0.69 30.47
N GLY A 786 25.21 0.51 29.54
CA GLY A 786 25.14 1.00 28.18
C GLY A 786 23.93 0.51 27.39
N ILE A 787 23.62 -0.79 27.46
CA ILE A 787 22.40 -1.34 26.84
C ILE A 787 21.14 -0.71 27.42
N ALA A 788 21.10 -0.47 28.74
CA ALA A 788 19.94 0.17 29.36
C ALA A 788 19.77 1.62 28.87
N SER A 789 20.87 2.38 28.76
CA SER A 789 20.88 3.74 28.21
C SER A 789 20.44 3.76 26.74
N LEU A 790 20.94 2.81 25.94
CA LEU A 790 20.60 2.68 24.52
C LEU A 790 19.12 2.31 24.31
N TRP A 791 18.56 1.43 25.16
CA TRP A 791 17.15 1.03 25.10
C TRP A 791 16.19 2.20 25.37
N GLN A 792 16.55 3.10 26.29
CA GLN A 792 15.78 4.31 26.57
C GLN A 792 15.69 5.26 25.37
N HIS A 793 16.51 5.06 24.34
CA HIS A 793 16.52 5.84 23.10
C HIS A 793 15.72 5.14 21.99
N GLY A 794 14.42 4.96 22.24
CA GLY A 794 13.47 4.52 21.24
C GLY A 794 13.42 3.01 20.96
N ASN A 795 13.86 2.16 21.91
CA ASN A 795 13.80 0.69 21.80
C ASN A 795 14.38 0.15 20.46
N PRO A 796 15.65 0.43 20.14
CA PRO A 796 16.19 0.16 18.82
C PRO A 796 16.31 -1.33 18.51
N LEU A 797 16.34 -1.67 17.22
CA LEU A 797 16.79 -2.97 16.74
C LEU A 797 18.29 -3.11 16.97
N PHE A 798 18.71 -4.16 17.65
CA PHE A 798 20.12 -4.43 17.90
C PHE A 798 20.72 -5.27 16.77
N VAL A 799 21.66 -4.69 16.03
CA VAL A 799 22.36 -5.37 14.94
C VAL A 799 23.77 -5.70 15.41
N GLU A 800 24.08 -6.99 15.55
CA GLU A 800 25.41 -7.43 15.97
C GLU A 800 26.35 -7.45 14.76
N ILE A 801 27.34 -6.55 14.78
CA ILE A 801 28.31 -6.36 13.71
C ILE A 801 29.53 -7.21 14.02
N GLY A 802 29.48 -8.50 13.69
CA GLY A 802 30.57 -9.42 13.95
C GLY A 802 30.11 -10.85 14.16
N PRO A 803 31.03 -11.74 14.57
CA PRO A 803 30.73 -13.16 14.56
C PRO A 803 29.78 -13.61 15.69
N GLY A 804 28.61 -14.11 15.31
CA GLY A 804 27.62 -14.67 16.23
C GLY A 804 26.62 -13.65 16.78
N ASP A 805 26.13 -13.93 17.99
CA ASP A 805 25.01 -13.23 18.65
C ASP A 805 25.29 -13.02 20.16
N SER A 806 26.56 -12.88 20.53
CA SER A 806 26.99 -12.87 21.94
C SER A 806 26.58 -11.58 22.65
N LEU A 807 26.73 -10.43 22.00
CA LEU A 807 26.31 -9.15 22.58
C LEU A 807 24.79 -9.02 22.60
N ALA A 808 24.10 -9.50 21.57
CA ALA A 808 22.65 -9.59 21.50
C ALA A 808 22.07 -10.39 22.67
N LYS A 809 22.67 -11.55 23.01
CA LYS A 809 22.27 -12.35 24.19
C LYS A 809 22.49 -11.62 25.51
N LEU A 810 23.59 -10.88 25.65
CA LEU A 810 23.85 -10.07 26.84
C LEU A 810 22.86 -8.91 26.96
N ALA A 811 22.51 -8.28 25.84
CA ALA A 811 21.50 -7.22 25.79
C ALA A 811 20.12 -7.75 26.22
N GLY A 812 19.70 -8.90 25.67
CA GLY A 812 18.47 -9.58 26.10
C GLY A 812 18.47 -9.92 27.59
N ALA A 813 19.56 -10.49 28.10
CA ALA A 813 19.69 -10.80 29.53
C ALA A 813 19.60 -9.55 30.43
N ARG A 814 20.04 -8.39 29.96
CA ARG A 814 19.94 -7.12 30.69
C ARG A 814 18.52 -6.55 30.68
N LEU A 815 17.80 -6.70 29.57
CA LEU A 815 16.47 -6.13 29.37
C LEU A 815 15.33 -7.05 29.85
N GLY A 816 15.62 -8.32 30.12
CA GLY A 816 14.67 -9.26 30.72
C GLY A 816 13.55 -9.61 29.75
N ASP A 817 12.29 -9.41 30.18
CA ASP A 817 11.09 -9.76 29.41
C ASP A 817 10.75 -8.77 28.28
N ALA A 818 11.60 -7.77 28.03
CA ALA A 818 11.39 -6.83 26.93
C ALA A 818 11.45 -7.57 25.56
N PRO A 819 10.61 -7.20 24.58
CA PRO A 819 10.62 -7.79 23.25
C PRO A 819 11.80 -7.25 22.42
N VAL A 820 13.00 -7.77 22.68
CA VAL A 820 14.23 -7.31 22.03
C VAL A 820 14.38 -7.95 20.64
N ALA A 821 14.34 -7.15 19.59
CA ALA A 821 14.68 -7.59 18.24
C ALA A 821 16.21 -7.55 18.02
N THR A 822 16.78 -8.65 17.55
CA THR A 822 18.22 -8.79 17.31
C THR A 822 18.51 -9.35 15.92
N VAL A 823 19.54 -8.82 15.26
CA VAL A 823 19.94 -9.20 13.90
C VAL A 823 21.44 -9.49 13.87
N PRO A 824 21.88 -10.77 13.79
CA PRO A 824 23.28 -11.10 13.57
C PRO A 824 23.67 -10.89 12.10
N THR A 825 24.89 -10.45 11.84
CA THR A 825 25.39 -10.18 10.48
C THR A 825 26.41 -11.20 9.97
N MET A 826 26.89 -12.07 10.86
CA MET A 826 27.89 -13.09 10.55
C MET A 826 27.69 -14.33 11.42
N ARG A 827 28.07 -15.50 10.92
CA ARG A 827 27.87 -16.76 11.64
C ARG A 827 28.72 -16.83 12.92
N HIS A 828 28.21 -17.55 13.91
CA HIS A 828 29.01 -17.98 15.05
C HIS A 828 30.06 -19.03 14.62
N ALA A 829 31.24 -19.06 15.25
CA ALA A 829 32.37 -19.95 14.90
C ALA A 829 32.02 -21.45 14.77
N LYS A 830 31.01 -21.91 15.52
CA LYS A 830 30.55 -23.32 15.53
C LYS A 830 29.40 -23.61 14.55
N ALA A 831 28.84 -22.59 13.91
CA ALA A 831 27.76 -22.74 12.94
C ALA A 831 28.32 -23.13 11.56
N ALA A 832 27.60 -24.00 10.86
CA ALA A 832 27.93 -24.43 9.50
C ALA A 832 27.38 -23.47 8.43
N THR A 833 26.45 -22.58 8.78
CA THR A 833 25.82 -21.61 7.89
C THR A 833 26.86 -20.68 7.27
N PRO A 834 26.89 -20.47 5.95
CA PRO A 834 27.82 -19.54 5.31
C PRO A 834 27.59 -18.08 5.73
N ASP A 835 28.65 -17.28 5.80
CA ASP A 835 28.54 -15.85 6.18
C ASP A 835 27.68 -15.03 5.20
N GLY A 836 27.75 -15.34 3.90
CA GLY A 836 26.91 -14.71 2.88
C GLY A 836 25.41 -14.94 3.11
N GLN A 837 25.04 -16.13 3.59
CA GLN A 837 23.65 -16.42 3.97
C GLN A 837 23.22 -15.56 5.15
N VAL A 838 24.03 -15.51 6.22
CA VAL A 838 23.70 -14.75 7.42
C VAL A 838 23.56 -13.26 7.11
N PHE A 839 24.41 -12.72 6.25
CA PHE A 839 24.33 -11.32 5.81
C PHE A 839 23.07 -11.04 4.99
N ALA A 840 22.73 -11.90 4.02
CA ALA A 840 21.49 -11.77 3.24
C ALA A 840 20.23 -11.89 4.13
N GLU A 841 20.23 -12.83 5.09
CA GLU A 841 19.16 -12.93 6.09
C GLU A 841 19.08 -11.68 6.98
N ALA A 842 20.22 -11.05 7.31
CA ALA A 842 20.25 -9.82 8.09
C ALA A 842 19.55 -8.67 7.35
N LEU A 843 19.88 -8.47 6.07
CA LEU A 843 19.22 -7.49 5.20
C LEU A 843 17.71 -7.74 5.11
N GLY A 844 17.32 -9.00 4.87
CA GLY A 844 15.91 -9.40 4.82
C GLY A 844 15.16 -9.16 6.12
N ARG A 845 15.77 -9.44 7.28
CA ARG A 845 15.18 -9.17 8.61
C ARG A 845 15.04 -7.69 8.90
N LEU A 846 16.02 -6.87 8.49
CA LEU A 846 15.96 -5.42 8.63
C LEU A 846 14.81 -4.84 7.78
N TRP A 847 14.72 -5.23 6.51
CA TRP A 847 13.61 -4.86 5.63
C TRP A 847 12.25 -5.30 6.18
N SER A 848 12.18 -6.53 6.70
CA SER A 848 10.96 -7.08 7.30
C SER A 848 10.52 -6.32 8.56
N ALA A 849 11.45 -5.67 9.26
CA ALA A 849 11.15 -4.83 10.41
C ALA A 849 10.83 -3.37 10.05
N GLY A 850 10.81 -3.00 8.76
CA GLY A 850 10.53 -1.64 8.31
C GLY A 850 11.77 -0.75 8.18
N VAL A 851 12.98 -1.28 8.34
CA VAL A 851 14.21 -0.53 8.04
C VAL A 851 14.36 -0.43 6.52
N PRO A 852 14.69 0.75 5.95
CA PRO A 852 14.91 0.94 4.51
C PRO A 852 16.27 0.35 4.08
N ALA A 853 16.47 -0.94 4.36
CA ALA A 853 17.62 -1.69 3.91
C ALA A 853 17.49 -1.96 2.41
N ASP A 854 18.53 -1.60 1.67
CA ASP A 854 18.67 -1.99 0.28
C ASP A 854 18.93 -3.50 0.22
N ILE A 855 17.88 -4.22 -0.17
CA ILE A 855 17.89 -5.68 -0.35
C ILE A 855 18.16 -6.04 -1.82
N THR A 856 18.64 -5.10 -2.64
CA THR A 856 19.14 -5.42 -3.97
C THR A 856 20.31 -6.39 -3.85
N GLY A 857 20.33 -7.35 -4.77
CA GLY A 857 21.51 -8.19 -4.92
C GLY A 857 22.70 -7.37 -5.43
N PRO A 858 23.95 -7.84 -5.26
CA PRO A 858 25.12 -7.17 -5.83
C PRO A 858 24.96 -6.99 -7.34
N ASP A 859 25.38 -5.83 -7.86
CA ASP A 859 25.29 -5.45 -9.28
C ASP A 859 25.55 -6.65 -10.21
N ASP A 860 24.52 -6.99 -10.98
CA ASP A 860 24.65 -8.01 -12.01
C ASP A 860 25.28 -7.42 -13.27
N ALA A 861 26.06 -8.25 -13.96
CA ALA A 861 26.63 -7.88 -15.25
C ALA A 861 25.55 -7.79 -16.36
N ARG A 862 24.34 -8.29 -16.09
CA ARG A 862 23.15 -8.12 -16.92
C ARG A 862 22.08 -7.34 -16.15
N GLU A 863 21.24 -6.65 -16.89
CA GLU A 863 20.03 -6.06 -16.33
C GLU A 863 19.03 -7.18 -15.99
N PRO A 864 18.49 -7.22 -14.77
CA PRO A 864 17.39 -8.12 -14.41
C PRO A 864 16.15 -7.83 -15.25
N CYS A 865 15.34 -8.87 -15.47
CA CYS A 865 14.08 -8.77 -16.19
C CYS A 865 12.90 -9.05 -15.25
N ARG A 866 11.73 -8.49 -15.57
CA ARG A 866 10.47 -8.87 -14.93
C ARG A 866 10.06 -10.29 -15.36
N VAL A 867 9.62 -11.11 -14.40
CA VAL A 867 9.13 -12.48 -14.65
C VAL A 867 7.71 -12.65 -14.09
N PRO A 868 6.88 -13.52 -14.69
CA PRO A 868 5.54 -13.79 -14.17
C PRO A 868 5.67 -14.43 -12.78
N LEU A 869 4.94 -13.89 -11.81
CA LEU A 869 4.86 -14.40 -10.44
C LEU A 869 3.39 -14.45 -10.02
N PRO A 870 3.01 -15.35 -9.09
CA PRO A 870 1.65 -15.41 -8.58
C PRO A 870 1.17 -14.06 -8.02
N GLY A 871 -0.12 -13.77 -8.22
CA GLY A 871 -0.77 -12.59 -7.65
C GLY A 871 -1.06 -12.73 -6.15
N TYR A 872 -1.53 -11.64 -5.54
CA TYR A 872 -1.81 -11.52 -4.12
C TYR A 872 -2.77 -12.61 -3.60
N ALA A 873 -2.36 -13.29 -2.54
CA ALA A 873 -3.15 -14.29 -1.85
C ALA A 873 -4.24 -13.65 -0.96
N PHE A 874 -5.38 -13.29 -1.57
CA PHE A 874 -6.56 -12.78 -0.89
C PHE A 874 -7.09 -13.74 0.19
N GLU A 875 -7.36 -13.23 1.39
CA GLU A 875 -7.99 -13.98 2.50
C GLU A 875 -9.51 -13.94 2.38
N ARG A 876 -10.02 -14.61 1.35
CA ARG A 876 -11.44 -14.53 1.00
C ARG A 876 -12.34 -15.12 2.08
N ARG A 877 -13.31 -14.32 2.53
CA ARG A 877 -14.37 -14.73 3.46
C ARG A 877 -15.72 -14.71 2.77
N ARG A 878 -16.67 -15.46 3.32
CA ARG A 878 -18.03 -15.51 2.80
C ARG A 878 -18.78 -14.21 3.08
N HIS A 879 -19.33 -13.62 2.02
CA HIS A 879 -20.18 -12.43 2.01
C HIS A 879 -21.39 -12.70 1.12
N TRP A 880 -22.51 -13.08 1.73
CA TRP A 880 -23.71 -13.49 1.00
C TRP A 880 -25.03 -13.24 1.74
N ILE A 881 -25.98 -12.67 1.02
CA ILE A 881 -27.39 -12.61 1.35
C ILE A 881 -28.12 -13.82 0.76
N GLU A 882 -28.75 -14.62 1.62
CA GLU A 882 -29.61 -15.72 1.16
C GLU A 882 -30.86 -15.22 0.42
N ALA A 883 -31.21 -15.89 -0.68
CA ALA A 883 -32.47 -15.66 -1.36
C ALA A 883 -33.66 -16.11 -0.49
N PRO A 884 -34.85 -15.49 -0.61
CA PRO A 884 -36.04 -15.93 0.10
C PRO A 884 -36.38 -17.41 -0.19
N GLY A 885 -36.43 -18.24 0.86
CA GLY A 885 -36.78 -19.67 0.75
C GLY A 885 -35.59 -20.63 0.58
N ALA A 886 -34.35 -20.12 0.44
CA ALA A 886 -33.15 -20.97 0.45
C ALA A 886 -32.96 -21.66 1.81
N ARG A 887 -32.51 -22.92 1.80
CA ARG A 887 -32.14 -23.66 3.03
C ARG A 887 -30.65 -23.39 3.31
N PRO A 888 -30.24 -23.03 4.54
CA PRO A 888 -28.83 -22.90 4.86
C PRO A 888 -28.11 -24.21 4.58
N THR A 889 -27.04 -24.17 3.77
CA THR A 889 -26.14 -25.30 3.61
C THR A 889 -25.43 -25.56 4.92
N ALA A 890 -25.65 -26.74 5.52
CA ALA A 890 -24.93 -27.16 6.72
C ALA A 890 -23.54 -27.70 6.33
N GLY A 891 -22.48 -26.99 6.72
CA GLY A 891 -21.06 -27.38 6.58
C GLY A 891 -20.35 -26.61 5.47
N THR A 892 -19.15 -26.03 5.65
CA THR A 892 -18.08 -26.25 6.62
C THR A 892 -17.69 -24.93 7.31
N ASP A 893 -17.96 -24.80 8.60
CA ASP A 893 -17.25 -23.84 9.44
C ASP A 893 -15.79 -24.29 9.53
N ASP A 894 -14.87 -23.59 8.86
CA ASP A 894 -13.45 -23.71 9.15
C ASP A 894 -13.19 -22.99 10.48
N GLU A 895 -12.45 -23.68 11.35
CA GLU A 895 -12.25 -23.41 12.78
C GLU A 895 -12.33 -21.93 13.20
N ALA A 896 -13.52 -21.50 13.64
CA ALA A 896 -13.63 -20.38 14.54
C ALA A 896 -12.93 -20.74 15.86
N ALA A 897 -11.89 -19.97 16.21
CA ALA A 897 -11.24 -20.05 17.51
C ALA A 897 -12.28 -20.04 18.64
N PRO A 898 -12.13 -20.87 19.69
CA PRO A 898 -13.14 -20.98 20.72
C PRO A 898 -13.17 -19.71 21.59
N GLY A 899 -14.13 -18.82 21.30
CA GLY A 899 -14.42 -17.64 22.12
C GLY A 899 -15.53 -16.76 21.54
N SER A 900 -16.59 -16.59 22.34
CA SER A 900 -17.69 -15.62 22.28
C SER A 900 -18.78 -15.75 21.20
N GLY A 901 -20.02 -15.51 21.63
CA GLY A 901 -21.24 -15.62 20.84
C GLY A 901 -21.82 -14.27 20.42
N SER A 902 -22.93 -14.35 19.69
CA SER A 902 -23.49 -13.32 18.80
C SER A 902 -22.76 -13.31 17.45
N GLY A 903 -23.47 -13.57 16.35
CA GLY A 903 -22.88 -13.69 15.00
C GLY A 903 -22.43 -12.35 14.39
N ARG A 904 -21.73 -11.51 15.17
CA ARG A 904 -21.20 -10.19 14.79
C ARG A 904 -19.67 -10.25 14.81
N ALA A 905 -19.00 -9.47 13.95
CA ALA A 905 -17.55 -9.42 13.91
C ALA A 905 -17.00 -8.70 15.16
N PRO A 906 -15.85 -9.11 15.73
CA PRO A 906 -15.27 -8.42 16.87
C PRO A 906 -14.88 -6.98 16.50
N ARG A 907 -14.92 -6.06 17.48
CA ARG A 907 -14.44 -4.67 17.36
C ARG A 907 -13.10 -4.60 16.60
N PRO A 908 -13.00 -3.84 15.49
CA PRO A 908 -11.75 -3.69 14.73
C PRO A 908 -10.67 -3.02 15.58
N TYR A 909 -9.41 -3.18 15.18
CA TYR A 909 -8.30 -2.56 15.90
C TYR A 909 -8.31 -1.04 15.67
N LEU A 910 -8.75 -0.30 16.69
CA LEU A 910 -8.73 1.16 16.73
C LEU A 910 -7.62 1.65 17.65
N THR A 911 -7.03 2.81 17.34
CA THR A 911 -6.07 3.50 18.23
C THR A 911 -6.71 3.96 19.54
N THR A 912 -8.03 4.11 19.56
CA THR A 912 -8.83 4.40 20.76
C THR A 912 -8.91 3.19 21.68
N GLU A 913 -8.51 3.34 22.94
CA GLU A 913 -8.71 2.29 23.96
C GLU A 913 -10.19 1.96 24.14
N TYR A 914 -10.50 0.67 24.25
CA TYR A 914 -11.88 0.22 24.43
C TYR A 914 -12.43 0.65 25.80
N ALA A 915 -13.53 1.39 25.77
CA ALA A 915 -14.29 1.78 26.96
C ALA A 915 -15.75 1.29 26.85
N ALA A 916 -16.15 0.36 27.71
CA ALA A 916 -17.49 -0.24 27.62
C ALA A 916 -18.63 0.77 27.89
N PRO A 917 -19.81 0.62 27.24
CA PRO A 917 -21.01 1.42 27.51
C PRO A 917 -21.47 1.42 28.98
N ARG A 918 -21.42 2.59 29.62
CA ARG A 918 -21.59 2.74 31.08
C ARG A 918 -23.05 2.90 31.47
N THR A 919 -23.81 3.68 30.71
CA THR A 919 -25.25 3.94 30.97
C THR A 919 -26.17 3.05 30.14
N PRO A 920 -27.44 2.84 30.55
CA PRO A 920 -28.43 2.13 29.73
C PRO A 920 -28.62 2.76 28.35
N ARG A 921 -28.49 4.09 28.26
CA ARG A 921 -28.62 4.83 27.00
C ARG A 921 -27.41 4.64 26.08
N GLU A 922 -26.19 4.71 26.64
CA GLU A 922 -24.97 4.36 25.90
C GLU A 922 -25.02 2.90 25.42
N ARG A 923 -25.51 1.95 26.24
CA ARG A 923 -25.68 0.54 25.83
C ARG A 923 -26.68 0.38 24.69
N ALA A 924 -27.79 1.13 24.70
CA ALA A 924 -28.78 1.07 23.63
C ALA A 924 -28.25 1.68 22.33
N VAL A 925 -27.54 2.82 22.40
CA VAL A 925 -26.91 3.46 21.23
C VAL A 925 -25.81 2.58 20.65
N ALA A 926 -24.89 2.08 21.50
CA ALA A 926 -23.87 1.12 21.09
C ALA A 926 -24.52 -0.13 20.48
N GLY A 927 -25.56 -0.69 21.08
CA GLY A 927 -26.27 -1.86 20.54
C GLY A 927 -26.88 -1.61 19.15
N HIS A 928 -27.37 -0.40 18.87
CA HIS A 928 -27.84 -0.02 17.53
C HIS A 928 -26.69 0.14 16.53
N TRP A 929 -25.54 0.66 16.97
CA TRP A 929 -24.34 0.72 16.13
C TRP A 929 -23.82 -0.68 15.83
N GLU A 930 -23.77 -1.54 16.84
CA GLU A 930 -23.33 -2.93 16.71
C GLU A 930 -24.23 -3.71 15.75
N GLU A 931 -25.54 -3.46 15.79
CA GLU A 931 -26.50 -4.03 14.84
C GLU A 931 -26.35 -3.45 13.43
N ALA A 932 -26.16 -2.14 13.29
CA ALA A 932 -26.07 -1.46 12.01
C ALA A 932 -24.74 -1.72 11.27
N LEU A 933 -23.65 -1.88 12.01
CA LEU A 933 -22.30 -2.09 11.49
C LEU A 933 -21.91 -3.58 11.50
N GLY A 934 -22.66 -4.45 12.19
CA GLY A 934 -22.34 -5.87 12.32
C GLY A 934 -21.11 -6.15 13.19
N ILE A 935 -20.76 -5.22 14.08
CA ILE A 935 -19.58 -5.27 14.95
C ILE A 935 -20.05 -5.51 16.40
N GLU A 936 -19.37 -6.33 17.19
CA GLU A 936 -19.62 -6.49 18.63
C GLU A 936 -18.56 -5.80 19.48
N GLY A 937 -18.96 -5.32 20.66
CA GLY A 937 -18.06 -4.68 21.61
C GLY A 937 -17.70 -3.26 21.21
N ILE A 938 -18.65 -2.46 20.71
CA ILE A 938 -18.40 -1.05 20.38
C ILE A 938 -18.21 -0.24 21.68
N GLY A 939 -17.05 0.37 21.80
CA GLY A 939 -16.68 1.25 22.90
C GLY A 939 -17.33 2.63 22.78
N ILE A 940 -17.52 3.31 23.91
CA ILE A 940 -18.23 4.60 23.93
C ILE A 940 -17.48 5.74 23.25
N HIS A 941 -16.17 5.58 23.04
CA HIS A 941 -15.29 6.55 22.41
C HIS A 941 -14.91 6.15 20.98
N ASP A 942 -15.43 5.02 20.50
CA ASP A 942 -15.18 4.57 19.14
C ASP A 942 -15.84 5.53 18.16
N ASN A 943 -15.08 5.93 17.16
CA ASN A 943 -15.57 6.78 16.10
C ASN A 943 -16.42 5.96 15.13
N TYR A 944 -17.62 6.45 14.84
CA TYR A 944 -18.57 5.85 13.94
C TYR A 944 -17.99 5.52 12.56
N PHE A 945 -17.21 6.44 11.99
CA PHE A 945 -16.65 6.31 10.65
C PHE A 945 -15.45 5.35 10.62
N ASP A 946 -14.61 5.39 11.66
CA ASP A 946 -13.49 4.45 11.81
C ASP A 946 -13.97 2.99 11.99
N LEU A 947 -15.21 2.81 12.45
CA LEU A 947 -15.90 1.52 12.53
C LEU A 947 -16.56 1.09 11.20
N GLY A 948 -16.34 1.80 10.09
CA GLY A 948 -16.98 1.53 8.80
C GLY A 948 -18.41 2.10 8.70
N GLY A 949 -18.75 3.09 9.52
CA GLY A 949 -19.98 3.86 9.38
C GLY A 949 -19.84 4.90 8.26
N ASP A 950 -20.93 5.20 7.57
CA ASP A 950 -20.98 6.22 6.51
C ASP A 950 -22.14 7.21 6.77
N SER A 951 -22.14 8.34 6.06
CA SER A 951 -23.15 9.39 6.24
C SER A 951 -24.58 8.90 5.99
N MET A 952 -24.74 7.93 5.09
CA MET A 952 -26.02 7.35 4.75
C MET A 952 -26.55 6.45 5.88
N ARG A 953 -25.72 5.57 6.43
CA ARG A 953 -26.03 4.75 7.61
C ARG A 953 -26.25 5.61 8.85
N ALA A 954 -25.53 6.71 9.02
CA ALA A 954 -25.75 7.67 10.09
C ALA A 954 -27.18 8.25 10.04
N VAL A 955 -27.72 8.53 8.84
CA VAL A 955 -29.11 8.99 8.67
C VAL A 955 -30.11 7.92 9.10
N ILE A 956 -29.91 6.67 8.68
CA ILE A 956 -30.79 5.54 9.03
C ILE A 956 -30.76 5.30 10.53
N LEU A 957 -29.56 5.29 11.11
CA LEU A 957 -29.31 5.02 12.52
C LEU A 957 -29.91 6.14 13.39
N ALA A 958 -29.73 7.40 13.00
CA ALA A 958 -30.39 8.55 13.64
C ALA A 958 -31.92 8.45 13.56
N GLY A 959 -32.48 8.05 12.40
CA GLY A 959 -33.92 7.83 12.23
C GLY A 959 -34.47 6.69 13.09
N ARG A 960 -33.73 5.58 13.17
CA ARG A 960 -34.10 4.40 13.96
C ARG A 960 -34.03 4.67 15.46
N MET A 961 -32.92 5.24 15.94
CA MET A 961 -32.77 5.62 17.36
C MET A 961 -33.85 6.62 17.81
N ARG A 962 -34.28 7.52 16.92
CA ARG A 962 -35.38 8.46 17.16
C ARG A 962 -36.73 7.75 17.25
N THR A 963 -37.01 6.85 16.30
CA THR A 963 -38.27 6.09 16.25
C THR A 963 -38.44 5.16 17.44
N GLU A 964 -37.35 4.52 17.87
CA GLU A 964 -37.32 3.60 19.01
C GLU A 964 -37.17 4.32 20.37
N GLY A 965 -37.12 5.66 20.38
CA GLY A 965 -37.06 6.47 21.59
C GLY A 965 -35.73 6.37 22.36
N VAL A 966 -34.68 5.85 21.74
CA VAL A 966 -33.35 5.65 22.33
C VAL A 966 -32.57 6.97 22.37
N LEU A 967 -32.53 7.67 21.23
CA LEU A 967 -31.76 8.90 21.07
C LEU A 967 -32.34 9.78 19.94
N ASP A 968 -32.63 11.05 20.22
CA ASP A 968 -33.14 12.01 19.24
C ASP A 968 -32.05 13.02 18.87
N VAL A 969 -31.33 12.73 17.78
CA VAL A 969 -30.25 13.57 17.22
C VAL A 969 -30.37 13.61 15.69
N PRO A 970 -30.05 14.73 15.02
CA PRO A 970 -30.01 14.79 13.56
C PRO A 970 -28.84 13.93 13.01
N ALA A 971 -28.90 13.49 11.76
CA ALA A 971 -27.83 12.68 11.16
C ALA A 971 -26.47 13.40 11.17
N ALA A 972 -26.46 14.72 10.97
CA ALA A 972 -25.27 15.55 11.09
C ALA A 972 -24.57 15.47 12.46
N ALA A 973 -25.29 15.03 13.51
CA ALA A 973 -24.69 14.80 14.82
C ALA A 973 -23.58 13.75 14.79
N PHE A 974 -23.67 12.77 13.88
CA PHE A 974 -22.62 11.78 13.69
C PHE A 974 -21.33 12.42 13.17
N LEU A 975 -21.38 13.50 12.40
CA LEU A 975 -20.19 14.23 11.94
C LEU A 975 -19.57 15.07 13.06
N SER A 976 -20.42 15.72 13.87
CA SER A 976 -19.97 16.61 14.95
C SER A 976 -19.60 15.90 16.25
N ALA A 977 -20.15 14.71 16.48
CA ALA A 977 -19.99 13.93 17.70
C ALA A 977 -20.01 12.42 17.35
N PRO A 978 -19.02 11.93 16.58
CA PRO A 978 -19.01 10.59 15.99
C PRO A 978 -18.81 9.46 16.99
N THR A 979 -19.11 9.63 18.28
CA THR A 979 -18.94 8.59 19.30
C THR A 979 -20.25 8.36 20.05
N VAL A 980 -20.45 7.15 20.59
CA VAL A 980 -21.63 6.85 21.42
C VAL A 980 -21.73 7.82 22.61
N ALA A 981 -20.61 8.11 23.29
CA ALA A 981 -20.56 9.10 24.35
C ALA A 981 -20.90 10.51 23.84
N GLY A 982 -20.38 10.89 22.68
CA GLY A 982 -20.64 12.18 22.04
C GLY A 982 -22.11 12.37 21.70
N LEU A 983 -22.74 11.39 21.05
CA LEU A 983 -24.17 11.43 20.71
C LEU A 983 -25.07 11.42 21.95
N VAL A 984 -24.75 10.62 22.97
CA VAL A 984 -25.51 10.58 24.22
C VAL A 984 -25.38 11.90 24.99
N ALA A 985 -24.19 12.50 25.02
CA ALA A 985 -23.97 13.81 25.61
C ALA A 985 -24.75 14.91 24.86
N LEU A 986 -24.83 14.82 23.53
CA LEU A 986 -25.60 15.74 22.69
C LEU A 986 -27.11 15.65 23.00
N ALA A 987 -27.66 14.44 23.12
CA ALA A 987 -29.08 14.23 23.41
C ALA A 987 -29.48 14.49 24.89
N GLY A 988 -28.54 14.35 25.82
CA GLY A 988 -28.76 14.58 27.26
C GLY A 988 -29.04 16.05 27.63
N ARG A 989 -28.84 16.99 26.70
CA ARG A 989 -29.00 18.43 26.91
C ARG A 989 -30.42 18.95 26.68
N GLY A 990 -31.39 18.06 26.40
CA GLY A 990 -32.80 18.40 26.24
C GLY A 990 -33.09 19.06 24.88
N GLY A 991 -34.09 18.53 24.17
CA GLY A 991 -34.53 19.02 22.84
C GLY A 991 -35.25 20.38 22.86
N ALA A 992 -34.65 21.42 23.44
CA ALA A 992 -35.12 22.78 23.34
C ALA A 992 -33.94 23.76 23.23
N ALA A 993 -33.86 24.43 22.08
CA ALA A 993 -33.02 25.58 21.76
C ALA A 993 -31.50 25.34 21.69
N GLY A 994 -31.00 25.48 20.46
CA GLY A 994 -29.60 25.37 20.08
C GLY A 994 -28.66 26.24 20.92
N ARG A 995 -27.52 25.65 21.26
CA ARG A 995 -26.31 26.45 21.32
C ARG A 995 -25.82 26.55 19.89
N ASP A 996 -26.02 27.75 19.37
CA ASP A 996 -25.84 28.19 18.01
C ASP A 996 -24.60 27.55 17.36
N ALA A 997 -24.79 26.72 16.33
CA ALA A 997 -23.67 26.19 15.55
C ALA A 997 -22.84 27.32 14.91
N PHE A 998 -23.39 28.54 14.90
CA PHE A 998 -22.79 29.77 14.43
C PHE A 998 -22.41 30.75 15.56
N ALA A 999 -22.35 30.29 16.82
CA ALA A 999 -21.92 31.13 17.93
C ALA A 999 -20.50 31.69 17.68
N PRO A 1000 -20.24 32.97 18.00
CA PRO A 1000 -18.94 33.62 17.77
C PRO A 1000 -17.75 32.88 18.40
N LEU A 1001 -17.97 32.17 19.51
CA LEU A 1001 -16.99 31.31 20.16
C LEU A 1001 -17.51 29.87 20.23
N LEU A 1002 -16.90 28.99 19.42
CA LEU A 1002 -17.31 27.60 19.27
C LEU A 1002 -16.32 26.67 19.99
N PRO A 1003 -16.71 25.98 21.07
CA PRO A 1003 -15.85 24.99 21.71
C PRO A 1003 -15.76 23.73 20.83
N LEU A 1004 -14.64 23.55 20.11
CA LEU A 1004 -14.37 22.35 19.32
C LEU A 1004 -13.98 21.18 20.23
N ARG A 1005 -13.16 21.46 21.25
CA ARG A 1005 -12.91 20.59 22.41
C ARG A 1005 -12.67 21.47 23.63
N ALA A 1006 -13.67 21.59 24.51
CA ALA A 1006 -13.55 22.38 25.74
C ALA A 1006 -12.81 21.63 26.86
N ASP A 1007 -12.79 20.30 26.81
CA ASP A 1007 -12.19 19.45 27.84
C ASP A 1007 -10.65 19.42 27.69
N GLY A 1008 -9.95 19.62 28.81
CA GLY A 1008 -8.50 19.63 28.88
C GLY A 1008 -7.99 20.58 29.97
N ASP A 1009 -6.77 20.38 30.41
CA ASP A 1009 -6.12 21.21 31.44
C ASP A 1009 -4.88 21.95 30.93
N GLN A 1010 -4.57 21.81 29.63
CA GLN A 1010 -3.59 22.63 28.96
C GLN A 1010 -4.16 23.98 28.54
N ARG A 1011 -3.27 24.90 28.18
CA ARG A 1011 -3.63 26.23 27.69
C ARG A 1011 -4.36 26.13 26.35
N PRO A 1012 -5.55 26.72 26.17
CA PRO A 1012 -6.34 26.60 24.95
C PRO A 1012 -5.63 27.09 23.68
N LEU A 1013 -5.91 26.42 22.56
CA LEU A 1013 -5.59 26.90 21.20
C LEU A 1013 -6.85 27.56 20.61
N PHE A 1014 -6.72 28.80 20.15
CA PHE A 1014 -7.80 29.54 19.50
C PHE A 1014 -7.59 29.57 17.98
N CYS A 1015 -8.53 28.99 17.23
CA CYS A 1015 -8.47 28.88 15.78
C CYS A 1015 -9.44 29.87 15.11
N VAL A 1016 -8.92 30.82 14.36
CA VAL A 1016 -9.68 31.89 13.70
C VAL A 1016 -10.27 31.39 12.39
N HIS A 1017 -11.56 31.69 12.13
CA HIS A 1017 -12.26 31.24 10.93
C HIS A 1017 -11.54 31.62 9.61
N PRO A 1018 -11.67 30.81 8.55
CA PRO A 1018 -11.27 31.18 7.19
C PRO A 1018 -12.29 32.15 6.56
N GLY A 1019 -12.13 32.53 5.29
CA GLY A 1019 -12.94 33.59 4.65
C GLY A 1019 -14.46 33.35 4.69
N ALA A 1020 -14.87 32.07 4.74
CA ALA A 1020 -16.26 31.62 4.89
C ALA A 1020 -16.91 31.93 6.25
N GLY A 1021 -16.13 32.26 7.28
CA GLY A 1021 -16.64 32.58 8.61
C GLY A 1021 -16.79 31.41 9.58
N ILE A 1022 -16.60 30.17 9.13
CA ILE A 1022 -16.92 28.96 9.90
C ILE A 1022 -15.66 28.26 10.44
N ALA A 1023 -15.54 28.11 11.76
CA ALA A 1023 -14.35 27.56 12.41
C ALA A 1023 -14.36 26.03 12.64
N TRP A 1024 -15.43 25.31 12.29
CA TRP A 1024 -15.49 23.85 12.46
C TRP A 1024 -14.50 23.05 11.60
N ARG A 1025 -13.87 23.66 10.59
CA ARG A 1025 -12.89 23.00 9.72
C ARG A 1025 -11.64 22.56 10.50
N TYR A 1026 -11.40 23.16 11.67
CA TYR A 1026 -10.32 22.77 12.57
C TYR A 1026 -10.62 21.52 13.41
N THR A 1027 -11.81 20.90 13.31
CA THR A 1027 -12.10 19.64 14.05
C THR A 1027 -11.18 18.51 13.64
N GLY A 1028 -10.72 18.49 12.38
CA GLY A 1028 -9.72 17.53 11.90
C GLY A 1028 -8.40 17.56 12.68
N LEU A 1029 -8.06 18.67 13.37
CA LEU A 1029 -6.85 18.77 14.18
C LEU A 1029 -6.98 18.01 15.51
N LEU A 1030 -8.20 17.82 16.03
CA LEU A 1030 -8.42 17.31 17.39
C LEU A 1030 -7.75 15.95 17.66
N PRO A 1031 -7.76 14.96 16.74
CA PRO A 1031 -7.07 13.68 16.95
C PRO A 1031 -5.56 13.83 17.14
N HIS A 1032 -4.95 14.88 16.59
CA HIS A 1032 -3.50 15.05 16.54
C HIS A 1032 -2.93 15.87 17.70
N LEU A 1033 -3.73 16.74 18.33
CA LEU A 1033 -3.27 17.67 19.38
C LEU A 1033 -3.24 17.07 20.79
N GLY A 1034 -3.61 15.80 20.96
CA GLY A 1034 -3.68 15.10 22.25
C GLY A 1034 -4.92 15.45 23.09
N ALA A 1035 -5.41 14.51 23.89
CA ALA A 1035 -6.71 14.62 24.58
C ALA A 1035 -6.82 15.72 25.65
N ARG A 1036 -5.68 16.27 26.13
CA ARG A 1036 -5.62 17.29 27.19
C ARG A 1036 -5.59 18.74 26.67
N GLN A 1037 -5.55 18.94 25.36
CA GLN A 1037 -5.42 20.26 24.72
C GLN A 1037 -6.80 20.84 24.37
N PRO A 1038 -7.30 21.87 25.08
CA PRO A 1038 -8.54 22.54 24.69
C PRO A 1038 -8.37 23.30 23.37
N VAL A 1039 -9.41 23.31 22.53
CA VAL A 1039 -9.43 23.99 21.23
C VAL A 1039 -10.76 24.71 21.04
N TYR A 1040 -10.69 26.00 20.70
CA TYR A 1040 -11.84 26.88 20.48
C TYR A 1040 -11.76 27.50 19.08
N GLY A 1041 -12.85 27.43 18.33
CA GLY A 1041 -13.00 28.14 17.07
C GLY A 1041 -13.59 29.53 17.28
N LEU A 1042 -13.03 30.55 16.64
CA LEU A 1042 -13.59 31.89 16.57
C LEU A 1042 -14.32 32.05 15.24
N GLN A 1043 -15.65 32.15 15.30
CA GLN A 1043 -16.51 32.30 14.12
C GLN A 1043 -16.75 33.77 13.77
N ALA A 1044 -17.04 34.01 12.49
CA ALA A 1044 -17.29 35.36 12.02
C ALA A 1044 -18.55 35.97 12.63
N HIS A 1045 -18.47 37.25 12.96
CA HIS A 1045 -19.62 38.01 13.43
C HIS A 1045 -20.70 38.10 12.33
N GLY A 1046 -21.96 37.86 12.69
CA GLY A 1046 -23.10 37.88 11.78
C GLY A 1046 -23.41 36.58 11.03
N LEU A 1047 -22.65 35.52 11.27
CA LEU A 1047 -22.90 34.17 10.74
C LEU A 1047 -24.19 33.54 11.30
N ASP A 1048 -24.54 33.86 12.55
CA ASP A 1048 -25.78 33.45 13.21
C ASP A 1048 -27.02 34.24 12.72
N GLY A 1049 -26.84 35.20 11.82
CA GLY A 1049 -27.91 36.06 11.30
C GLY A 1049 -28.51 37.02 12.33
N THR A 1050 -28.00 37.05 13.56
CA THR A 1050 -28.56 37.87 14.67
C THR A 1050 -27.89 39.23 14.81
N ARG A 1051 -26.71 39.42 14.18
CA ARG A 1051 -25.91 40.66 14.23
C ARG A 1051 -25.35 40.99 12.85
N GLU A 1052 -25.02 42.26 12.63
CA GLU A 1052 -24.29 42.65 11.40
C GLU A 1052 -22.81 42.26 11.49
N PRO A 1053 -22.14 41.92 10.37
CA PRO A 1053 -20.70 41.72 10.33
C PRO A 1053 -19.90 42.91 10.88
N ALA A 1054 -18.65 42.66 11.28
CA ALA A 1054 -17.77 43.71 11.82
C ALA A 1054 -17.59 44.85 10.80
N ALA A 1055 -17.66 46.10 11.29
CA ALA A 1055 -17.67 47.29 10.45
C ALA A 1055 -16.32 47.61 9.80
N ASP A 1056 -15.22 47.27 10.48
CA ASP A 1056 -13.85 47.42 10.01
C ASP A 1056 -12.94 46.31 10.62
N ALA A 1057 -11.70 46.21 10.14
CA ALA A 1057 -10.74 45.23 10.63
C ALA A 1057 -10.45 45.36 12.14
N LYS A 1058 -10.48 46.58 12.68
CA LYS A 1058 -10.20 46.85 14.09
C LYS A 1058 -11.35 46.32 14.97
N ASP A 1059 -12.59 46.57 14.59
CA ASP A 1059 -13.78 46.07 15.28
C ASP A 1059 -13.84 44.52 15.28
N MET A 1060 -13.41 43.88 14.19
CA MET A 1060 -13.29 42.41 14.14
C MET A 1060 -12.28 41.89 15.17
N VAL A 1061 -11.06 42.46 15.18
CA VAL A 1061 -10.01 42.07 16.12
C VAL A 1061 -10.47 42.29 17.56
N ASP A 1062 -10.99 43.48 17.89
CA ASP A 1062 -11.44 43.80 19.24
C ASP A 1062 -12.55 42.85 19.72
N SER A 1063 -13.48 42.45 18.84
CA SER A 1063 -14.52 41.47 19.14
C SER A 1063 -13.94 40.08 19.42
N TYR A 1064 -12.98 39.61 18.62
CA TYR A 1064 -12.36 38.30 18.84
C TYR A 1064 -11.50 38.27 20.09
N LEU A 1065 -10.80 39.37 20.39
CA LEU A 1065 -10.08 39.56 21.65
C LEU A 1065 -11.03 39.51 22.85
N ALA A 1066 -12.23 40.09 22.76
CA ALA A 1066 -13.23 39.99 23.81
C ALA A 1066 -13.69 38.54 24.02
N HIS A 1067 -13.97 37.79 22.96
CA HIS A 1067 -14.41 36.39 23.05
C HIS A 1067 -13.33 35.45 23.59
N LEU A 1068 -12.08 35.58 23.14
CA LEU A 1068 -11.02 34.72 23.66
C LEU A 1068 -10.75 34.98 25.16
N ARG A 1069 -10.97 36.22 25.63
CA ARG A 1069 -10.90 36.60 27.05
C ARG A 1069 -12.02 36.03 27.91
N GLU A 1070 -13.15 35.61 27.32
CA GLU A 1070 -14.18 34.86 28.04
C GLU A 1070 -13.68 33.50 28.50
N VAL A 1071 -12.75 32.89 27.75
CA VAL A 1071 -12.14 31.59 28.06
C VAL A 1071 -10.81 31.76 28.79
N GLN A 1072 -9.99 32.73 28.38
CA GLN A 1072 -8.68 32.98 28.95
C GLN A 1072 -8.47 34.48 29.23
N PRO A 1073 -8.72 34.95 30.47
CA PRO A 1073 -8.70 36.38 30.79
C PRO A 1073 -7.36 37.09 30.55
N GLU A 1074 -6.24 36.39 30.74
CA GLU A 1074 -4.87 36.93 30.62
C GLU A 1074 -3.97 35.96 29.82
N GLY A 1075 -2.90 36.48 29.21
CA GLY A 1075 -1.93 35.70 28.46
C GLY A 1075 -1.10 34.71 29.30
N PRO A 1076 -0.24 33.90 28.65
CA PRO A 1076 0.07 33.97 27.23
C PRO A 1076 -0.97 33.26 26.35
N TYR A 1077 -1.17 33.75 25.12
CA TYR A 1077 -2.17 33.24 24.18
C TYR A 1077 -1.57 32.35 23.08
N ARG A 1078 -2.39 31.43 22.54
CA ARG A 1078 -2.04 30.54 21.41
C ARG A 1078 -3.06 30.73 20.30
N LEU A 1079 -2.62 31.22 19.15
CA LEU A 1079 -3.47 31.60 18.03
C LEU A 1079 -3.11 30.81 16.77
N MET A 1080 -4.14 30.45 16.01
CA MET A 1080 -4.00 29.79 14.70
C MET A 1080 -5.02 30.37 13.72
N GLY A 1081 -4.68 30.42 12.43
CA GLY A 1081 -5.70 30.57 11.39
C GLY A 1081 -5.24 30.11 10.01
N TRP A 1082 -6.20 29.66 9.21
CA TRP A 1082 -6.03 29.23 7.82
C TRP A 1082 -6.58 30.27 6.86
N SER A 1083 -5.84 30.52 5.77
CA SER A 1083 -6.20 31.46 4.72
C SER A 1083 -6.47 32.84 5.31
N TYR A 1084 -7.67 33.40 5.12
CA TYR A 1084 -8.15 34.62 5.79
C TYR A 1084 -7.89 34.65 7.30
N GLY A 1085 -8.14 33.52 7.98
CA GLY A 1085 -7.97 33.43 9.43
C GLY A 1085 -6.51 33.60 9.87
N GLY A 1086 -5.54 33.29 9.00
CA GLY A 1086 -4.12 33.38 9.34
C GLY A 1086 -3.65 34.82 9.54
N PHE A 1087 -4.05 35.75 8.66
CA PHE A 1087 -3.71 37.16 8.85
C PHE A 1087 -4.55 37.84 9.93
N VAL A 1088 -5.80 37.40 10.15
CA VAL A 1088 -6.57 37.87 11.31
C VAL A 1088 -5.92 37.41 12.62
N ALA A 1089 -5.44 36.16 12.69
CA ALA A 1089 -4.70 35.66 13.85
C ALA A 1089 -3.42 36.47 14.10
N HIS A 1090 -2.70 36.87 13.05
CA HIS A 1090 -1.53 37.76 13.15
C HIS A 1090 -1.91 39.16 13.67
N ALA A 1091 -3.00 39.76 13.16
CA ALA A 1091 -3.51 41.04 13.65
C ALA A 1091 -3.98 40.98 15.11
N MET A 1092 -4.61 39.88 15.52
CA MET A 1092 -4.94 39.61 16.92
C MET A 1092 -3.69 39.50 17.79
N ALA A 1093 -2.66 38.79 17.32
CA ALA A 1093 -1.41 38.60 18.04
C ALA A 1093 -0.67 39.94 18.29
N THR A 1094 -0.57 40.78 17.26
CA THR A 1094 0.04 42.12 17.39
C THR A 1094 -0.79 43.05 18.26
N ALA A 1095 -2.13 42.98 18.19
CA ALA A 1095 -3.02 43.73 19.08
C ALA A 1095 -2.86 43.34 20.56
N LEU A 1096 -2.71 42.04 20.85
CA LEU A 1096 -2.40 41.55 22.18
C LEU A 1096 -1.04 42.07 22.68
N GLN A 1097 0.00 42.04 21.83
CA GLN A 1097 1.32 42.61 22.19
C GLN A 1097 1.28 44.12 22.46
N ARG A 1098 0.47 44.88 21.74
CA ARG A 1098 0.25 46.32 22.02
C ARG A 1098 -0.42 46.55 23.38
N GLN A 1099 -1.25 45.60 23.82
CA GLN A 1099 -1.91 45.62 25.13
C GLN A 1099 -1.04 45.06 26.26
N GLY A 1100 0.20 44.64 25.96
CA GLY A 1100 1.15 44.10 26.94
C GLY A 1100 0.97 42.62 27.25
N GLU A 1101 0.14 41.90 26.48
CA GLU A 1101 -0.10 40.46 26.63
C GLU A 1101 0.95 39.65 25.88
N GLU A 1102 1.26 38.47 26.40
CA GLU A 1102 2.17 37.51 25.76
C GLU A 1102 1.41 36.62 24.77
N VAL A 1103 2.03 36.28 23.64
CA VAL A 1103 1.53 35.30 22.66
C VAL A 1103 2.62 34.25 22.49
N GLU A 1104 2.36 33.06 23.01
CA GLU A 1104 3.32 31.94 23.05
C GLU A 1104 3.41 31.22 21.70
N LEU A 1105 2.31 31.17 20.95
CA LEU A 1105 2.24 30.50 19.65
C LEU A 1105 1.38 31.31 18.69
N LEU A 1106 1.92 31.57 17.50
CA LEU A 1106 1.19 32.03 16.33
C LEU A 1106 1.44 31.06 15.17
N ALA A 1107 0.39 30.40 14.70
CA ALA A 1107 0.44 29.49 13.56
C ALA A 1107 -0.43 30.01 12.39
N MET A 1108 0.13 30.03 11.19
CA MET A 1108 -0.51 30.58 9.99
C MET A 1108 -0.51 29.52 8.89
N LEU A 1109 -1.69 29.10 8.46
CA LEU A 1109 -1.86 28.07 7.43
C LEU A 1109 -2.17 28.75 6.11
N ASP A 1110 -1.20 28.71 5.20
CA ASP A 1110 -1.26 29.17 3.81
C ASP A 1110 -1.92 30.54 3.64
N ALA A 1111 -1.56 31.46 4.55
CA ALA A 1111 -2.20 32.77 4.71
C ALA A 1111 -1.65 33.76 3.66
N PRO A 1112 -2.49 34.33 2.78
CA PRO A 1112 -2.04 35.34 1.83
C PRO A 1112 -1.77 36.69 2.51
N LEU A 1113 -0.87 37.49 1.94
CA LEU A 1113 -0.66 38.88 2.33
C LEU A 1113 -1.56 39.78 1.48
N THR A 1114 -2.36 40.64 2.12
CA THR A 1114 -3.25 41.59 1.43
C THR A 1114 -2.55 42.95 1.34
N GLN A 1115 -2.10 43.38 0.16
CA GLN A 1115 -1.56 44.74 -0.06
C GLN A 1115 -2.30 45.47 -1.20
N ASP A 1116 -2.75 46.69 -0.90
CA ASP A 1116 -2.98 47.84 -1.80
C ASP A 1116 -3.83 47.67 -3.07
N GLU A 1117 -4.63 46.61 -3.22
CA GLU A 1117 -5.63 46.52 -4.28
C GLU A 1117 -7.05 46.72 -3.74
N ALA A 1118 -7.73 47.76 -4.23
CA ALA A 1118 -9.16 47.93 -3.98
C ALA A 1118 -9.90 46.75 -4.62
N ALA A 1119 -10.60 45.96 -3.81
CA ALA A 1119 -11.35 44.80 -4.27
C ALA A 1119 -12.32 45.21 -5.40
N ASP A 1120 -12.17 44.63 -6.59
CA ASP A 1120 -13.16 44.77 -7.67
C ASP A 1120 -14.46 44.11 -7.19
N PRO A 1121 -15.56 44.88 -6.98
CA PRO A 1121 -16.81 44.31 -6.46
C PRO A 1121 -17.35 43.17 -7.31
N ALA A 1122 -17.10 43.18 -8.63
CA ALA A 1122 -17.54 42.11 -9.51
C ALA A 1122 -16.70 40.85 -9.36
N ALA A 1123 -15.38 40.98 -9.14
CA ALA A 1123 -14.49 39.86 -8.85
C ALA A 1123 -14.78 39.26 -7.46
N THR A 1124 -15.00 40.10 -6.45
CA THR A 1124 -15.42 39.67 -5.10
C THR A 1124 -16.72 38.89 -5.16
N GLU A 1125 -17.72 39.35 -5.91
CA GLU A 1125 -19.00 38.65 -6.03
C GLU A 1125 -18.86 37.26 -6.67
N ARG A 1126 -18.03 37.13 -7.72
CA ARG A 1126 -17.71 35.82 -8.34
C ARG A 1126 -16.96 34.89 -7.38
N GLN A 1127 -16.02 35.43 -6.61
CA GLN A 1127 -15.25 34.66 -5.63
C GLN A 1127 -16.16 34.15 -4.50
N VAL A 1128 -17.06 35.00 -3.97
CA VAL A 1128 -18.05 34.59 -2.97
C VAL A 1128 -18.98 33.51 -3.53
N ALA A 1129 -19.45 33.66 -4.77
CA ALA A 1129 -20.30 32.67 -5.42
C ALA A 1129 -19.57 31.32 -5.54
N SER A 1130 -18.33 31.31 -6.03
CA SER A 1130 -17.53 30.07 -6.16
C SER A 1130 -17.27 29.38 -4.82
N LEU A 1131 -16.95 30.15 -3.77
CA LEU A 1131 -16.76 29.60 -2.43
C LEU A 1131 -18.07 29.06 -1.84
N LEU A 1132 -19.19 29.74 -2.10
CA LEU A 1132 -20.50 29.33 -1.62
C LEU A 1132 -20.99 28.04 -2.28
N VAL A 1133 -20.68 27.80 -3.57
CA VAL A 1133 -20.93 26.51 -4.24
C VAL A 1133 -20.27 25.36 -3.48
N ARG A 1134 -19.00 25.54 -3.08
CA ARG A 1134 -18.25 24.53 -2.32
C ARG A 1134 -18.82 24.33 -0.92
N VAL A 1135 -19.20 25.40 -0.22
CA VAL A 1135 -19.83 25.31 1.11
C VAL A 1135 -21.20 24.64 1.04
N ALA A 1136 -21.94 24.85 -0.04
CA ALA A 1136 -23.24 24.23 -0.30
C ALA A 1136 -23.13 22.81 -0.92
N GLY A 1137 -21.93 22.25 -1.07
CA GLY A 1137 -21.74 20.91 -1.65
C GLY A 1137 -22.33 20.77 -3.05
N LEU A 1138 -22.39 21.87 -3.82
CA LEU A 1138 -22.92 21.90 -5.16
C LEU A 1138 -21.78 21.66 -6.17
N GLU A 1139 -22.09 21.03 -7.29
CA GLU A 1139 -21.15 20.96 -8.43
C GLU A 1139 -20.94 22.36 -9.03
N MET A 1140 -19.68 22.70 -9.34
CA MET A 1140 -19.34 23.97 -9.99
C MET A 1140 -19.96 24.01 -11.40
N PRO A 1141 -20.75 25.05 -11.73
CA PRO A 1141 -21.28 25.22 -13.09
C PRO A 1141 -20.15 25.39 -14.11
N ASP A 1142 -20.35 24.90 -15.34
CA ASP A 1142 -19.44 25.15 -16.46
C ASP A 1142 -19.25 26.67 -16.67
N GLY A 1143 -18.03 27.16 -16.46
CA GLY A 1143 -17.69 28.60 -16.53
C GLY A 1143 -17.72 29.35 -15.18
N GLY A 1144 -17.98 28.65 -14.06
CA GLY A 1144 -18.02 29.23 -12.71
C GLY A 1144 -19.36 29.88 -12.36
N ALA A 1145 -19.66 29.97 -11.05
CA ALA A 1145 -20.84 30.70 -10.58
C ALA A 1145 -20.66 32.21 -10.77
N ARG A 1146 -21.64 32.87 -11.39
CA ARG A 1146 -21.56 34.30 -11.75
C ARG A 1146 -21.84 35.23 -10.59
N ASP A 1147 -22.76 34.84 -9.71
CA ASP A 1147 -23.16 35.59 -8.52
C ASP A 1147 -23.77 34.66 -7.45
N VAL A 1148 -23.91 35.18 -6.24
CA VAL A 1148 -24.48 34.44 -5.10
C VAL A 1148 -25.95 34.06 -5.34
N ASP A 1149 -26.71 34.84 -6.12
CA ASP A 1149 -28.13 34.59 -6.39
C ASP A 1149 -28.34 33.36 -7.30
N GLU A 1150 -27.37 33.05 -8.18
CA GLU A 1150 -27.30 31.80 -8.93
C GLU A 1150 -27.13 30.59 -7.99
N VAL A 1151 -26.17 30.67 -7.07
CA VAL A 1151 -25.91 29.60 -6.08
C VAL A 1151 -27.11 29.39 -5.16
N VAL A 1152 -27.71 30.48 -4.68
CA VAL A 1152 -28.88 30.44 -3.80
C VAL A 1152 -30.13 29.89 -4.52
N ARG A 1153 -30.26 30.10 -5.84
CA ARG A 1153 -31.30 29.43 -6.64
C ARG A 1153 -31.05 27.93 -6.76
N LEU A 1154 -29.80 27.50 -6.96
CA LEU A 1154 -29.44 26.08 -6.99
C LEU A 1154 -29.70 25.37 -5.65
N ILE A 1155 -29.72 26.11 -4.54
CA ILE A 1155 -30.12 25.60 -3.21
C ILE A 1155 -31.65 25.49 -3.06
N GLY A 1156 -32.42 26.28 -3.82
CA GLY A 1156 -33.89 26.44 -3.66
C GLY A 1156 -34.78 25.89 -4.77
N GLU A 1157 -34.29 25.72 -5.99
CA GLU A 1157 -35.00 25.15 -7.14
C GLU A 1157 -34.43 23.75 -7.45
N ASP A 1158 -35.32 22.75 -7.58
CA ASP A 1158 -35.08 21.32 -7.91
C ASP A 1158 -35.12 20.31 -6.74
N GLY A 1159 -36.23 20.33 -6.00
CA GLY A 1159 -36.71 19.15 -5.29
C GLY A 1159 -37.22 18.07 -6.25
N ALA A 1160 -36.32 17.24 -6.80
CA ALA A 1160 -36.62 15.87 -7.27
C ALA A 1160 -35.36 15.09 -7.69
N GLU A 1161 -34.31 15.74 -8.21
CA GLU A 1161 -33.17 15.05 -8.85
C GLU A 1161 -31.79 15.37 -8.26
N ARG A 1162 -31.67 16.34 -7.35
CA ARG A 1162 -30.41 16.67 -6.66
C ARG A 1162 -30.63 16.64 -5.15
N GLY A 1163 -29.73 15.97 -4.43
CA GLY A 1163 -29.84 15.74 -2.98
C GLY A 1163 -29.93 17.03 -2.15
N PRO A 1164 -30.32 16.95 -0.87
CA PRO A 1164 -30.46 18.14 -0.03
C PRO A 1164 -29.10 18.83 0.18
N SER A 1165 -29.02 20.11 -0.18
CA SER A 1165 -27.89 20.99 0.18
C SER A 1165 -27.64 20.96 1.70
N PRO A 1166 -26.37 20.90 2.16
CA PRO A 1166 -25.99 20.90 3.57
C PRO A 1166 -26.27 22.24 4.28
N VAL A 1167 -26.56 23.31 3.51
CA VAL A 1167 -26.95 24.63 4.02
C VAL A 1167 -28.29 25.05 3.42
N THR A 1168 -29.14 25.66 4.24
CA THR A 1168 -30.40 26.26 3.81
C THR A 1168 -30.14 27.52 2.99
N ARG A 1169 -31.16 27.97 2.24
CA ARG A 1169 -31.12 29.26 1.52
C ARG A 1169 -30.79 30.44 2.44
N GLU A 1170 -31.31 30.43 3.67
CA GLU A 1170 -31.09 31.50 4.65
C GLU A 1170 -29.65 31.48 5.17
N GLU A 1171 -29.11 30.30 5.49
CA GLU A 1171 -27.72 30.12 5.91
C GLU A 1171 -26.74 30.47 4.79
N ALA A 1172 -27.03 30.06 3.54
CA ALA A 1172 -26.20 30.41 2.39
C ALA A 1172 -26.12 31.93 2.17
N LEU A 1173 -27.22 32.65 2.35
CA LEU A 1173 -27.25 34.12 2.30
C LEU A 1173 -26.49 34.78 3.46
N ALA A 1174 -26.55 34.19 4.66
CA ALA A 1174 -25.79 34.66 5.82
C ALA A 1174 -24.28 34.46 5.62
N ILE A 1175 -23.86 33.27 5.16
CA ILE A 1175 -22.47 32.94 4.83
C ILE A 1175 -21.96 33.86 3.73
N ALA A 1176 -22.73 34.06 2.66
CA ALA A 1176 -22.35 34.96 1.57
C ALA A 1176 -22.18 36.41 2.05
N ARG A 1177 -23.06 36.89 2.95
CA ARG A 1177 -22.94 38.23 3.55
C ARG A 1177 -21.64 38.37 4.35
N VAL A 1178 -21.31 37.37 5.16
CA VAL A 1178 -20.06 37.33 5.93
C VAL A 1178 -18.84 37.29 5.01
N MET A 1179 -18.84 36.44 3.99
CA MET A 1179 -17.76 36.35 3.01
C MET A 1179 -17.53 37.68 2.28
N ARG A 1180 -18.60 38.34 1.81
CA ARG A 1180 -18.52 39.67 1.19
C ARG A 1180 -17.88 40.68 2.12
N ASN A 1181 -18.31 40.70 3.39
CA ASN A 1181 -17.75 41.61 4.38
C ASN A 1181 -16.26 41.35 4.62
N ASN A 1182 -15.90 40.09 4.89
CA ASN A 1182 -14.52 39.68 5.15
C ASN A 1182 -13.59 40.07 3.98
N LEU A 1183 -13.99 39.78 2.74
CA LEU A 1183 -13.21 40.15 1.56
C LEU A 1183 -13.12 41.67 1.37
N ALA A 1184 -14.17 42.42 1.68
CA ALA A 1184 -14.19 43.88 1.57
C ALA A 1184 -13.22 44.56 2.56
N ILE A 1185 -13.16 44.09 3.80
CA ILE A 1185 -12.29 44.66 4.84
C ILE A 1185 -10.89 44.00 4.90
N ALA A 1186 -10.63 42.95 4.10
CA ALA A 1186 -9.37 42.22 4.10
C ALA A 1186 -8.14 43.12 3.87
N GLY A 1187 -8.28 44.17 3.05
CA GLY A 1187 -7.23 45.15 2.79
C GLY A 1187 -6.95 46.13 3.94
N GLU A 1188 -7.80 46.15 4.99
CA GLU A 1188 -7.63 47.01 6.16
C GLU A 1188 -6.71 46.39 7.24
N PHE A 1189 -6.40 45.09 7.14
CA PHE A 1189 -5.51 44.37 8.05
C PHE A 1189 -4.03 44.65 7.76
N ALA A 1190 -3.62 45.92 7.80
CA ALA A 1190 -2.23 46.30 7.59
C ALA A 1190 -1.30 45.55 8.57
N PRO A 1191 -0.37 44.71 8.09
CA PRO A 1191 0.42 43.85 8.96
C PRO A 1191 1.45 44.66 9.76
N GLU A 1192 1.41 44.51 11.08
CA GLU A 1192 2.44 45.04 12.01
C GLU A 1192 3.51 43.98 12.30
N VAL A 1193 4.65 44.38 12.87
CA VAL A 1193 5.70 43.40 13.22
C VAL A 1193 5.30 42.63 14.50
N PHE A 1194 4.96 41.35 14.35
CA PHE A 1194 4.76 40.44 15.48
C PHE A 1194 6.10 40.05 16.10
N ARG A 1195 6.29 40.31 17.41
CA ARG A 1195 7.54 40.04 18.13
C ARG A 1195 7.54 38.64 18.73
N GLY A 1196 7.70 37.61 17.90
CA GLY A 1196 7.77 36.21 18.30
C GLY A 1196 8.04 35.30 17.11
N ASP A 1197 8.20 34.01 17.38
CA ASP A 1197 8.36 32.99 16.33
C ASP A 1197 6.99 32.64 15.74
N VAL A 1198 6.97 32.31 14.45
CA VAL A 1198 5.75 31.96 13.70
C VAL A 1198 5.93 30.61 13.03
N LEU A 1199 4.96 29.71 13.21
CA LEU A 1199 4.84 28.49 12.42
C LEU A 1199 3.98 28.79 11.20
N PHE A 1200 4.59 28.79 10.03
CA PHE A 1200 3.90 28.96 8.76
C PHE A 1200 3.76 27.61 8.07
N PHE A 1201 2.61 27.32 7.48
CA PHE A 1201 2.39 26.11 6.70
C PHE A 1201 2.02 26.50 5.27
N SER A 1202 2.84 26.12 4.28
CA SER A 1202 2.63 26.50 2.88
C SER A 1202 2.06 25.32 2.08
N ALA A 1203 0.98 25.56 1.34
CA ALA A 1203 0.48 24.61 0.35
C ALA A 1203 1.47 24.56 -0.84
N THR A 1204 1.80 23.36 -1.34
CA THR A 1204 2.83 23.19 -2.39
C THR A 1204 2.31 22.81 -3.77
N GLU A 1205 1.01 22.55 -3.93
CA GLU A 1205 0.42 22.19 -5.21
C GLU A 1205 -0.36 23.37 -5.83
N ASP A 1206 -0.05 23.68 -7.10
CA ASP A 1206 -0.71 24.74 -7.85
C ASP A 1206 -2.03 24.23 -8.45
N ALA A 1207 -3.10 25.04 -8.36
CA ALA A 1207 -4.34 24.80 -9.09
C ALA A 1207 -4.11 24.89 -10.62
N PRO A 1208 -4.90 24.19 -11.45
CA PRO A 1208 -4.74 24.18 -12.91
C PRO A 1208 -4.75 25.60 -13.53
N ALA A 1209 -4.01 25.75 -14.63
CA ALA A 1209 -3.66 27.00 -15.33
C ALA A 1209 -4.84 27.88 -15.86
N SER A 1210 -6.08 27.59 -15.49
CA SER A 1210 -7.29 28.32 -15.90
C SER A 1210 -7.76 29.40 -14.90
N ALA A 1211 -7.03 29.64 -13.80
CA ALA A 1211 -7.45 30.59 -12.77
C ALA A 1211 -7.14 32.06 -13.10
N GLU A 1212 -8.08 32.97 -12.82
CA GLU A 1212 -7.90 34.41 -13.01
C GLU A 1212 -6.80 34.96 -12.07
N PRO A 1213 -5.95 35.90 -12.53
CA PRO A 1213 -4.79 36.43 -11.79
C PRO A 1213 -5.10 37.25 -10.52
N ALA A 1214 -6.34 37.24 -10.03
CA ALA A 1214 -6.81 38.01 -8.87
C ALA A 1214 -7.11 37.16 -7.62
N ASP A 1215 -6.96 35.83 -7.66
CA ASP A 1215 -7.22 34.98 -6.49
C ASP A 1215 -5.98 34.86 -5.58
N LEU A 1216 -5.99 35.61 -4.48
CA LEU A 1216 -4.93 35.61 -3.47
C LEU A 1216 -4.68 34.22 -2.85
N SER A 1217 -5.65 33.30 -2.92
CA SER A 1217 -5.46 31.93 -2.45
C SER A 1217 -4.47 31.11 -3.30
N LEU A 1218 -4.15 31.58 -4.51
CA LEU A 1218 -3.26 30.93 -5.47
C LEU A 1218 -1.89 31.63 -5.60
N ALA A 1219 -1.61 32.64 -4.77
CA ALA A 1219 -0.33 33.35 -4.80
C ALA A 1219 0.83 32.46 -4.33
N THR A 1220 1.90 32.35 -5.11
CA THR A 1220 3.11 31.60 -4.69
C THR A 1220 3.97 32.41 -3.72
N GLY A 1221 4.73 31.74 -2.84
CA GLY A 1221 5.71 32.41 -1.96
C GLY A 1221 5.10 33.19 -0.79
N LYS A 1222 3.93 32.76 -0.28
CA LYS A 1222 3.22 33.43 0.81
C LYS A 1222 4.07 33.54 2.08
N ALA A 1223 4.79 32.49 2.49
CA ALA A 1223 5.66 32.53 3.67
C ALA A 1223 6.71 33.65 3.59
N ASP A 1224 7.35 33.83 2.43
CA ASP A 1224 8.35 34.87 2.22
C ASP A 1224 7.75 36.29 2.31
N SER A 1225 6.51 36.47 1.85
CA SER A 1225 5.80 37.75 1.95
C SER A 1225 5.52 38.17 3.40
N TRP A 1226 5.43 37.21 4.33
CA TRP A 1226 5.20 37.47 5.76
C TRP A 1226 6.47 37.74 6.57
N ARG A 1227 7.66 37.34 6.07
CA ARG A 1227 8.93 37.48 6.79
C ARG A 1227 9.21 38.91 7.31
N PRO A 1228 8.92 40.01 6.57
CA PRO A 1228 9.13 41.37 7.08
C PRO A 1228 8.28 41.75 8.29
N TYR A 1229 7.20 41.00 8.55
CA TYR A 1229 6.21 41.25 9.60
C TYR A 1229 6.33 40.28 10.79
N VAL A 1230 7.41 39.50 10.82
CA VAL A 1230 7.77 38.60 11.92
C VAL A 1230 9.12 39.02 12.47
N GLY A 1231 9.16 39.44 13.73
CA GLY A 1231 10.38 39.87 14.42
C GLY A 1231 11.22 38.72 14.97
N GLY A 1232 10.66 37.52 15.06
CA GLY A 1232 11.35 36.27 15.42
C GLY A 1232 11.64 35.39 14.20
N VAL A 1233 11.71 34.08 14.39
CA VAL A 1233 11.90 33.09 13.33
C VAL A 1233 10.56 32.69 12.74
N LEU A 1234 10.40 32.87 11.42
CA LEU A 1234 9.31 32.25 10.66
C LEU A 1234 9.81 30.91 10.12
N THR A 1235 9.31 29.82 10.71
CA THR A 1235 9.57 28.44 10.27
C THR A 1235 8.46 28.03 9.32
N ASP A 1236 8.83 27.77 8.07
CA ASP A 1236 7.90 27.37 7.02
C ASP A 1236 7.88 25.84 6.88
N HIS A 1237 6.68 25.26 6.90
CA HIS A 1237 6.41 23.84 6.76
C HIS A 1237 5.63 23.60 5.46
N ALA A 1238 6.26 22.96 4.49
CA ALA A 1238 5.61 22.56 3.25
C ALA A 1238 4.55 21.46 3.52
N VAL A 1239 3.36 21.63 2.93
CA VAL A 1239 2.25 20.65 2.99
C VAL A 1239 1.86 20.27 1.55
N PRO A 1240 1.98 18.99 1.17
CA PRO A 1240 1.71 18.51 -0.19
C PRO A 1240 0.20 18.45 -0.45
N CYS A 1241 -0.38 19.60 -0.75
CA CYS A 1241 -1.78 19.78 -1.10
C CYS A 1241 -2.01 21.16 -1.74
N GLY A 1242 -3.17 21.37 -2.34
CA GLY A 1242 -3.66 22.68 -2.75
C GLY A 1242 -4.17 23.54 -1.57
N HIS A 1243 -4.37 24.84 -1.81
CA HIS A 1243 -4.84 25.79 -0.79
C HIS A 1243 -6.10 25.32 -0.02
N TYR A 1244 -7.08 24.78 -0.76
CA TYR A 1244 -8.37 24.36 -0.22
C TYR A 1244 -8.34 23.02 0.50
N GLU A 1245 -7.28 22.23 0.29
CA GLU A 1245 -7.09 20.90 0.86
C GLU A 1245 -6.32 20.94 2.19
N MET A 1246 -5.77 22.10 2.57
CA MET A 1246 -5.09 22.32 3.85
C MET A 1246 -5.91 21.92 5.10
N THR A 1247 -7.23 21.77 4.96
CA THR A 1247 -8.13 21.32 6.03
C THR A 1247 -8.72 19.91 5.84
N GLU A 1248 -8.22 19.15 4.86
CA GLU A 1248 -8.61 17.76 4.60
C GLU A 1248 -7.78 16.77 5.45
N PRO A 1249 -8.22 15.52 5.64
CA PRO A 1249 -7.68 14.62 6.66
C PRO A 1249 -6.16 14.41 6.63
N GLU A 1250 -5.57 14.20 5.45
CA GLU A 1250 -4.12 13.97 5.32
C GLU A 1250 -3.29 15.24 5.60
N PRO A 1251 -3.53 16.39 4.94
CA PRO A 1251 -2.83 17.64 5.27
C PRO A 1251 -2.94 18.05 6.73
N VAL A 1252 -4.14 17.89 7.32
CA VAL A 1252 -4.41 18.22 8.73
C VAL A 1252 -3.66 17.31 9.69
N ALA A 1253 -3.43 16.04 9.35
CA ALA A 1253 -2.61 15.15 10.16
C ALA A 1253 -1.16 15.63 10.24
N ARG A 1254 -0.58 16.06 9.11
CA ARG A 1254 0.79 16.61 9.04
C ARG A 1254 0.91 17.92 9.83
N ILE A 1255 -0.04 18.84 9.62
CA ILE A 1255 -0.12 20.10 10.37
C ILE A 1255 -0.28 19.81 11.87
N GLY A 1256 -1.19 18.90 12.22
CA GLY A 1256 -1.48 18.48 13.58
C GLY A 1256 -0.26 17.93 14.32
N ALA A 1257 0.59 17.15 13.64
CA ALA A 1257 1.83 16.61 14.23
C ALA A 1257 2.82 17.71 14.64
N VAL A 1258 3.03 18.70 13.76
CA VAL A 1258 3.92 19.85 14.03
C VAL A 1258 3.37 20.71 15.17
N LEU A 1259 2.07 21.02 15.15
CA LEU A 1259 1.42 21.76 16.22
C LEU A 1259 1.47 21.01 17.55
N ALA A 1260 1.25 19.71 17.55
CA ALA A 1260 1.32 18.89 18.75
C ALA A 1260 2.72 18.90 19.37
N ALA A 1261 3.78 19.04 18.56
CA ALA A 1261 5.13 19.25 19.07
C ALA A 1261 5.30 20.65 19.68
N ALA A 1262 4.80 21.70 19.00
CA ALA A 1262 4.91 23.09 19.45
C ALA A 1262 4.07 23.39 20.70
N LEU A 1263 2.98 22.66 20.94
CA LEU A 1263 2.10 22.86 22.10
C LEU A 1263 2.58 22.14 23.37
N ARG A 1264 3.60 21.27 23.28
CA ARG A 1264 4.16 20.58 24.45
C ARG A 1264 4.82 21.59 25.39
N PRO A 1265 4.68 21.44 26.71
CA PRO A 1265 5.44 22.24 27.66
C PRO A 1265 6.93 22.05 27.39
N ALA A 1266 7.70 23.14 27.31
CA ALA A 1266 9.16 23.05 27.32
C ALA A 1266 9.59 22.25 28.57
N ALA A 1267 10.37 21.19 28.39
CA ALA A 1267 10.92 20.42 29.49
C ALA A 1267 11.83 21.34 30.32
N GLY A 1268 11.33 21.77 31.49
CA GLY A 1268 12.10 22.50 32.48
C GLY A 1268 12.99 21.60 33.31
#